data_AF-A0A6M4HER9-F1
#
_entry.id   AF-A0A6M4HER9-F1
#
_cell.length_a   1.000
_cell.length_b   1.000
_cell.length_c   1.000
_cell.angle_alpha   90.00
_cell.angle_beta   90.00
_cell.angle_gamma   90.00
#
_symmetry.space_group_name_H-M   'P 1'
#
loop_
_entity.id
_entity.type
_entity.pdbx_description
1 polymer ?
#
loop_
_entity_poly.entity_id
_entity_poly.type
_entity_poly.pdbx_seq_one_letter_code
_entity_poly.pdbx_strand_id
1 'polypeptide(L)'
;MFRWIAPVVGALLGLGALNVQAQTCNTTINPGNDITLTIQGMTSGQVLCLNPGNYTPPPGFPSNGSFAVGVGVIVRGLGATPLQTTLTASNGADHALYFTNYLTTKNANGAQLINLTITGTGGVQVQNFTAAPAGRLTDIKLKDVMIFTNATAGPFFGVKTQNADRIVLDNVQITSHNTAINFIDTTDSLVMNSTVTNTVAVSAAALSVLGGSGNRFINSTFGQPRVSAGAAYSFNGGGVVFYNTSDNRFEGNTVQGMQADAVAFTIFDLSPNGLPLTKSLNNYAGRNQVLHSAFPINGLTAGSSGIWSNCASDGTWVYGNTVTGSGEGGLTIFEGRNNMFLGNVSFNHGLLGTYISGDQTAMNDCTPAGNTTFRQKPNNNFIISNANLYNPLEQVVVRDADNTVLQRNFSSPTAGLGGPTQACTFATCQASFSLETDGTAGRNTNAGTRLIANTSIGTQRGLWTQNTTPNSVTGLAFYLNRTIGSGSSLYETPVTHFIDGFSVVGGNYWTNFSPSGNPSATPYNGVAHNTVGGTGNVVDRFPYQSENLGRGFGVVISEPRAGAAVAIGSQRTLRWDAPGCSYVTFTLGGQNLVVNTPNTGYAVVTIPAIATGANNVVATCKDAAGTVRGTTSNGPTFNVMSANLKIVSPGRDDVFNTTTSVWVAWSNPSHLTPVTVDVSSDGGASWGQVASIAGISASNPVTSTRVNTPAAGTANAIFRVRSGGTTATNCGGVTNCDEMDGVFAVRGATGAFDALNLNAGRTLQVGAVERIEWSSPQTSRLVTITAVSSGGGGVVTVATDLPDRGFFDWVMPDFPIGTISLTANFKTNTGAAVGAPVTIVNGGSIRRLQTITYGTIPTVVPGGSAPITVTTNSGQAVTLTSQTPGVCTVTGNTINGISNGVCTITGNVAANGNYSAASPSVISFNVGLSQTITFNSTAYIGVTKSITLSATANSGLTVTFTSLTPGICTISGGNVLTANSSGTCTVAADQPGNGTYAAAPQVQRNLQAMATILLPRLANLSTRGFVGSGGDVMIAGLIIGGPTAKTVVVTVAGPSLSGAGIPNPLANPTLTLIRSSDGVVVGSNDNWQQAANAAQIQSAGFAPAHPAEPAVMMTLAPGAYTAVVQASGGVGTGIGLVGVYEVAEPEVPLINISTRGFVGTGNDVMIAGLIVQGSNTQSVVITVAGPSLAGAGIPNPLNNPMITIVRASDGVVIATNDNWQTQTNPGDVTLIQNAGFAPAHPNEPAVYLTLPPGAYTAIVQGVSSTTGVGLVGVYAVAQ
;
A
#
# COMPACT_ATOMS: atom_id res chain seq x y z
N MET A 1 -34.64 -6.08 10.28
CA MET A 1 -34.05 -7.39 10.66
C MET A 1 -33.05 -7.78 9.57
N PHE A 2 -31.77 -7.89 9.93
CA PHE A 2 -30.67 -8.64 9.30
C PHE A 2 -30.51 -8.77 7.76
N ARG A 3 -29.28 -8.40 7.30
CA ARG A 3 -28.38 -9.15 6.38
C ARG A 3 -28.62 -9.15 4.87
N TRP A 4 -27.60 -9.08 4.00
CA TRP A 4 -26.16 -8.72 3.96
C TRP A 4 -25.74 -9.24 2.55
N ILE A 5 -24.96 -8.45 1.76
CA ILE A 5 -23.96 -8.94 0.74
C ILE A 5 -24.47 -9.68 -0.52
N ALA A 6 -23.88 -9.64 -1.72
CA ALA A 6 -22.82 -8.85 -2.37
C ALA A 6 -22.70 -9.39 -3.83
N PRO A 7 -22.02 -8.66 -4.73
CA PRO A 7 -21.99 -8.88 -6.17
C PRO A 7 -20.90 -9.87 -6.59
N VAL A 8 -21.19 -10.71 -7.59
CA VAL A 8 -20.20 -11.56 -8.30
C VAL A 8 -20.62 -11.73 -9.76
N VAL A 9 -20.44 -10.72 -10.63
CA VAL A 9 -20.53 -10.91 -12.11
C VAL A 9 -19.64 -9.91 -12.85
N GLY A 10 -18.32 -10.05 -12.73
CA GLY A 10 -17.35 -9.17 -13.41
C GLY A 10 -16.06 -9.86 -13.83
N ALA A 11 -16.11 -11.16 -14.10
CA ALA A 11 -14.92 -11.98 -14.39
C ALA A 11 -15.14 -12.99 -15.54
N LEU A 12 -15.80 -12.57 -16.62
CA LEU A 12 -15.76 -13.30 -17.89
C LEU A 12 -15.67 -12.28 -19.02
N LEU A 13 -14.52 -12.24 -19.69
CA LEU A 13 -14.30 -11.99 -21.13
C LEU A 13 -12.84 -11.54 -21.35
N GLY A 14 -11.97 -12.50 -21.68
CA GLY A 14 -10.56 -12.22 -22.00
C GLY A 14 -9.69 -13.48 -22.10
N LEU A 15 -10.00 -14.39 -23.02
CA LEU A 15 -9.12 -15.52 -23.37
C LEU A 15 -8.86 -15.51 -24.88
N GLY A 16 -7.75 -14.91 -25.28
CA GLY A 16 -7.18 -15.01 -26.63
C GLY A 16 -6.01 -15.99 -26.64
N ALA A 17 -6.03 -16.90 -27.61
CA ALA A 17 -5.17 -18.08 -27.75
C ALA A 17 -3.66 -17.80 -27.93
N LEU A 18 -2.83 -18.73 -27.46
CA LEU A 18 -1.39 -18.83 -27.77
C LEU A 18 -1.09 -20.22 -28.33
N ASN A 19 -0.72 -20.27 -29.61
CA ASN A 19 -0.22 -21.45 -30.33
C ASN A 19 1.22 -21.79 -29.88
N VAL A 20 1.46 -23.04 -29.46
CA VAL A 20 2.79 -23.58 -29.15
C VAL A 20 3.33 -24.35 -30.36
N GLN A 21 4.57 -24.06 -30.80
CA GLN A 21 5.28 -24.82 -31.83
C GLN A 21 5.52 -26.28 -31.39
N ALA A 22 5.04 -27.24 -32.18
CA ALA A 22 5.15 -28.67 -31.91
C ALA A 22 6.59 -29.19 -32.10
N GLN A 23 7.19 -29.71 -31.03
CA GLN A 23 8.31 -30.65 -31.12
C GLN A 23 7.73 -31.97 -31.66
N THR A 24 8.29 -32.53 -32.72
CA THR A 24 7.75 -33.73 -33.39
C THR A 24 7.82 -34.93 -32.47
N CYS A 25 6.67 -35.54 -32.21
CA CYS A 25 6.54 -36.75 -31.38
C CYS A 25 7.19 -37.94 -32.08
N ASN A 26 8.07 -38.68 -31.39
CA ASN A 26 8.55 -39.98 -31.89
C ASN A 26 7.44 -41.03 -31.79
N THR A 27 6.72 -41.02 -30.68
CA THR A 27 5.59 -41.91 -30.40
C THR A 27 4.44 -41.07 -29.85
N THR A 28 3.22 -41.31 -30.30
CA THR A 28 2.01 -40.68 -29.75
C THR A 28 1.03 -41.77 -29.31
N ILE A 29 0.50 -41.67 -28.10
CA ILE A 29 -0.45 -42.67 -27.55
C ILE A 29 -1.69 -42.01 -26.98
N ASN A 30 -2.81 -42.76 -26.98
CA ASN A 30 -4.10 -42.35 -26.43
C ASN A 30 -4.31 -42.90 -25.01
N PRO A 31 -5.22 -42.32 -24.21
CA PRO A 31 -5.71 -42.91 -22.97
C PRO A 31 -6.03 -44.41 -23.11
N GLY A 32 -5.65 -45.21 -22.11
CA GLY A 32 -5.78 -46.68 -22.12
C GLY A 32 -4.53 -47.44 -22.58
N ASN A 33 -3.53 -46.76 -23.16
CA ASN A 33 -2.22 -47.36 -23.44
C ASN A 33 -1.30 -47.28 -22.22
N ASP A 34 -0.43 -48.28 -22.08
CA ASP A 34 0.56 -48.36 -21.00
C ASP A 34 1.77 -47.45 -21.28
N ILE A 35 1.85 -46.35 -20.53
CA ILE A 35 2.96 -45.38 -20.62
C ILE A 35 4.29 -46.05 -20.25
N THR A 36 4.32 -46.79 -19.14
CA THR A 36 5.56 -47.37 -18.60
C THR A 36 6.15 -48.38 -19.58
N LEU A 37 5.32 -49.27 -20.13
CA LEU A 37 5.76 -50.23 -21.14
C LEU A 37 6.23 -49.54 -22.42
N THR A 38 5.56 -48.47 -22.83
CA THR A 38 5.96 -47.67 -24.00
C THR A 38 7.36 -47.07 -23.77
N ILE A 39 7.60 -46.45 -22.62
CA ILE A 39 8.91 -45.87 -22.26
C ILE A 39 10.00 -46.94 -22.26
N GLN A 40 9.71 -48.17 -21.80
CA GLN A 40 10.67 -49.26 -21.87
C GLN A 40 11.09 -49.60 -23.31
N GLY A 41 10.21 -49.46 -24.30
CA GLY A 41 10.56 -49.68 -25.71
C GLY A 41 11.42 -48.57 -26.33
N MET A 42 11.56 -47.43 -25.66
CA MET A 42 12.18 -46.23 -26.23
C MET A 42 13.67 -46.13 -25.91
N THR A 43 14.37 -45.29 -26.69
CA THR A 43 15.76 -44.91 -26.47
C THR A 43 15.84 -43.53 -25.82
N SER A 44 16.90 -43.28 -25.04
CA SER A 44 17.15 -41.96 -24.43
C SER A 44 17.11 -40.83 -25.48
N GLY A 45 16.52 -39.68 -25.12
CA GLY A 45 16.31 -38.51 -25.97
C GLY A 45 15.05 -38.52 -26.83
N GLN A 46 14.33 -39.65 -26.95
CA GLN A 46 13.08 -39.70 -27.72
C GLN A 46 11.89 -39.02 -27.00
N VAL A 47 10.93 -38.54 -27.78
CA VAL A 47 9.73 -37.82 -27.32
C VAL A 47 8.48 -38.71 -27.39
N LEU A 48 7.87 -38.98 -26.24
CA LEU A 48 6.56 -39.61 -26.10
C LEU A 48 5.50 -38.53 -25.91
N CYS A 49 4.53 -38.47 -26.82
CA CYS A 49 3.40 -37.55 -26.73
C CYS A 49 2.13 -38.26 -26.26
N LEU A 50 1.43 -37.60 -25.35
CA LEU A 50 0.18 -38.06 -24.77
C LEU A 50 -0.95 -37.18 -25.27
N ASN A 51 -1.91 -37.76 -25.97
CA ASN A 51 -3.13 -37.05 -26.33
C ASN A 51 -3.92 -36.65 -25.06
N PRO A 52 -4.75 -35.58 -25.11
CA PRO A 52 -5.58 -35.20 -23.98
C PRO A 52 -6.43 -36.37 -23.45
N GLY A 53 -6.46 -36.53 -22.13
CA GLY A 53 -7.22 -37.56 -21.43
C GLY A 53 -6.51 -38.11 -20.19
N ASN A 54 -7.12 -39.13 -19.58
CA ASN A 54 -6.66 -39.73 -18.33
C ASN A 54 -5.97 -41.07 -18.58
N TYR A 55 -4.75 -41.23 -18.07
CA TYR A 55 -3.95 -42.44 -18.16
C TYR A 55 -3.89 -43.11 -16.78
N THR A 56 -3.95 -44.44 -16.77
CA THR A 56 -3.84 -45.27 -15.56
C THR A 56 -2.72 -46.29 -15.73
N PRO A 57 -1.93 -46.58 -14.68
CA PRO A 57 -0.85 -47.55 -14.76
C PRO A 57 -1.40 -48.99 -14.84
N PRO A 58 -0.68 -49.92 -15.48
CA PRO A 58 -1.03 -51.33 -15.51
C PRO A 58 -0.91 -51.99 -14.12
N PRO A 59 -1.62 -53.08 -13.84
CA PRO A 59 -1.37 -53.90 -12.65
C PRO A 59 0.02 -54.54 -12.70
N GLY A 60 0.76 -54.49 -11.58
CA GLY A 60 1.90 -55.38 -11.33
C GLY A 60 3.27 -55.03 -11.94
N PHE A 61 3.51 -53.81 -12.46
CA PHE A 61 4.88 -53.45 -12.89
C PHE A 61 5.22 -51.95 -12.89
N PRO A 62 6.41 -51.52 -12.39
CA PRO A 62 7.36 -52.20 -11.50
C PRO A 62 6.97 -52.04 -10.01
N SER A 63 5.95 -51.24 -9.72
CA SER A 63 5.23 -51.19 -8.44
C SER A 63 3.73 -51.18 -8.75
N ASN A 64 2.93 -51.89 -7.96
CA ASN A 64 1.51 -52.04 -8.26
C ASN A 64 0.82 -50.68 -8.13
N GLY A 65 0.35 -50.12 -9.25
CA GLY A 65 -0.42 -48.88 -9.22
C GLY A 65 0.31 -47.57 -9.52
N SER A 66 1.57 -47.58 -9.95
CA SER A 66 2.36 -46.37 -10.24
C SER A 66 2.97 -46.38 -11.65
N PHE A 67 3.25 -45.19 -12.18
CA PHE A 67 4.04 -45.04 -13.42
C PHE A 67 5.54 -45.07 -13.13
N ALA A 68 6.32 -45.64 -14.05
CA ALA A 68 7.78 -45.67 -13.92
C ALA A 68 8.46 -45.11 -15.18
N VAL A 69 9.47 -44.26 -14.96
CA VAL A 69 10.34 -43.74 -16.01
C VAL A 69 11.74 -44.32 -15.80
N GLY A 70 12.07 -45.33 -16.61
CA GLY A 70 13.36 -46.04 -16.56
C GLY A 70 14.37 -45.63 -17.64
N VAL A 71 13.99 -44.72 -18.54
CA VAL A 71 14.78 -44.27 -19.70
C VAL A 71 14.76 -42.74 -19.73
N GLY A 72 15.87 -42.09 -20.09
CA GLY A 72 16.01 -40.64 -20.30
C GLY A 72 15.18 -40.07 -21.46
N VAL A 73 13.87 -40.26 -21.47
CA VAL A 73 12.93 -39.79 -22.51
C VAL A 73 12.26 -38.47 -22.13
N ILE A 74 11.64 -37.81 -23.12
CA ILE A 74 10.77 -36.64 -22.90
C ILE A 74 9.31 -37.11 -23.01
N VAL A 75 8.54 -37.00 -21.92
CA VAL A 75 7.10 -37.26 -21.91
C VAL A 75 6.35 -35.94 -21.94
N ARG A 76 5.48 -35.74 -22.94
CA ARG A 76 4.79 -34.48 -23.19
C ARG A 76 3.27 -34.68 -23.32
N GLY A 77 2.49 -33.91 -22.58
CA GLY A 77 1.06 -33.75 -22.84
C GLY A 77 0.79 -32.81 -24.02
N LEU A 78 -0.13 -33.21 -24.91
CA LEU A 78 -0.56 -32.42 -26.06
C LEU A 78 -1.75 -31.50 -25.75
N GLY A 79 -2.17 -31.40 -24.49
CA GLY A 79 -3.15 -30.43 -24.05
C GLY A 79 -2.69 -28.98 -24.23
N ALA A 80 -3.63 -28.05 -24.43
CA ALA A 80 -3.38 -26.62 -24.37
C ALA A 80 -3.01 -26.16 -22.94
N THR A 81 -3.42 -26.92 -21.92
CA THR A 81 -3.00 -26.73 -20.52
C THR A 81 -2.62 -28.07 -19.89
N PRO A 82 -1.82 -28.08 -18.80
CA PRO A 82 -1.41 -29.32 -18.16
C PRO A 82 -2.57 -30.14 -17.56
N LEU A 83 -3.75 -29.52 -17.33
CA LEU A 83 -4.97 -30.20 -16.82
C LEU A 83 -5.58 -31.18 -17.82
N GLN A 84 -5.30 -31.04 -19.11
CA GLN A 84 -5.95 -31.81 -20.15
C GLN A 84 -5.31 -33.19 -20.37
N THR A 85 -4.11 -33.42 -19.84
CA THR A 85 -3.41 -34.71 -19.88
C THR A 85 -3.06 -35.12 -18.45
N THR A 86 -3.71 -36.15 -17.93
CA THR A 86 -3.62 -36.54 -16.51
C THR A 86 -3.11 -37.97 -16.36
N LEU A 87 -2.13 -38.16 -15.48
CA LEU A 87 -1.59 -39.44 -15.06
C LEU A 87 -2.15 -39.75 -13.66
N THR A 88 -3.07 -40.71 -13.59
CA THR A 88 -3.76 -41.10 -12.35
C THR A 88 -3.26 -42.45 -11.86
N ALA A 89 -2.49 -42.43 -10.76
CA ALA A 89 -2.06 -43.64 -10.07
C ALA A 89 -3.19 -44.25 -9.22
N SER A 90 -3.12 -45.55 -8.93
CA SER A 90 -4.13 -46.22 -8.12
C SER A 90 -3.95 -45.92 -6.62
N ASN A 91 -5.05 -45.96 -5.86
CA ASN A 91 -5.02 -45.74 -4.41
C ASN A 91 -4.15 -46.79 -3.71
N GLY A 92 -3.12 -46.35 -2.98
CA GLY A 92 -2.30 -47.20 -2.09
C GLY A 92 -0.80 -47.23 -2.39
N ALA A 93 -0.33 -46.58 -3.45
CA ALA A 93 1.10 -46.49 -3.76
C ALA A 93 1.78 -45.31 -3.04
N ASP A 94 3.04 -45.49 -2.64
CA ASP A 94 3.89 -44.46 -1.99
C ASP A 94 4.20 -43.26 -2.90
N HIS A 95 3.99 -43.41 -4.21
CA HIS A 95 4.23 -42.45 -5.26
C HIS A 95 3.31 -42.71 -6.46
N ALA A 96 2.91 -41.66 -7.17
CA ALA A 96 2.18 -41.78 -8.44
C ALA A 96 3.12 -42.06 -9.62
N LEU A 97 4.29 -41.43 -9.61
CA LEU A 97 5.32 -41.61 -10.62
C LEU A 97 6.70 -41.65 -9.97
N TYR A 98 7.58 -42.50 -10.47
CA TYR A 98 8.97 -42.52 -10.01
C TYR A 98 9.97 -42.71 -11.14
N PHE A 99 11.13 -42.11 -10.95
CA PHE A 99 12.31 -42.29 -11.78
C PHE A 99 13.22 -43.30 -11.11
N THR A 100 13.60 -44.34 -11.85
CA THR A 100 14.50 -45.40 -11.36
C THR A 100 15.45 -45.82 -12.47
N ASN A 101 16.60 -46.38 -12.09
CA ASN A 101 17.36 -47.20 -13.04
C ASN A 101 16.64 -48.53 -13.22
N TYR A 102 16.58 -49.00 -14.47
CA TYR A 102 15.86 -50.20 -14.84
C TYR A 102 16.79 -51.10 -15.66
N LEU A 103 17.21 -52.24 -15.08
CA LEU A 103 18.26 -53.10 -15.65
C LEU A 103 19.61 -52.35 -15.77
N THR A 104 20.71 -53.06 -16.06
CA THR A 104 22.05 -52.44 -16.14
C THR A 104 22.25 -51.50 -17.33
N THR A 105 21.32 -51.49 -18.29
CA THR A 105 21.44 -50.76 -19.57
C THR A 105 20.45 -49.61 -19.76
N LYS A 106 19.45 -49.43 -18.88
CA LYS A 106 18.50 -48.30 -18.98
C LYS A 106 18.52 -47.46 -17.72
N ASN A 107 18.74 -46.15 -17.91
CA ASN A 107 18.79 -45.16 -16.84
C ASN A 107 17.81 -44.02 -17.13
N ALA A 108 17.28 -43.44 -16.07
CA ALA A 108 16.34 -42.32 -16.14
C ALA A 108 17.04 -40.95 -16.26
N ASN A 109 18.37 -40.92 -16.36
CA ASN A 109 19.13 -39.69 -16.40
C ASN A 109 18.75 -38.87 -17.65
N GLY A 110 18.54 -37.56 -17.49
CA GLY A 110 18.11 -36.69 -18.59
C GLY A 110 16.59 -36.71 -18.90
N ALA A 111 15.79 -37.51 -18.18
CA ALA A 111 14.35 -37.62 -18.44
C ALA A 111 13.59 -36.30 -18.15
N GLN A 112 12.54 -36.04 -18.93
CA GLN A 112 11.73 -34.83 -18.79
C GLN A 112 10.23 -35.12 -18.78
N LEU A 113 9.48 -34.43 -17.92
CA LEU A 113 8.02 -34.37 -17.95
C LEU A 113 7.58 -32.95 -18.28
N ILE A 114 6.69 -32.82 -19.28
CA ILE A 114 6.26 -31.51 -19.81
C ILE A 114 4.75 -31.46 -19.99
N ASN A 115 4.12 -30.40 -19.47
CA ASN A 115 2.72 -30.03 -19.77
C ASN A 115 1.70 -31.15 -19.45
N LEU A 116 1.70 -31.63 -18.21
CA LEU A 116 0.77 -32.67 -17.75
C LEU A 116 0.46 -32.58 -16.25
N THR A 117 -0.56 -33.31 -15.81
CA THR A 117 -0.97 -33.42 -14.39
C THR A 117 -0.66 -34.82 -13.86
N ILE A 118 -0.17 -34.91 -12.62
CA ILE A 118 0.09 -36.16 -11.90
C ILE A 118 -0.77 -36.19 -10.64
N THR A 119 -1.53 -37.27 -10.43
CA THR A 119 -2.41 -37.43 -9.27
C THR A 119 -2.41 -38.85 -8.72
N GLY A 120 -2.51 -39.00 -7.40
CA GLY A 120 -2.52 -40.29 -6.70
C GLY A 120 -2.28 -40.15 -5.19
N THR A 121 -2.08 -41.26 -4.47
CA THR A 121 -1.80 -41.23 -3.02
C THR A 121 -0.48 -40.54 -2.69
N GLY A 122 0.58 -40.79 -3.48
CA GLY A 122 1.84 -40.05 -3.44
C GLY A 122 2.13 -39.29 -4.73
N GLY A 123 3.12 -38.40 -4.72
CA GLY A 123 3.52 -37.58 -5.87
C GLY A 123 4.63 -38.21 -6.72
N VAL A 124 5.69 -37.45 -6.97
CA VAL A 124 6.85 -37.84 -7.79
C VAL A 124 8.03 -38.23 -6.91
N GLN A 125 8.68 -39.34 -7.23
CA GLN A 125 9.92 -39.76 -6.56
C GLN A 125 11.10 -39.88 -7.54
N VAL A 126 12.26 -39.37 -7.13
CA VAL A 126 13.55 -39.56 -7.81
C VAL A 126 14.47 -40.29 -6.85
N GLN A 127 14.53 -41.61 -6.99
CA GLN A 127 15.31 -42.48 -6.11
C GLN A 127 15.75 -43.74 -6.85
N ASN A 128 16.99 -44.17 -6.62
CA ASN A 128 17.48 -45.46 -7.13
C ASN A 128 17.30 -46.54 -6.04
N PHE A 129 16.41 -47.51 -6.28
CA PHE A 129 16.03 -48.55 -5.31
C PHE A 129 16.95 -49.79 -5.31
N THR A 130 17.95 -49.86 -6.19
CA THR A 130 18.88 -51.01 -6.22
C THR A 130 19.88 -50.95 -5.07
N ALA A 131 20.18 -52.10 -4.44
CA ALA A 131 21.18 -52.20 -3.37
C ALA A 131 22.53 -51.57 -3.77
N ALA A 132 23.18 -50.95 -2.79
CA ALA A 132 24.38 -50.13 -2.95
C ALA A 132 25.54 -50.82 -3.73
N PRO A 133 26.39 -50.05 -4.42
CA PRO A 133 26.38 -48.59 -4.51
C PRO A 133 25.44 -48.12 -5.63
N ALA A 134 24.32 -47.52 -5.24
CA ALA A 134 23.33 -46.99 -6.17
C ALA A 134 23.89 -45.69 -6.78
N GLY A 135 24.12 -45.69 -8.10
CA GLY A 135 24.48 -44.45 -8.81
C GLY A 135 23.41 -43.38 -8.59
N ARG A 136 23.85 -42.13 -8.39
CA ARG A 136 22.98 -40.95 -8.22
C ARG A 136 22.23 -40.66 -9.53
N LEU A 137 20.91 -40.49 -9.45
CA LEU A 137 20.14 -40.05 -10.61
C LEU A 137 20.42 -38.58 -10.88
N THR A 138 20.50 -38.19 -12.16
CA THR A 138 20.87 -36.83 -12.53
C THR A 138 20.16 -36.29 -13.76
N ASP A 139 20.09 -34.96 -13.86
CA ASP A 139 19.57 -34.22 -15.02
C ASP A 139 18.08 -34.49 -15.31
N ILE A 140 17.26 -34.74 -14.28
CA ILE A 140 15.81 -34.96 -14.42
C ILE A 140 15.06 -33.62 -14.31
N LYS A 141 14.09 -33.40 -15.20
CA LYS A 141 13.36 -32.13 -15.32
C LYS A 141 11.85 -32.29 -15.32
N LEU A 142 11.16 -31.47 -14.53
CA LEU A 142 9.71 -31.28 -14.59
C LEU A 142 9.44 -29.83 -15.02
N LYS A 143 8.66 -29.66 -16.09
CA LYS A 143 8.31 -28.34 -16.62
C LYS A 143 6.82 -28.22 -16.93
N ASP A 144 6.16 -27.17 -16.44
CA ASP A 144 4.72 -26.95 -16.65
C ASP A 144 3.90 -28.16 -16.15
N VAL A 145 4.22 -28.65 -14.95
CA VAL A 145 3.60 -29.87 -14.37
C VAL A 145 2.79 -29.51 -13.13
N MET A 146 1.64 -30.14 -12.97
CA MET A 146 0.85 -30.05 -11.72
C MET A 146 0.86 -31.38 -10.99
N ILE A 147 1.04 -31.36 -9.67
CA ILE A 147 1.12 -32.54 -8.80
C ILE A 147 0.10 -32.38 -7.68
N PHE A 148 -0.81 -33.36 -7.57
CA PHE A 148 -1.84 -33.42 -6.54
C PHE A 148 -1.80 -34.77 -5.82
N THR A 149 -1.52 -34.78 -4.52
CA THR A 149 -1.64 -36.02 -3.74
C THR A 149 -2.97 -36.06 -2.99
N ASN A 150 -3.68 -37.19 -3.03
CA ASN A 150 -5.01 -37.36 -2.44
C ASN A 150 -5.03 -38.16 -1.12
N ALA A 151 -3.87 -38.45 -0.53
CA ALA A 151 -3.79 -39.22 0.71
C ALA A 151 -4.34 -38.46 1.92
N THR A 152 -4.86 -39.23 2.88
CA THR A 152 -5.42 -38.73 4.15
C THR A 152 -4.52 -38.99 5.37
N ALA A 153 -3.55 -39.90 5.27
CA ALA A 153 -2.52 -40.16 6.27
C ALA A 153 -1.30 -40.86 5.62
N GLY A 154 -0.08 -40.61 6.11
CA GLY A 154 1.14 -41.34 5.68
C GLY A 154 2.28 -40.45 5.16
N PRO A 155 3.48 -41.01 4.90
CA PRO A 155 4.66 -40.24 4.45
C PRO A 155 4.63 -39.96 2.94
N PHE A 156 3.50 -39.43 2.43
CA PHE A 156 3.30 -39.21 0.99
C PHE A 156 3.68 -37.78 0.57
N PHE A 157 4.83 -37.65 -0.08
CA PHE A 157 5.43 -36.38 -0.50
C PHE A 157 4.96 -35.94 -1.90
N GLY A 158 5.04 -34.64 -2.19
CA GLY A 158 4.75 -34.10 -3.52
C GLY A 158 5.86 -34.41 -4.52
N VAL A 159 7.08 -34.01 -4.20
CA VAL A 159 8.33 -34.39 -4.88
C VAL A 159 9.33 -34.80 -3.82
N LYS A 160 9.81 -36.05 -3.90
CA LYS A 160 10.90 -36.54 -3.04
C LYS A 160 12.10 -36.91 -3.89
N THR A 161 13.27 -36.40 -3.55
CA THR A 161 14.54 -36.79 -4.15
C THR A 161 15.43 -37.40 -3.08
N GLN A 162 16.18 -38.43 -3.45
CA GLN A 162 17.12 -39.08 -2.53
C GLN A 162 18.39 -39.48 -3.30
N ASN A 163 19.54 -38.97 -2.85
CA ASN A 163 20.85 -39.20 -3.48
C ASN A 163 20.84 -38.84 -4.98
N ALA A 164 20.45 -37.61 -5.32
CA ALA A 164 20.27 -37.16 -6.69
C ALA A 164 20.95 -35.81 -6.96
N ASP A 165 21.32 -35.56 -8.20
CA ASP A 165 22.05 -34.35 -8.60
C ASP A 165 21.38 -33.63 -9.77
N ARG A 166 21.39 -32.29 -9.77
CA ARG A 166 20.91 -31.49 -10.92
C ARG A 166 19.45 -31.78 -11.30
N ILE A 167 18.56 -31.84 -10.30
CA ILE A 167 17.12 -31.95 -10.49
C ILE A 167 16.53 -30.57 -10.78
N VAL A 168 15.64 -30.44 -11.76
CA VAL A 168 15.05 -29.15 -12.16
C VAL A 168 13.54 -29.19 -12.08
N LEU A 169 12.96 -28.33 -11.25
CA LEU A 169 11.52 -28.03 -11.23
C LEU A 169 11.31 -26.60 -11.77
N ASP A 170 10.60 -26.47 -12.89
CA ASP A 170 10.32 -25.18 -13.55
C ASP A 170 8.82 -25.03 -13.80
N ASN A 171 8.19 -24.01 -13.22
CA ASN A 171 6.74 -23.81 -13.32
C ASN A 171 5.95 -25.06 -12.89
N VAL A 172 6.32 -25.64 -11.75
CA VAL A 172 5.63 -26.80 -11.17
C VAL A 172 4.69 -26.34 -10.06
N GLN A 173 3.45 -26.83 -10.08
CA GLN A 173 2.48 -26.58 -9.01
C GLN A 173 2.26 -27.83 -8.18
N ILE A 174 2.35 -27.72 -6.85
CA ILE A 174 2.32 -28.86 -5.94
C ILE A 174 1.29 -28.61 -4.83
N THR A 175 0.35 -29.55 -4.69
CA THR A 175 -0.47 -29.72 -3.49
C THR A 175 -0.21 -31.12 -2.94
N SER A 176 0.24 -31.21 -1.69
CA SER A 176 0.71 -32.46 -1.11
C SER A 176 0.01 -32.83 0.20
N HIS A 177 0.08 -34.10 0.59
CA HIS A 177 -0.36 -34.59 1.88
C HIS A 177 0.70 -34.26 2.93
N ASN A 178 1.94 -34.73 2.72
CA ASN A 178 3.10 -34.46 3.55
C ASN A 178 3.96 -33.33 2.94
N THR A 179 5.26 -33.25 3.26
CA THR A 179 6.18 -32.24 2.74
C THR A 179 6.14 -32.19 1.21
N ALA A 180 5.92 -31.00 0.65
CA ALA A 180 5.69 -30.87 -0.79
C ALA A 180 6.96 -31.08 -1.62
N ILE A 181 8.10 -30.53 -1.21
CA ILE A 181 9.41 -30.79 -1.80
C ILE A 181 10.35 -31.29 -0.71
N ASN A 182 10.80 -32.53 -0.81
CA ASN A 182 11.68 -33.17 0.16
C ASN A 182 12.98 -33.63 -0.51
N PHE A 183 14.05 -32.86 -0.31
CA PHE A 183 15.36 -33.14 -0.87
C PHE A 183 16.25 -33.80 0.18
N ILE A 184 16.62 -35.06 -0.07
CA ILE A 184 17.52 -35.83 0.81
C ILE A 184 18.83 -36.05 0.06
N ASP A 185 19.91 -35.50 0.61
CA ASP A 185 21.24 -35.48 0.01
C ASP A 185 21.20 -35.17 -1.48
N THR A 186 20.47 -34.12 -1.84
CA THR A 186 20.33 -33.68 -3.23
C THR A 186 21.28 -32.52 -3.45
N THR A 187 22.02 -32.54 -4.56
CA THR A 187 23.02 -31.49 -4.84
C THR A 187 22.74 -30.77 -6.15
N ASP A 188 23.20 -29.53 -6.23
CA ASP A 188 23.23 -28.74 -7.45
C ASP A 188 21.88 -28.58 -8.20
N SER A 189 20.76 -28.70 -7.49
CA SER A 189 19.40 -28.74 -8.06
C SER A 189 18.70 -27.37 -8.10
N LEU A 190 17.72 -27.20 -9.00
CA LEU A 190 16.94 -25.98 -9.25
C LEU A 190 15.48 -26.20 -8.88
N VAL A 191 14.93 -25.29 -8.11
CA VAL A 191 13.48 -25.06 -8.09
C VAL A 191 13.24 -23.62 -8.50
N MET A 192 12.52 -23.40 -9.61
CA MET A 192 12.20 -22.06 -10.07
C MET A 192 10.78 -21.91 -10.57
N ASN A 193 10.25 -20.68 -10.45
CA ASN A 193 8.92 -20.29 -10.92
C ASN A 193 7.79 -21.23 -10.41
N SER A 194 8.04 -21.96 -9.32
CA SER A 194 7.19 -23.06 -8.89
C SER A 194 6.32 -22.62 -7.71
N THR A 195 5.16 -23.25 -7.55
CA THR A 195 4.21 -22.91 -6.49
C THR A 195 3.87 -24.15 -5.69
N VAL A 196 4.19 -24.13 -4.39
CA VAL A 196 3.68 -25.08 -3.41
C VAL A 196 2.47 -24.44 -2.74
N THR A 197 1.29 -25.02 -2.93
CA THR A 197 0.03 -24.44 -2.48
C THR A 197 -0.28 -24.79 -1.02
N ASN A 198 -0.26 -26.08 -0.66
CA ASN A 198 -0.70 -26.55 0.65
C ASN A 198 -0.12 -27.94 0.98
N THR A 199 -0.01 -28.22 2.28
CA THR A 199 0.21 -29.56 2.86
C THR A 199 -0.80 -29.82 3.98
N VAL A 200 -1.28 -31.06 4.15
CA VAL A 200 -2.34 -31.36 5.14
C VAL A 200 -1.84 -32.09 6.39
N ALA A 201 -0.69 -32.78 6.34
CA ALA A 201 -0.15 -33.50 7.48
C ALA A 201 0.45 -32.54 8.53
N VAL A 202 0.33 -32.92 9.81
CA VAL A 202 1.00 -32.21 10.91
C VAL A 202 2.52 -32.29 10.71
N SER A 203 3.24 -31.20 10.99
CA SER A 203 4.69 -31.08 10.80
C SER A 203 5.19 -31.08 9.36
N ALA A 204 4.31 -31.10 8.35
CA ALA A 204 4.72 -31.01 6.94
C ALA A 204 5.23 -29.61 6.58
N ALA A 205 6.31 -29.57 5.80
CA ALA A 205 6.90 -28.34 5.29
C ALA A 205 6.60 -28.12 3.80
N ALA A 206 6.72 -26.88 3.34
CA ALA A 206 6.67 -26.61 1.90
C ALA A 206 7.92 -27.15 1.20
N LEU A 207 9.08 -26.94 1.82
CA LEU A 207 10.38 -27.36 1.35
C LEU A 207 11.23 -27.85 2.54
N SER A 208 11.82 -29.03 2.38
CA SER A 208 12.80 -29.56 3.31
C SER A 208 14.05 -30.01 2.55
N VAL A 209 15.22 -29.54 3.00
CA VAL A 209 16.53 -29.93 2.47
C VAL A 209 17.33 -30.57 3.60
N LEU A 210 17.57 -31.88 3.48
CA LEU A 210 18.28 -32.71 4.46
C LEU A 210 19.62 -33.13 3.84
N GLY A 211 20.73 -32.59 4.32
CA GLY A 211 22.04 -32.81 3.70
C GLY A 211 22.17 -32.11 2.33
N GLY A 212 23.09 -32.59 1.50
CA GLY A 212 23.36 -32.03 0.17
C GLY A 212 23.97 -30.62 0.21
N SER A 213 24.25 -30.07 -0.98
CA SER A 213 24.81 -28.72 -1.13
C SER A 213 24.56 -28.12 -2.52
N GLY A 214 24.72 -26.80 -2.64
CA GLY A 214 24.68 -26.09 -3.92
C GLY A 214 23.30 -26.03 -4.58
N ASN A 215 22.22 -26.34 -3.85
CA ASN A 215 20.85 -26.24 -4.37
C ASN A 215 20.40 -24.78 -4.43
N ARG A 216 19.57 -24.44 -5.43
CA ARG A 216 19.04 -23.09 -5.61
C ARG A 216 17.52 -23.11 -5.76
N PHE A 217 16.86 -22.30 -4.95
CA PHE A 217 15.40 -22.14 -4.91
C PHE A 217 15.10 -20.68 -5.21
N ILE A 218 14.51 -20.40 -6.37
CA ILE A 218 14.44 -19.04 -6.93
C ILE A 218 13.05 -18.72 -7.46
N ASN A 219 12.54 -17.53 -7.16
CA ASN A 219 11.28 -17.02 -7.72
C ASN A 219 10.10 -18.02 -7.56
N SER A 220 10.02 -18.69 -6.42
CA SER A 220 8.98 -19.68 -6.12
C SER A 220 8.11 -19.23 -4.95
N THR A 221 6.88 -19.73 -4.91
CA THR A 221 5.91 -19.41 -3.86
C THR A 221 5.66 -20.65 -3.02
N PHE A 222 5.90 -20.54 -1.71
CA PHE A 222 5.68 -21.58 -0.72
C PHE A 222 4.52 -21.15 0.19
N GLY A 223 3.31 -21.56 -0.18
CA GLY A 223 2.07 -21.35 0.55
C GLY A 223 1.08 -20.45 -0.17
N GLN A 224 -0.13 -20.37 0.36
CA GLN A 224 -1.19 -19.48 -0.13
C GLN A 224 -1.39 -18.28 0.79
N PRO A 225 -1.81 -17.11 0.26
CA PRO A 225 -2.13 -15.96 1.09
C PRO A 225 -3.29 -16.28 2.04
N ARG A 226 -3.21 -15.84 3.29
CA ARG A 226 -4.31 -16.01 4.26
C ARG A 226 -5.46 -15.06 3.92
N VAL A 227 -6.67 -15.60 3.78
CA VAL A 227 -7.86 -14.81 3.38
C VAL A 227 -8.79 -14.37 4.53
N SER A 228 -8.64 -14.92 5.75
CA SER A 228 -9.44 -14.48 6.91
C SER A 228 -8.92 -14.99 8.27
N ALA A 229 -9.32 -14.32 9.35
CA ALA A 229 -9.12 -14.79 10.72
C ALA A 229 -9.86 -16.12 10.92
N GLY A 230 -9.12 -17.19 11.29
CA GLY A 230 -9.65 -18.54 11.47
C GLY A 230 -9.42 -19.52 10.31
N ALA A 231 -8.88 -19.08 9.16
CA ALA A 231 -8.48 -20.00 8.09
C ALA A 231 -7.33 -20.94 8.55
N ALA A 232 -7.37 -22.20 8.11
CA ALA A 232 -6.32 -23.19 8.35
C ALA A 232 -4.99 -22.79 7.68
N TYR A 233 -3.88 -23.21 8.27
CA TYR A 233 -2.53 -22.97 7.73
C TYR A 233 -2.32 -23.75 6.42
N SER A 234 -1.47 -23.22 5.54
CA SER A 234 -0.94 -23.94 4.37
C SER A 234 0.09 -25.00 4.76
N PHE A 235 0.77 -24.82 5.90
CA PHE A 235 1.77 -25.77 6.42
C PHE A 235 1.63 -25.89 7.93
N ASN A 236 1.39 -27.11 8.42
CA ASN A 236 1.22 -27.39 9.85
C ASN A 236 2.54 -27.64 10.59
N GLY A 237 3.68 -27.68 9.88
CA GLY A 237 5.02 -27.65 10.47
C GLY A 237 5.64 -26.27 10.29
N GLY A 238 6.77 -26.20 9.57
CA GLY A 238 7.42 -24.96 9.14
C GLY A 238 7.19 -24.65 7.64
N GLY A 239 7.63 -23.48 7.19
CA GLY A 239 7.62 -23.11 5.78
C GLY A 239 8.74 -23.82 5.01
N VAL A 240 9.98 -23.42 5.27
CA VAL A 240 11.19 -23.87 4.57
C VAL A 240 12.29 -24.18 5.59
N VAL A 241 12.91 -25.35 5.46
CA VAL A 241 13.91 -25.82 6.43
C VAL A 241 15.15 -26.39 5.75
N PHE A 242 16.32 -26.00 6.28
CA PHE A 242 17.64 -26.44 5.84
C PHE A 242 18.36 -27.13 6.99
N TYR A 243 18.53 -28.45 6.88
CA TYR A 243 19.12 -29.32 7.89
C TYR A 243 20.45 -29.89 7.42
N ASN A 244 21.51 -29.69 8.21
CA ASN A 244 22.83 -30.30 8.03
C ASN A 244 23.41 -30.08 6.62
N THR A 245 23.25 -28.87 6.08
CA THR A 245 23.44 -28.62 4.65
C THR A 245 24.29 -27.37 4.39
N SER A 246 24.98 -27.31 3.25
CA SER A 246 25.94 -26.23 2.97
C SER A 246 25.75 -25.59 1.60
N ASP A 247 26.13 -24.31 1.51
CA ASP A 247 26.21 -23.55 0.25
C ASP A 247 24.89 -23.52 -0.55
N ASN A 248 23.73 -23.63 0.10
CA ASN A 248 22.44 -23.52 -0.57
C ASN A 248 22.01 -22.06 -0.71
N ARG A 249 21.26 -21.78 -1.78
CA ARG A 249 20.70 -20.47 -2.10
C ARG A 249 19.19 -20.52 -2.07
N PHE A 250 18.59 -19.76 -1.15
CA PHE A 250 17.15 -19.52 -1.08
C PHE A 250 16.88 -18.05 -1.38
N GLU A 251 16.47 -17.74 -2.62
CA GLU A 251 16.45 -16.35 -3.09
C GLU A 251 15.21 -15.92 -3.87
N GLY A 252 14.67 -14.74 -3.56
CA GLY A 252 13.58 -14.15 -4.35
C GLY A 252 12.26 -14.93 -4.26
N ASN A 253 12.08 -15.74 -3.21
CA ASN A 253 10.89 -16.55 -2.99
C ASN A 253 9.85 -15.82 -2.14
N THR A 254 8.60 -16.26 -2.23
CA THR A 254 7.54 -15.88 -1.29
C THR A 254 7.25 -17.06 -0.37
N VAL A 255 7.27 -16.85 0.95
CA VAL A 255 6.93 -17.86 1.96
C VAL A 255 5.77 -17.34 2.80
N GLN A 256 4.67 -18.07 2.86
CA GLN A 256 3.43 -17.61 3.51
C GLN A 256 2.58 -18.77 4.05
N GLY A 257 1.68 -18.46 4.98
CA GLY A 257 0.67 -19.43 5.45
C GLY A 257 1.21 -20.57 6.32
N MET A 258 2.41 -20.46 6.91
CA MET A 258 2.94 -21.46 7.85
C MET A 258 2.43 -21.28 9.28
N GLN A 259 2.51 -22.36 10.07
CA GLN A 259 2.21 -22.39 11.50
C GLN A 259 3.44 -22.11 12.39
N ALA A 260 4.62 -22.64 12.02
CA ALA A 260 5.88 -22.42 12.73
C ALA A 260 6.82 -21.48 11.94
N ASP A 261 8.14 -21.73 11.98
CA ASP A 261 9.13 -20.85 11.35
C ASP A 261 8.99 -20.78 9.84
N ALA A 262 9.20 -19.59 9.29
CA ALA A 262 9.11 -19.42 7.84
C ALA A 262 10.32 -20.02 7.13
N VAL A 263 11.52 -19.62 7.55
CA VAL A 263 12.79 -20.09 6.99
C VAL A 263 13.76 -20.38 8.14
N ALA A 264 14.16 -21.64 8.28
CA ALA A 264 15.06 -22.07 9.35
C ALA A 264 16.34 -22.72 8.80
N PHE A 265 17.48 -22.30 9.35
CA PHE A 265 18.78 -22.93 9.17
C PHE A 265 19.19 -23.59 10.48
N THR A 266 19.24 -24.92 10.49
CA THR A 266 19.33 -25.68 11.73
C THR A 266 19.95 -27.07 11.48
N ILE A 267 19.90 -27.93 12.49
CA ILE A 267 20.36 -29.32 12.51
C ILE A 267 19.19 -30.26 12.80
N PHE A 268 19.27 -31.47 12.29
CA PHE A 268 18.37 -32.56 12.63
C PHE A 268 19.16 -33.87 12.76
N ASP A 269 18.68 -34.79 13.59
CA ASP A 269 19.24 -36.15 13.65
C ASP A 269 18.81 -36.92 12.40
N LEU A 270 19.76 -37.11 11.49
CA LEU A 270 19.57 -37.78 10.22
C LEU A 270 20.01 -39.25 10.24
N SER A 271 20.30 -39.82 11.42
CA SER A 271 20.74 -41.21 11.56
C SER A 271 19.84 -42.24 10.83
N PRO A 272 18.49 -42.09 10.76
CA PRO A 272 17.65 -43.03 9.99
C PRO A 272 17.84 -42.95 8.48
N ASN A 273 18.44 -41.87 7.97
CA ASN A 273 18.68 -41.63 6.54
C ASN A 273 20.13 -41.93 6.10
N GLY A 274 21.00 -42.38 7.02
CA GLY A 274 22.40 -42.70 6.72
C GLY A 274 23.32 -41.48 6.51
N LEU A 275 22.90 -40.28 6.92
CA LEU A 275 23.67 -39.04 6.76
C LEU A 275 24.34 -38.61 8.08
N PRO A 276 25.56 -38.02 8.02
CA PRO A 276 26.26 -37.57 9.23
C PRO A 276 25.62 -36.31 9.86
N LEU A 277 25.70 -36.23 11.18
CA LEU A 277 25.29 -35.06 11.96
C LEU A 277 26.30 -33.92 11.77
N THR A 278 25.95 -32.88 11.01
CA THR A 278 26.84 -31.75 10.67
C THR A 278 26.10 -30.42 10.78
N LYS A 279 26.85 -29.33 11.00
CA LYS A 279 26.29 -27.97 10.98
C LYS A 279 25.86 -27.58 9.57
N SER A 280 24.84 -26.74 9.49
CA SER A 280 24.50 -26.02 8.28
C SER A 280 25.47 -24.85 8.08
N LEU A 281 26.16 -24.77 6.94
CA LEU A 281 27.27 -23.81 6.72
C LEU A 281 27.08 -22.98 5.46
N ASN A 282 27.37 -21.67 5.54
CA ASN A 282 27.42 -20.76 4.38
C ASN A 282 26.12 -20.74 3.55
N ASN A 283 24.97 -20.98 4.18
CA ASN A 283 23.70 -20.89 3.48
C ASN A 283 23.29 -19.43 3.29
N TYR A 284 22.60 -19.15 2.19
CA TYR A 284 22.17 -17.82 1.82
C TYR A 284 20.64 -17.76 1.72
N ALA A 285 20.03 -16.86 2.48
CA ALA A 285 18.64 -16.45 2.34
C ALA A 285 18.58 -14.98 1.93
N GLY A 286 18.30 -14.73 0.64
CA GLY A 286 18.32 -13.39 0.08
C GLY A 286 17.00 -12.99 -0.54
N ARG A 287 16.59 -11.72 -0.38
CA ARG A 287 15.56 -11.11 -1.23
C ARG A 287 14.19 -11.80 -1.16
N ASN A 288 13.90 -12.55 -0.10
CA ASN A 288 12.64 -13.29 0.03
C ASN A 288 11.55 -12.40 0.64
N GLN A 289 10.29 -12.66 0.28
CA GLN A 289 9.11 -12.14 0.97
C GLN A 289 8.60 -13.21 1.93
N VAL A 290 8.71 -12.95 3.23
CA VAL A 290 8.30 -13.84 4.30
C VAL A 290 7.06 -13.23 4.97
N LEU A 291 5.90 -13.73 4.61
CA LEU A 291 4.60 -13.26 5.09
C LEU A 291 4.08 -14.24 6.15
N HIS A 292 4.45 -13.99 7.40
CA HIS A 292 3.87 -14.73 8.52
C HIS A 292 2.56 -14.07 8.94
N SER A 293 1.47 -14.81 8.93
CA SER A 293 0.12 -14.28 9.18
C SER A 293 -0.44 -14.66 10.56
N ALA A 294 0.43 -14.92 11.54
CA ALA A 294 0.06 -15.40 12.86
C ALA A 294 -0.10 -14.23 13.85
N PHE A 295 -1.35 -13.78 14.04
CA PHE A 295 -1.76 -13.08 15.27
C PHE A 295 -2.50 -14.08 16.18
N PRO A 296 -2.29 -14.03 17.51
CA PRO A 296 -2.65 -15.09 18.43
C PRO A 296 -4.16 -15.16 18.65
N ILE A 297 -4.76 -16.27 18.25
CA ILE A 297 -5.95 -16.75 18.94
C ILE A 297 -5.42 -17.35 20.25
N ASN A 298 -5.53 -16.61 21.37
CA ASN A 298 -5.34 -17.08 22.76
C ASN A 298 -3.99 -16.85 23.47
N GLY A 299 -3.28 -15.77 23.18
CA GLY A 299 -2.37 -15.16 24.18
C GLY A 299 -1.09 -15.90 24.61
N LEU A 300 -0.88 -17.20 24.36
CA LEU A 300 0.38 -17.90 24.66
C LEU A 300 0.53 -19.20 23.85
N THR A 301 1.58 -19.26 23.02
CA THR A 301 2.54 -20.38 22.73
C THR A 301 3.42 -19.93 21.53
N ALA A 302 4.55 -19.25 21.77
CA ALA A 302 5.91 -19.81 21.94
C ALA A 302 6.44 -20.55 20.69
N GLY A 303 7.34 -19.93 19.92
CA GLY A 303 8.27 -20.62 19.02
C GLY A 303 8.56 -19.98 17.66
N SER A 304 7.64 -19.22 17.05
CA SER A 304 7.67 -19.01 15.59
C SER A 304 8.36 -17.72 15.12
N SER A 305 9.51 -17.88 14.48
CA SER A 305 10.32 -16.81 13.89
C SER A 305 10.11 -16.66 12.37
N GLY A 306 10.38 -15.46 11.85
CA GLY A 306 10.40 -15.20 10.42
C GLY A 306 11.58 -15.91 9.74
N ILE A 307 12.78 -15.38 9.92
CA ILE A 307 14.03 -16.04 9.49
C ILE A 307 14.85 -16.38 10.73
N TRP A 308 15.18 -17.66 10.84
CA TRP A 308 15.83 -18.21 12.01
C TRP A 308 17.15 -18.91 11.66
N SER A 309 18.23 -18.44 12.26
CA SER A 309 19.54 -19.11 12.29
C SER A 309 19.85 -19.48 13.74
N ASN A 310 20.15 -20.73 14.01
CA ASN A 310 20.39 -21.21 15.38
C ASN A 310 21.78 -21.86 15.56
N CYS A 311 22.01 -22.48 16.73
CA CYS A 311 23.23 -23.15 17.22
C CYS A 311 23.91 -24.10 16.21
N ALA A 312 23.13 -24.58 15.26
CA ALA A 312 23.55 -25.48 14.22
C ALA A 312 23.95 -24.81 12.91
N SER A 313 23.98 -23.49 12.86
CA SER A 313 24.29 -22.72 11.66
C SER A 313 25.38 -21.69 11.91
N ASP A 314 26.43 -21.73 11.09
CA ASP A 314 27.52 -20.75 11.12
C ASP A 314 27.68 -20.15 9.71
N GLY A 315 27.95 -18.85 9.65
CA GLY A 315 28.16 -18.17 8.38
C GLY A 315 26.90 -18.05 7.53
N THR A 316 25.71 -17.96 8.13
CA THR A 316 24.46 -17.75 7.38
C THR A 316 24.37 -16.30 6.88
N TRP A 317 24.08 -16.13 5.60
CA TRP A 317 23.95 -14.81 4.96
C TRP A 317 22.46 -14.54 4.71
N VAL A 318 21.92 -13.61 5.49
CA VAL A 318 20.53 -13.17 5.40
C VAL A 318 20.52 -11.77 4.83
N TYR A 319 20.25 -11.64 3.54
CA TYR A 319 20.33 -10.36 2.84
C TYR A 319 18.94 -9.91 2.43
N GLY A 320 18.55 -8.69 2.77
CA GLY A 320 17.28 -7.97 2.52
C GLY A 320 16.05 -8.74 2.09
N ASN A 321 15.71 -9.66 2.95
CA ASN A 321 14.39 -10.24 3.01
C ASN A 321 13.42 -9.19 3.58
N THR A 322 12.16 -9.25 3.15
CA THR A 322 11.05 -8.57 3.81
C THR A 322 10.32 -9.61 4.65
N VAL A 323 10.27 -9.40 5.95
CA VAL A 323 9.70 -10.33 6.94
C VAL A 323 8.57 -9.61 7.67
N THR A 324 7.39 -10.20 7.72
CA THR A 324 6.21 -9.57 8.32
C THR A 324 5.42 -10.53 9.18
N GLY A 325 4.89 -10.08 10.33
CA GLY A 325 3.78 -10.73 11.04
C GLY A 325 4.09 -12.04 11.81
N SER A 326 5.33 -12.21 12.28
CA SER A 326 5.70 -13.37 13.11
C SER A 326 5.32 -13.24 14.58
N GLY A 327 4.96 -14.36 15.21
CA GLY A 327 4.54 -14.39 16.61
C GLY A 327 5.67 -14.10 17.60
N GLU A 328 6.88 -14.59 17.35
CA GLU A 328 8.03 -14.42 18.26
C GLU A 328 9.07 -13.42 17.75
N GLY A 329 9.83 -13.75 16.70
CA GLY A 329 10.93 -12.93 16.20
C GLY A 329 10.91 -12.72 14.69
N GLY A 330 11.12 -11.50 14.21
CA GLY A 330 11.30 -11.27 12.77
C GLY A 330 12.62 -11.85 12.23
N LEU A 331 13.74 -11.41 12.81
CA LEU A 331 15.09 -11.90 12.51
C LEU A 331 15.73 -12.46 13.78
N THR A 332 16.07 -13.75 13.77
CA THR A 332 16.53 -14.45 14.97
C THR A 332 17.88 -15.13 14.74
N ILE A 333 18.84 -14.85 15.64
CA ILE A 333 20.11 -15.56 15.77
C ILE A 333 20.18 -16.17 17.18
N PHE A 334 20.22 -17.49 17.26
CA PHE A 334 20.38 -18.21 18.53
C PHE A 334 21.69 -19.00 18.52
N GLU A 335 22.59 -18.79 19.47
CA GLU A 335 23.81 -19.59 19.64
C GLU A 335 24.70 -19.80 18.37
N GLY A 336 24.66 -18.89 17.40
CA GLY A 336 25.36 -19.00 16.10
C GLY A 336 26.47 -17.98 15.88
N ARG A 337 27.46 -18.29 15.02
CA ARG A 337 28.62 -17.41 14.75
C ARG A 337 28.74 -16.96 13.31
N ASN A 338 29.39 -15.81 13.13
CA ASN A 338 29.75 -15.25 11.82
C ASN A 338 28.54 -15.03 10.88
N ASN A 339 27.34 -14.86 11.43
CA ASN A 339 26.15 -14.64 10.61
C ASN A 339 26.09 -13.17 10.18
N MET A 340 25.60 -12.94 8.96
CA MET A 340 25.49 -11.60 8.38
C MET A 340 24.07 -11.31 7.95
N PHE A 341 23.48 -10.29 8.55
CA PHE A 341 22.13 -9.81 8.30
C PHE A 341 22.23 -8.40 7.74
N LEU A 342 21.99 -8.21 6.44
CA LEU A 342 22.21 -6.92 5.78
C LEU A 342 20.98 -6.51 4.97
N GLY A 343 20.44 -5.31 5.22
CA GLY A 343 19.38 -4.72 4.39
C GLY A 343 17.99 -5.36 4.52
N ASN A 344 17.75 -6.20 5.54
CA ASN A 344 16.46 -6.84 5.83
C ASN A 344 15.47 -5.87 6.40
N VAL A 345 14.20 -6.09 6.07
CA VAL A 345 13.06 -5.32 6.55
C VAL A 345 12.19 -6.27 7.35
N SER A 346 11.90 -5.94 8.60
CA SER A 346 11.13 -6.75 9.55
C SER A 346 10.07 -5.88 10.19
N PHE A 347 8.79 -6.29 10.21
CA PHE A 347 7.73 -5.47 10.81
C PHE A 347 6.45 -6.22 11.21
N ASN A 348 5.68 -5.62 12.12
CA ASN A 348 4.40 -6.14 12.63
C ASN A 348 4.52 -7.48 13.36
N HIS A 349 5.62 -7.76 14.04
CA HIS A 349 5.80 -8.97 14.85
C HIS A 349 5.11 -8.87 16.23
N GLY A 350 4.79 -10.00 16.83
CA GLY A 350 4.04 -10.06 18.10
C GLY A 350 4.88 -9.70 19.34
N LEU A 351 6.18 -10.03 19.33
CA LEU A 351 7.06 -9.92 20.50
C LEU A 351 8.41 -9.25 20.20
N LEU A 352 9.11 -9.65 19.14
CA LEU A 352 10.49 -9.23 18.86
C LEU A 352 10.69 -8.95 17.37
N GLY A 353 11.36 -7.86 17.02
CA GLY A 353 11.75 -7.62 15.62
C GLY A 353 13.11 -8.22 15.29
N THR A 354 14.11 -8.05 16.17
CA THR A 354 15.43 -8.68 16.05
C THR A 354 15.84 -9.30 17.39
N TYR A 355 16.19 -10.58 17.38
CA TYR A 355 16.57 -11.32 18.58
C TYR A 355 17.93 -12.00 18.39
N ILE A 356 18.88 -11.73 19.30
CA ILE A 356 20.19 -12.37 19.34
C ILE A 356 20.38 -12.92 20.74
N SER A 357 20.59 -14.23 20.88
CA SER A 357 20.69 -14.85 22.20
C SER A 357 21.72 -15.97 22.26
N GLY A 358 22.59 -15.93 23.27
CA GLY A 358 23.46 -17.03 23.68
C GLY A 358 23.00 -17.81 24.90
N ASP A 359 21.81 -17.49 25.43
CA ASP A 359 21.25 -18.13 26.62
C ASP A 359 21.09 -19.65 26.45
N GLN A 360 21.79 -20.39 27.31
CA GLN A 360 21.86 -21.85 27.31
C GLN A 360 20.63 -22.52 27.94
N THR A 361 19.72 -21.76 28.55
CA THR A 361 18.62 -22.29 29.37
C THR A 361 17.36 -22.66 28.58
N ALA A 362 17.23 -22.25 27.31
CA ALA A 362 15.92 -22.20 26.66
C ALA A 362 15.64 -23.12 25.46
N MET A 363 16.63 -23.76 24.80
CA MET A 363 16.34 -24.56 23.60
C MET A 363 16.84 -26.00 23.64
N ASN A 364 15.91 -26.94 23.81
CA ASN A 364 16.13 -28.38 23.63
C ASN A 364 16.50 -28.76 22.17
N ASP A 365 16.19 -27.89 21.20
CA ASP A 365 16.37 -28.15 19.76
C ASP A 365 17.84 -28.12 19.31
N CYS A 366 18.74 -27.62 20.16
CA CYS A 366 20.19 -27.63 19.93
C CYS A 366 20.85 -28.96 20.35
N THR A 367 20.06 -29.98 20.70
CA THR A 367 20.55 -31.27 21.17
C THR A 367 19.97 -32.48 20.43
N PRO A 368 20.07 -32.58 19.08
CA PRO A 368 19.90 -33.88 18.45
C PRO A 368 20.92 -34.84 19.10
N ALA A 369 20.44 -35.76 19.94
CA ALA A 369 21.22 -36.73 20.72
C ALA A 369 22.06 -36.21 21.92
N GLY A 370 21.70 -35.09 22.57
CA GLY A 370 22.40 -34.66 23.80
C GLY A 370 23.80 -34.08 23.59
N ASN A 371 24.19 -33.82 22.34
CA ASN A 371 25.47 -33.22 22.00
C ASN A 371 25.47 -31.71 22.27
N THR A 372 26.22 -31.27 23.28
CA THR A 372 26.31 -29.86 23.68
C THR A 372 27.35 -29.05 22.89
N THR A 373 28.10 -29.68 21.98
CA THR A 373 29.25 -29.07 21.28
C THR A 373 28.85 -27.94 20.34
N PHE A 374 27.59 -27.93 19.89
CA PHE A 374 27.04 -26.90 19.02
C PHE A 374 26.49 -25.69 19.78
N ARG A 375 26.27 -25.78 21.10
CA ARG A 375 25.85 -24.65 21.93
C ARG A 375 27.02 -23.70 22.14
N GLN A 376 26.99 -22.56 21.47
CA GLN A 376 28.06 -21.59 21.50
C GLN A 376 27.50 -20.19 21.62
N LYS A 377 28.21 -19.36 22.37
CA LYS A 377 27.85 -17.94 22.49
C LYS A 377 27.88 -17.27 21.11
N PRO A 378 26.85 -16.49 20.74
CA PRO A 378 26.87 -15.69 19.53
C PRO A 378 28.13 -14.82 19.47
N ASN A 379 28.90 -14.93 18.39
CA ASN A 379 30.15 -14.19 18.21
C ASN A 379 30.33 -13.75 16.76
N ASN A 380 30.82 -12.52 16.55
CA ASN A 380 31.07 -11.91 15.24
C ASN A 380 29.81 -11.91 14.34
N ASN A 381 28.65 -11.57 14.90
CA ASN A 381 27.41 -11.44 14.12
C ASN A 381 27.21 -9.97 13.71
N PHE A 382 26.87 -9.74 12.44
CA PHE A 382 26.76 -8.39 11.87
C PHE A 382 25.35 -8.15 11.35
N ILE A 383 24.63 -7.22 11.97
CA ILE A 383 23.28 -6.81 11.57
C ILE A 383 23.37 -5.35 11.14
N ILE A 384 23.44 -5.11 9.84
CA ILE A 384 23.76 -3.79 9.29
C ILE A 384 22.67 -3.31 8.33
N SER A 385 22.30 -2.03 8.43
CA SER A 385 21.34 -1.33 7.55
C SER A 385 20.01 -2.08 7.37
N ASN A 386 19.56 -2.81 8.40
CA ASN A 386 18.25 -3.45 8.39
C ASN A 386 17.21 -2.45 8.91
N ALA A 387 15.95 -2.62 8.56
CA ALA A 387 14.86 -1.84 9.10
C ALA A 387 13.96 -2.76 9.93
N ASN A 388 13.70 -2.37 11.17
CA ASN A 388 12.70 -3.01 12.00
C ASN A 388 11.59 -1.99 12.27
N LEU A 389 10.43 -2.13 11.62
CA LEU A 389 9.29 -1.25 11.85
C LEU A 389 8.45 -1.86 12.97
N TYR A 390 8.64 -1.33 14.17
CA TYR A 390 8.07 -1.88 15.38
C TYR A 390 6.62 -1.45 15.60
N ASN A 391 5.76 -2.36 16.02
CA ASN A 391 4.55 -2.06 16.74
C ASN A 391 4.88 -1.84 18.24
N PRO A 392 3.90 -1.50 19.10
CA PRO A 392 4.17 -1.22 20.51
C PRO A 392 4.75 -2.35 21.37
N LEU A 393 4.79 -3.59 20.87
CA LEU A 393 5.26 -4.77 21.60
C LEU A 393 6.65 -5.24 21.14
N GLU A 394 7.13 -4.81 19.97
CA GLU A 394 8.36 -5.35 19.36
C GLU A 394 9.64 -4.65 19.86
N GLN A 395 10.74 -5.44 19.98
CA GLN A 395 12.04 -4.98 20.50
C GLN A 395 13.23 -5.47 19.66
N VAL A 396 14.40 -4.82 19.81
CA VAL A 396 15.69 -5.47 19.59
C VAL A 396 16.19 -6.00 20.92
N VAL A 397 16.59 -7.28 20.96
CA VAL A 397 17.25 -7.84 22.15
C VAL A 397 18.58 -8.46 21.75
N VAL A 398 19.61 -8.12 22.51
CA VAL A 398 20.92 -8.80 22.46
C VAL A 398 21.20 -9.38 23.83
N ARG A 399 21.22 -10.70 23.91
CA ARG A 399 21.44 -11.46 25.14
C ARG A 399 22.68 -12.34 25.01
N ASP A 400 23.59 -12.24 25.96
CA ASP A 400 24.82 -13.04 26.05
C ASP A 400 25.56 -13.23 24.71
N ALA A 401 25.97 -12.14 24.08
CA ALA A 401 26.62 -12.14 22.77
C ALA A 401 27.94 -11.35 22.76
N ASP A 402 28.94 -11.84 22.05
CA ASP A 402 30.25 -11.20 21.89
C ASP A 402 30.44 -10.63 20.48
N ASN A 403 31.19 -9.52 20.37
CA ASN A 403 31.58 -8.86 19.11
C ASN A 403 30.43 -8.73 18.09
N THR A 404 29.21 -8.50 18.58
CA THR A 404 28.02 -8.39 17.75
C THR A 404 27.79 -6.93 17.39
N VAL A 405 27.67 -6.64 16.10
CA VAL A 405 27.54 -5.27 15.58
C VAL A 405 26.13 -5.06 15.04
N LEU A 406 25.43 -4.07 15.59
CA LEU A 406 24.18 -3.57 15.05
C LEU A 406 24.41 -2.15 14.52
N GLN A 407 24.31 -1.94 13.21
CA GLN A 407 24.55 -0.64 12.58
C GLN A 407 23.40 -0.25 11.66
N ARG A 408 22.99 1.02 11.68
CA ARG A 408 21.89 1.60 10.88
C ARG A 408 20.61 0.76 10.92
N ASN A 409 20.36 0.10 12.05
CA ASN A 409 19.12 -0.63 12.25
C ASN A 409 18.07 0.36 12.73
N PHE A 410 17.13 0.70 11.84
CA PHE A 410 16.11 1.69 12.13
C PHE A 410 15.03 1.07 13.01
N SER A 411 14.77 1.72 14.16
CA SER A 411 13.56 1.51 14.96
C SER A 411 12.55 2.61 14.61
N SER A 412 11.42 2.22 14.02
CA SER A 412 10.35 3.16 13.65
C SER A 412 9.02 2.62 14.13
N PRO A 413 8.39 3.18 15.17
CA PRO A 413 7.06 2.77 15.57
C PRO A 413 6.01 3.08 14.47
N THR A 414 5.30 2.07 14.00
CA THR A 414 4.13 2.20 13.08
C THR A 414 2.89 2.75 13.78
N ALA A 415 2.85 2.71 15.11
CA ALA A 415 1.82 3.31 15.94
C ALA A 415 2.46 3.92 17.18
N GLY A 416 2.17 5.19 17.49
CA GLY A 416 2.63 5.82 18.73
C GLY A 416 2.36 4.91 19.93
N LEU A 417 3.32 4.82 20.86
CA LEU A 417 3.28 4.00 22.08
C LEU A 417 2.21 4.49 23.09
N GLY A 418 0.95 4.54 22.66
CA GLY A 418 -0.22 5.04 23.39
C GLY A 418 -1.16 3.95 23.90
N GLY A 419 -0.78 2.68 23.84
CA GLY A 419 -1.48 1.63 24.59
C GLY A 419 -1.31 1.85 26.10
N PRO A 420 -2.33 1.54 26.93
CA PRO A 420 -2.20 1.65 28.39
C PRO A 420 -1.00 0.80 28.85
N THR A 421 -0.13 1.41 29.65
CA THR A 421 0.94 0.74 30.39
C THR A 421 0.40 -0.52 31.05
N GLN A 422 0.77 -1.71 30.57
CA GLN A 422 0.65 -2.89 31.42
C GLN A 422 1.65 -2.72 32.57
N ALA A 423 1.14 -2.74 33.80
CA ALA A 423 1.93 -2.60 35.00
C ALA A 423 2.97 -3.73 35.07
N CYS A 424 4.24 -3.32 35.20
CA CYS A 424 5.41 -4.17 35.36
C CYS A 424 5.20 -5.17 36.50
N THR A 425 5.01 -6.45 36.21
CA THR A 425 5.07 -7.47 37.27
C THR A 425 5.99 -8.65 36.97
N PHE A 426 6.37 -8.96 35.73
CA PHE A 426 7.40 -9.99 35.46
C PHE A 426 8.18 -9.74 34.15
N ALA A 427 9.52 -9.69 34.23
CA ALA A 427 10.54 -9.85 33.17
C ALA A 427 10.41 -9.15 31.79
N THR A 428 9.44 -8.27 31.55
CA THR A 428 9.25 -7.61 30.24
C THR A 428 9.08 -6.11 30.43
N CYS A 429 10.19 -5.40 30.53
CA CYS A 429 10.18 -3.94 30.38
C CYS A 429 10.02 -3.60 28.88
N GLN A 430 9.15 -2.63 28.55
CA GLN A 430 8.93 -2.16 27.18
C GLN A 430 10.09 -1.25 26.72
N ALA A 431 11.28 -1.82 26.51
CA ALA A 431 12.40 -1.13 25.91
C ALA A 431 12.41 -1.38 24.40
N SER A 432 12.58 -0.33 23.59
CA SER A 432 12.81 -0.52 22.14
C SER A 432 14.10 -1.31 21.85
N PHE A 433 15.02 -1.31 22.82
CA PHE A 433 16.31 -1.97 22.74
C PHE A 433 16.71 -2.51 24.13
N SER A 434 16.99 -3.80 24.20
CA SER A 434 17.33 -4.54 25.42
C SER A 434 18.71 -5.19 25.29
N LEU A 435 19.55 -5.03 26.31
CA LEU A 435 20.81 -5.74 26.49
C LEU A 435 20.73 -6.61 27.72
N GLU A 436 20.76 -7.91 27.52
CA GLU A 436 20.50 -8.85 28.59
C GLU A 436 21.76 -9.64 28.88
N THR A 437 22.10 -9.76 30.16
CA THR A 437 23.11 -10.70 30.64
C THR A 437 22.38 -11.59 31.63
N ASP A 438 22.48 -12.91 31.46
CA ASP A 438 21.91 -13.81 32.46
C ASP A 438 22.61 -13.56 33.81
N GLY A 439 21.81 -13.41 34.86
CA GLY A 439 22.23 -12.95 36.20
C GLY A 439 23.07 -13.96 36.98
N THR A 440 23.52 -15.04 36.36
CA THR A 440 24.44 -15.99 36.99
C THR A 440 25.86 -15.41 37.02
N ALA A 441 26.36 -15.17 38.24
CA ALA A 441 27.67 -14.58 38.48
C ALA A 441 28.79 -15.32 37.73
N GLY A 442 29.45 -14.62 36.80
CA GLY A 442 30.74 -15.02 36.22
C GLY A 442 30.73 -15.80 34.91
N ARG A 443 29.60 -15.97 34.19
CA ARG A 443 29.61 -16.67 32.89
C ARG A 443 29.06 -15.89 31.69
N ASN A 444 28.16 -14.93 31.88
CA ASN A 444 27.43 -14.33 30.76
C ASN A 444 27.68 -12.82 30.67
N THR A 445 28.33 -12.38 29.59
CA THR A 445 28.70 -10.97 29.36
C THR A 445 28.38 -10.57 27.93
N ASN A 446 27.98 -9.33 27.68
CA ASN A 446 27.90 -8.80 26.32
C ASN A 446 29.20 -8.04 26.04
N ALA A 447 30.28 -8.74 25.70
CA ALA A 447 31.59 -8.12 25.51
C ALA A 447 31.81 -7.69 24.05
N GLY A 448 32.07 -6.40 23.84
CA GLY A 448 32.37 -5.84 22.51
C GLY A 448 31.14 -5.63 21.61
N THR A 449 29.92 -5.60 22.16
CA THR A 449 28.70 -5.31 21.38
C THR A 449 28.69 -3.83 20.95
N ARG A 450 28.53 -3.55 19.65
CA ARG A 450 28.58 -2.19 19.08
C ARG A 450 27.25 -1.78 18.46
N LEU A 451 26.74 -0.60 18.81
CA LEU A 451 25.38 -0.12 18.45
C LEU A 451 25.40 1.22 17.71
N ILE A 452 25.47 1.20 16.39
CA ILE A 452 25.54 2.39 15.54
C ILE A 452 24.14 2.67 14.97
N ALA A 453 23.19 3.21 15.73
CA ALA A 453 21.79 3.35 15.29
C ALA A 453 21.38 4.79 14.92
N ASN A 454 20.65 4.93 13.81
CA ASN A 454 19.87 6.12 13.50
C ASN A 454 18.40 5.82 13.84
N THR A 455 17.91 6.31 14.96
CA THR A 455 16.49 6.14 15.31
C THR A 455 15.71 7.31 14.75
N SER A 456 14.54 7.06 14.18
CA SER A 456 13.59 8.12 13.85
C SER A 456 12.29 7.78 14.55
N ILE A 457 11.75 8.75 15.31
CA ILE A 457 10.39 8.86 15.88
C ILE A 457 10.28 8.66 17.42
N GLY A 458 9.65 9.65 18.05
CA GLY A 458 8.56 9.49 19.00
C GLY A 458 8.93 9.46 20.47
N THR A 459 9.39 8.30 20.94
CA THR A 459 9.60 7.99 22.36
C THR A 459 10.43 6.70 22.44
N GLN A 460 11.73 6.80 22.73
CA GLN A 460 12.45 5.64 23.26
C GLN A 460 12.00 5.46 24.72
N ARG A 461 11.37 4.32 25.06
CA ARG A 461 11.15 3.91 26.46
C ARG A 461 12.39 3.13 26.96
N GLY A 462 13.52 3.81 27.08
CA GLY A 462 14.72 3.30 27.78
C GLY A 462 15.58 2.25 27.06
N LEU A 463 16.81 2.12 27.55
CA LEU A 463 17.73 0.99 27.35
C LEU A 463 17.62 0.13 28.61
N TRP A 464 17.30 -1.16 28.46
CA TRP A 464 17.28 -2.07 29.61
C TRP A 464 18.57 -2.87 29.68
N THR A 465 19.19 -2.89 30.87
CA THR A 465 20.30 -3.78 31.20
C THR A 465 19.94 -4.57 32.44
N GLN A 466 19.76 -5.87 32.32
CA GLN A 466 19.53 -6.73 33.47
C GLN A 466 20.88 -7.16 34.05
N ASN A 467 21.44 -6.44 35.03
CA ASN A 467 22.50 -7.04 35.84
C ASN A 467 22.70 -6.49 37.25
N THR A 468 22.79 -7.39 38.23
CA THR A 468 23.25 -7.14 39.60
C THR A 468 24.77 -7.20 39.77
N THR A 469 25.53 -7.56 38.72
CA THR A 469 26.98 -7.77 38.74
C THR A 469 27.73 -6.64 38.00
N PRO A 470 28.78 -6.02 38.57
CA PRO A 470 29.60 -5.03 37.87
C PRO A 470 30.30 -5.63 36.62
N ASN A 471 30.43 -4.85 35.53
CA ASN A 471 31.23 -5.15 34.32
C ASN A 471 30.70 -6.18 33.30
N SER A 472 29.41 -6.56 33.30
CA SER A 472 28.93 -7.59 32.34
C SER A 472 28.64 -7.09 30.92
N VAL A 473 28.50 -5.79 30.72
CA VAL A 473 28.27 -5.19 29.40
C VAL A 473 29.45 -4.27 29.09
N THR A 474 30.22 -4.59 28.06
CA THR A 474 31.44 -3.84 27.71
C THR A 474 31.49 -3.52 26.20
N GLY A 475 32.10 -2.40 25.82
CA GLY A 475 32.33 -2.05 24.40
C GLY A 475 31.17 -1.39 23.64
N LEU A 476 30.16 -0.86 24.35
CA LEU A 476 29.05 -0.12 23.74
C LEU A 476 29.48 1.23 23.17
N ALA A 477 29.13 1.50 21.91
CA ALA A 477 29.37 2.79 21.25
C ALA A 477 28.17 3.20 20.40
N PHE A 478 27.68 4.43 20.58
CA PHE A 478 26.52 5.01 19.87
C PHE A 478 26.97 6.05 18.84
N TYR A 479 26.28 6.13 17.70
CA TYR A 479 26.56 7.14 16.65
C TYR A 479 25.25 7.48 15.92
N LEU A 480 24.92 8.78 15.78
CA LEU A 480 23.82 9.35 14.97
C LEU A 480 22.36 9.13 15.47
N ASN A 481 22.07 9.36 16.76
CA ASN A 481 20.71 9.18 17.29
C ASN A 481 19.82 10.44 17.12
N ARG A 482 18.58 10.30 16.61
CA ARG A 482 17.62 11.41 16.42
C ARG A 482 16.31 11.16 17.18
N THR A 483 16.12 11.81 18.32
CA THR A 483 14.84 11.83 19.04
C THR A 483 13.92 12.89 18.43
N ILE A 484 12.75 12.51 17.91
CA ILE A 484 11.73 13.46 17.39
C ILE A 484 10.45 13.31 18.22
N GLY A 485 10.24 14.17 19.22
CA GLY A 485 8.97 14.19 19.95
C GLY A 485 8.98 15.11 21.18
N SER A 486 7.87 15.80 21.40
CA SER A 486 7.60 16.66 22.56
C SER A 486 6.90 15.91 23.72
N GLY A 487 6.98 14.58 23.74
CA GLY A 487 6.35 13.72 24.76
C GLY A 487 7.39 13.12 25.71
N SER A 488 6.99 12.95 26.97
CA SER A 488 7.80 12.46 28.09
C SER A 488 8.65 11.25 27.70
N SER A 489 9.94 11.45 27.49
CA SER A 489 10.92 10.37 27.41
C SER A 489 11.14 9.86 28.84
N LEU A 490 10.34 8.88 29.26
CA LEU A 490 10.51 8.22 30.55
C LEU A 490 11.69 7.24 30.44
N TYR A 491 12.83 7.64 30.99
CA TYR A 491 13.84 6.70 31.46
C TYR A 491 13.35 6.18 32.82
N GLU A 492 12.69 5.03 32.85
CA GLU A 492 12.42 4.33 34.11
C GLU A 492 13.60 3.42 34.45
N THR A 493 14.26 3.68 35.57
CA THR A 493 15.17 2.72 36.19
C THR A 493 14.75 2.52 37.65
N PRO A 494 14.26 1.33 38.04
CA PRO A 494 14.03 1.03 39.46
C PRO A 494 15.33 0.79 40.24
N VAL A 495 16.50 0.71 39.58
CA VAL A 495 17.77 0.32 40.24
C VAL A 495 18.97 1.04 39.62
N THR A 496 19.85 1.58 40.46
CA THR A 496 21.19 2.10 40.11
C THR A 496 22.06 0.98 39.53
N HIS A 497 22.55 1.12 38.29
CA HIS A 497 23.45 0.15 37.65
C HIS A 497 24.85 0.72 37.36
N PHE A 498 25.85 -0.15 37.51
CA PHE A 498 27.28 0.12 37.37
C PHE A 498 27.73 -0.12 35.92
N ILE A 499 27.96 0.97 35.16
CA ILE A 499 28.76 0.94 33.92
C ILE A 499 30.21 1.25 34.36
N ASP A 500 30.89 0.27 34.95
CA ASP A 500 32.25 0.48 35.45
C ASP A 500 33.29 0.37 34.31
N GLY A 501 34.19 1.34 34.22
CA GLY A 501 35.50 1.20 33.59
C GLY A 501 35.68 1.49 32.09
N PHE A 502 34.67 1.90 31.32
CA PHE A 502 34.82 2.03 29.85
C PHE A 502 34.36 3.38 29.26
N SER A 503 35.07 3.79 28.21
CA SER A 503 34.79 4.99 27.43
C SER A 503 33.54 4.83 26.57
N VAL A 504 32.44 5.46 26.99
CA VAL A 504 31.23 5.65 26.16
C VAL A 504 31.49 6.83 25.22
N VAL A 505 31.37 6.60 23.90
CA VAL A 505 31.59 7.64 22.88
C VAL A 505 30.23 8.13 22.36
N GLY A 506 29.87 9.35 22.76
CA GLY A 506 28.96 10.37 22.19
C GLY A 506 27.65 10.01 21.44
N GLY A 507 26.52 10.47 21.99
CA GLY A 507 25.27 10.79 21.30
C GLY A 507 24.51 11.89 22.06
N ASN A 508 23.67 12.70 21.39
CA ASN A 508 22.90 13.76 22.05
C ASN A 508 21.72 13.14 22.83
N TYR A 509 21.82 13.08 24.16
CA TYR A 509 20.75 12.59 25.04
C TYR A 509 19.94 13.79 25.57
N TRP A 510 18.65 13.84 25.25
CA TRP A 510 17.74 14.92 25.66
C TRP A 510 16.78 14.39 26.72
N THR A 511 16.84 14.94 27.94
CA THR A 511 15.85 14.67 28.99
C THR A 511 14.97 15.91 29.14
N ASN A 512 13.68 15.76 28.85
CA ASN A 512 12.58 16.72 29.03
C ASN A 512 12.52 17.94 28.09
N PHE A 513 11.51 17.92 27.21
CA PHE A 513 10.96 19.12 26.60
C PHE A 513 10.03 19.83 27.59
N SER A 514 10.34 21.08 27.93
CA SER A 514 9.32 22.08 28.26
C SER A 514 8.85 22.74 26.94
N PRO A 515 7.58 23.18 26.82
CA PRO A 515 7.06 23.89 25.65
C PRO A 515 7.84 25.15 25.23
N SER A 516 8.81 25.60 26.04
CA SER A 516 9.63 26.80 25.86
C SER A 516 11.12 26.52 25.54
N GLY A 517 11.50 25.29 25.19
CA GLY A 517 12.69 25.04 24.35
C GLY A 517 14.07 25.44 24.91
N ASN A 518 14.36 25.20 26.19
CA ASN A 518 15.73 25.31 26.70
C ASN A 518 16.05 24.18 27.70
N PRO A 519 17.18 23.45 27.58
CA PRO A 519 17.62 22.55 28.64
C PRO A 519 18.09 23.35 29.86
N SER A 520 17.92 22.77 31.04
CA SER A 520 18.47 23.27 32.32
C SER A 520 19.99 23.49 32.22
N ALA A 521 20.52 24.46 32.96
CA ALA A 521 21.96 24.75 33.07
C ALA A 521 22.82 23.59 33.63
N THR A 522 22.18 22.49 34.06
CA THR A 522 22.83 21.24 34.50
C THR A 522 22.24 20.02 33.77
N PRO A 523 22.66 19.74 32.52
CA PRO A 523 21.93 18.81 31.64
C PRO A 523 22.22 17.31 31.85
N TYR A 524 23.06 16.90 32.80
CA TYR A 524 23.55 15.51 32.90
C TYR A 524 23.24 14.78 34.22
N ASN A 525 22.35 15.29 35.07
CA ASN A 525 21.98 14.57 36.29
C ASN A 525 20.93 13.48 35.95
N GLY A 526 21.38 12.27 35.63
CA GLY A 526 20.51 11.09 35.54
C GLY A 526 20.70 10.13 34.35
N VAL A 527 21.59 10.40 33.39
CA VAL A 527 21.78 9.51 32.21
C VAL A 527 22.97 8.56 32.38
N ALA A 528 24.00 8.95 33.14
CA ALA A 528 25.12 8.08 33.52
C ALA A 528 25.68 8.56 34.87
N HIS A 529 25.38 7.85 35.96
CA HIS A 529 25.95 8.13 37.28
C HIS A 529 27.18 7.23 37.50
N ASN A 530 28.38 7.81 37.45
CA ASN A 530 29.59 7.14 37.94
C ASN A 530 29.66 7.37 39.47
N THR A 531 29.38 6.34 40.26
CA THR A 531 29.47 6.40 41.73
C THR A 531 30.82 5.94 42.29
N VAL A 532 31.78 5.53 41.46
CA VAL A 532 33.07 4.99 41.91
C VAL A 532 34.24 5.60 41.13
N GLY A 533 34.86 6.65 41.69
CA GLY A 533 36.27 6.96 41.39
C GLY A 533 36.60 7.83 40.17
N GLY A 534 35.66 8.55 39.55
CA GLY A 534 35.96 9.79 38.82
C GLY A 534 36.83 9.72 37.54
N THR A 535 36.90 8.60 36.82
CA THR A 535 37.81 8.44 35.65
C THR A 535 37.13 8.07 34.32
N GLY A 536 35.86 8.43 34.10
CA GLY A 536 35.17 8.23 32.80
C GLY A 536 34.91 9.55 32.06
N ASN A 537 35.65 9.85 30.99
CA ASN A 537 35.36 11.01 30.13
C ASN A 537 34.18 10.70 29.19
N VAL A 538 33.03 11.34 29.42
CA VAL A 538 31.95 11.42 28.43
C VAL A 538 32.34 12.49 27.42
N VAL A 539 32.55 12.11 26.16
CA VAL A 539 32.89 13.05 25.08
C VAL A 539 31.66 13.32 24.24
N ASP A 540 31.06 14.50 24.37
CA ASP A 540 30.12 15.05 23.41
C ASP A 540 30.91 15.59 22.20
N ARG A 541 30.64 15.06 21.00
CA ARG A 541 31.33 15.44 19.76
C ARG A 541 30.56 16.47 18.93
N PHE A 542 29.36 16.88 19.34
CA PHE A 542 28.51 17.79 18.57
C PHE A 542 28.04 18.97 19.43
N PRO A 543 28.70 20.14 19.37
CA PRO A 543 28.30 21.29 20.15
C PRO A 543 26.86 21.73 19.82
N TYR A 544 26.17 22.17 20.87
CA TYR A 544 24.83 22.74 20.87
C TYR A 544 24.62 23.67 19.66
N GLN A 545 23.51 23.48 18.91
CA GLN A 545 23.07 24.21 17.70
C GLN A 545 23.61 23.75 16.33
N SER A 546 24.46 22.74 16.21
CA SER A 546 24.89 22.21 14.88
C SER A 546 23.90 21.23 14.21
N GLU A 547 22.60 21.38 14.48
CA GLU A 547 21.52 20.45 14.12
C GLU A 547 21.09 20.48 12.63
N ASN A 548 22.04 20.44 11.71
CA ASN A 548 21.77 20.06 10.32
C ASN A 548 21.75 18.54 10.11
N LEU A 549 22.12 17.74 11.13
CA LEU A 549 21.90 16.30 11.16
C LEU A 549 20.39 16.00 11.37
N GLY A 550 19.59 16.12 10.30
CA GLY A 550 18.18 15.70 10.31
C GLY A 550 17.19 16.45 9.42
N ARG A 551 17.63 17.44 8.62
CA ARG A 551 16.72 18.21 7.74
C ARG A 551 16.78 17.87 6.25
N GLY A 552 17.69 17.00 5.83
CA GLY A 552 17.77 16.53 4.44
C GLY A 552 16.94 15.28 4.23
N PHE A 553 15.75 15.40 3.65
CA PHE A 553 14.94 14.25 3.19
C PHE A 553 15.48 13.70 1.86
N GLY A 554 16.77 13.38 1.82
CA GLY A 554 17.45 12.89 0.63
C GLY A 554 17.38 11.37 0.54
N VAL A 555 16.96 10.85 -0.61
CA VAL A 555 17.07 9.42 -0.93
C VAL A 555 18.23 9.24 -1.90
N VAL A 556 19.23 8.45 -1.52
CA VAL A 556 20.29 8.02 -2.43
C VAL A 556 19.89 6.66 -2.99
N ILE A 557 19.64 6.58 -4.29
CA ILE A 557 19.47 5.31 -4.99
C ILE A 557 20.82 4.91 -5.55
N SER A 558 21.34 3.75 -5.13
CA SER A 558 22.64 3.25 -5.61
C SER A 558 22.50 2.20 -6.72
N GLU A 559 21.30 1.64 -6.90
CA GLU A 559 21.03 0.63 -7.94
C GLU A 559 19.63 0.85 -8.57
N PRO A 560 19.45 0.57 -9.87
CA PRO A 560 20.45 0.06 -10.82
C PRO A 560 21.58 1.07 -11.08
N ARG A 561 22.79 0.59 -11.40
CA ARG A 561 23.91 1.46 -11.77
C ARG A 561 23.62 2.26 -13.04
N ALA A 562 24.27 3.41 -13.15
CA ALA A 562 24.23 4.19 -14.38
C ALA A 562 24.68 3.35 -15.58
N GLY A 563 23.87 3.29 -16.63
CA GLY A 563 24.17 2.62 -17.89
C GLY A 563 23.85 1.12 -17.97
N ALA A 564 23.38 0.49 -16.88
CA ALA A 564 23.04 -0.94 -16.88
C ALA A 564 21.94 -1.29 -17.91
N ALA A 565 22.00 -2.46 -18.54
CA ALA A 565 20.97 -2.95 -19.46
C ALA A 565 20.08 -4.02 -18.82
N VAL A 566 18.77 -3.79 -18.85
CA VAL A 566 17.81 -4.47 -17.99
C VAL A 566 16.58 -4.95 -18.76
N ALA A 567 16.29 -6.25 -18.76
CA ALA A 567 15.13 -6.79 -19.47
C ALA A 567 13.80 -6.54 -18.73
N ILE A 568 12.71 -6.22 -19.45
CA ILE A 568 11.34 -6.22 -18.89
C ILE A 568 11.04 -7.58 -18.27
N GLY A 569 10.33 -7.63 -17.15
CA GLY A 569 9.98 -8.87 -16.47
C GLY A 569 11.16 -9.57 -15.78
N SER A 570 12.38 -9.03 -15.87
CA SER A 570 13.51 -9.45 -15.06
C SER A 570 13.42 -8.84 -13.66
N GLN A 571 13.94 -9.56 -12.68
CA GLN A 571 14.05 -9.09 -11.30
C GLN A 571 15.31 -8.27 -11.15
N ARG A 572 15.19 -7.13 -10.46
CA ARG A 572 16.25 -6.15 -10.32
C ARG A 572 16.39 -5.62 -8.91
N THR A 573 17.62 -5.46 -8.43
CA THR A 573 17.89 -4.89 -7.13
C THR A 573 17.79 -3.37 -7.20
N LEU A 574 16.80 -2.83 -6.51
CA LEU A 574 16.73 -1.42 -6.16
C LEU A 574 17.32 -1.27 -4.77
N ARG A 575 18.39 -0.50 -4.62
CA ARG A 575 19.02 -0.24 -3.31
C ARG A 575 19.02 1.24 -3.01
N TRP A 576 18.67 1.57 -1.78
CA TRP A 576 18.59 2.95 -1.35
C TRP A 576 19.04 3.17 0.09
N ASP A 577 19.44 4.41 0.35
CA ASP A 577 19.74 4.96 1.67
C ASP A 577 19.05 6.32 1.75
N ALA A 578 18.04 6.45 2.61
CA ALA A 578 17.24 7.66 2.75
C ALA A 578 17.21 8.16 4.20
N PRO A 579 18.36 8.63 4.72
CA PRO A 579 18.43 9.14 6.08
C PRO A 579 17.45 10.31 6.24
N GLY A 580 16.49 10.16 7.16
CA GLY A 580 15.47 11.19 7.44
C GLY A 580 14.06 10.89 6.94
N CYS A 581 13.87 9.87 6.11
CA CYS A 581 12.55 9.32 5.80
C CYS A 581 12.13 8.29 6.86
N SER A 582 10.84 8.04 7.04
CA SER A 582 10.33 6.83 7.70
C SER A 582 9.98 5.79 6.65
N TYR A 583 9.36 6.23 5.55
CA TYR A 583 9.08 5.40 4.38
C TYR A 583 9.56 6.07 3.10
N VAL A 584 9.79 5.26 2.08
CA VAL A 584 10.09 5.67 0.72
C VAL A 584 9.16 4.94 -0.23
N THR A 585 8.72 5.63 -1.28
CA THR A 585 8.03 5.01 -2.41
C THR A 585 8.90 5.18 -3.65
N PHE A 586 9.08 4.10 -4.40
CA PHE A 586 9.86 4.07 -5.63
C PHE A 586 8.97 3.82 -6.84
N THR A 587 9.17 4.59 -7.90
CA THR A 587 8.46 4.46 -9.17
C THR A 587 9.42 4.40 -10.36
N LEU A 588 9.03 3.72 -11.43
CA LEU A 588 9.77 3.64 -12.70
C LEU A 588 8.77 3.73 -13.86
N GLY A 589 8.97 4.69 -14.78
CA GLY A 589 8.02 4.94 -15.87
C GLY A 589 6.60 5.25 -15.38
N GLY A 590 6.45 5.85 -14.18
CA GLY A 590 5.17 6.13 -13.53
C GLY A 590 4.51 4.93 -12.83
N GLN A 591 5.08 3.73 -12.93
CA GLN A 591 4.59 2.53 -12.25
C GLN A 591 5.27 2.39 -10.88
N ASN A 592 4.51 1.97 -9.86
CA ASN A 592 5.05 1.69 -8.53
C ASN A 592 5.95 0.45 -8.60
N LEU A 593 7.22 0.61 -8.20
CA LEU A 593 8.13 -0.50 -7.98
C LEU A 593 7.99 -1.03 -6.55
N VAL A 594 8.04 -0.13 -5.57
CA VAL A 594 7.88 -0.45 -4.14
C VAL A 594 7.22 0.74 -3.44
N VAL A 595 6.25 0.49 -2.57
CA VAL A 595 5.47 1.56 -1.92
C VAL A 595 5.63 1.46 -0.40
N ASN A 596 5.84 2.61 0.25
CA ASN A 596 5.98 2.72 1.70
C ASN A 596 7.00 1.74 2.29
N THR A 597 8.09 1.50 1.54
CA THR A 597 9.21 0.68 2.02
C THR A 597 10.04 1.48 3.02
N PRO A 598 10.79 0.86 3.94
CA PRO A 598 11.60 1.59 4.91
C PRO A 598 12.60 2.55 4.26
N ASN A 599 13.10 3.46 5.08
CA ASN A 599 14.02 4.52 4.66
C ASN A 599 15.40 4.04 4.19
N THR A 600 15.85 2.86 4.57
CA THR A 600 17.06 2.24 4.04
C THR A 600 16.76 0.80 3.76
N GLY A 601 17.32 0.28 2.68
CA GLY A 601 17.20 -1.13 2.37
C GLY A 601 17.46 -1.40 0.91
N TYR A 602 16.99 -2.56 0.50
CA TYR A 602 16.85 -2.85 -0.90
C TYR A 602 15.54 -3.59 -1.13
N ALA A 603 15.13 -3.63 -2.39
CA ALA A 603 14.02 -4.43 -2.85
C ALA A 603 14.43 -5.10 -4.15
N VAL A 604 13.93 -6.31 -4.38
CA VAL A 604 13.91 -6.87 -5.72
C VAL A 604 12.61 -6.47 -6.36
N VAL A 605 12.73 -5.73 -7.46
CA VAL A 605 11.60 -5.21 -8.21
C VAL A 605 11.57 -5.93 -9.55
N THR A 606 10.39 -6.39 -9.96
CA THR A 606 10.24 -6.83 -11.35
C THR A 606 10.15 -5.60 -12.21
N ILE A 607 10.95 -5.54 -13.27
CA ILE A 607 10.93 -4.41 -14.18
C ILE A 607 9.59 -4.44 -14.93
N PRO A 608 8.73 -3.42 -14.75
CA PRO A 608 7.42 -3.40 -15.35
C PRO A 608 7.53 -3.29 -16.87
N ALA A 609 6.47 -3.67 -17.58
CA ALA A 609 6.37 -3.45 -19.01
C ALA A 609 6.23 -1.93 -19.28
N ILE A 610 7.36 -1.28 -19.51
CA ILE A 610 7.48 0.15 -19.82
C ILE A 610 8.21 0.34 -21.16
N ALA A 611 8.25 1.58 -21.64
CA ALA A 611 8.99 1.92 -22.86
C ALA A 611 10.47 1.52 -22.73
N THR A 612 10.98 0.81 -23.74
CA THR A 612 12.40 0.45 -23.82
C THR A 612 13.26 1.69 -24.04
N GLY A 613 14.51 1.67 -23.57
CA GLY A 613 15.45 2.80 -23.60
C GLY A 613 15.81 3.34 -22.21
N ALA A 614 16.36 4.55 -22.17
CA ALA A 614 16.90 5.17 -20.95
C ALA A 614 15.78 5.54 -19.95
N ASN A 615 15.89 5.05 -18.73
CA ASN A 615 14.95 5.23 -17.64
C ASN A 615 15.70 5.42 -16.31
N ASN A 616 15.03 5.93 -15.28
CA ASN A 616 15.56 6.04 -13.92
C ASN A 616 14.49 5.75 -12.88
N VAL A 617 14.90 5.31 -11.70
CA VAL A 617 13.98 5.13 -10.56
C VAL A 617 13.79 6.47 -9.86
N VAL A 618 12.55 6.83 -9.54
CA VAL A 618 12.21 8.04 -8.78
C VAL A 618 11.81 7.64 -7.37
N ALA A 619 12.42 8.25 -6.35
CA ALA A 619 12.13 7.98 -4.94
C ALA A 619 11.36 9.13 -4.29
N THR A 620 10.33 8.83 -3.50
CA THR A 620 9.55 9.80 -2.72
C THR A 620 9.70 9.53 -1.23
N CYS A 621 10.25 10.50 -0.50
CA CYS A 621 10.45 10.41 0.95
C CYS A 621 9.16 10.74 1.73
N LYS A 622 8.78 9.89 2.69
CA LYS A 622 7.58 10.04 3.53
C LYS A 622 7.89 9.88 5.02
N ASP A 623 7.05 10.48 5.87
CA ASP A 623 7.05 10.22 7.33
C ASP A 623 6.22 8.99 7.70
N ALA A 624 6.18 8.66 9.00
CA ALA A 624 5.44 7.53 9.55
C ALA A 624 3.92 7.60 9.30
N ALA A 625 3.36 8.79 9.06
CA ALA A 625 1.95 8.98 8.70
C ALA A 625 1.72 8.83 7.18
N GLY A 626 2.75 8.49 6.40
CA GLY A 626 2.68 8.37 4.95
C GLY A 626 2.68 9.73 4.22
N THR A 627 2.89 10.83 4.93
CA THR A 627 2.93 12.18 4.36
C THR A 627 4.28 12.41 3.70
N VAL A 628 4.29 12.95 2.48
CA VAL A 628 5.54 13.29 1.77
C VAL A 628 6.26 14.43 2.49
N ARG A 629 7.55 14.24 2.78
CA ARG A 629 8.36 15.21 3.54
C ARG A 629 9.53 15.81 2.77
N GLY A 630 9.92 15.26 1.62
CA GLY A 630 11.07 15.73 0.83
C GLY A 630 10.97 15.50 -0.66
N THR A 631 11.84 16.18 -1.41
CA THR A 631 11.90 16.16 -2.89
C THR A 631 12.16 14.76 -3.44
N THR A 632 11.51 14.46 -4.56
CA THR A 632 11.77 13.25 -5.34
C THR A 632 13.21 13.22 -5.81
N SER A 633 13.99 12.21 -5.41
CA SER A 633 15.33 12.02 -5.96
C SER A 633 15.27 11.04 -7.13
N ASN A 634 16.06 11.35 -8.16
CA ASN A 634 16.23 10.48 -9.31
C ASN A 634 17.45 9.60 -9.07
N GLY A 635 17.24 8.29 -9.18
CA GLY A 635 18.33 7.33 -9.24
C GLY A 635 19.10 7.41 -10.55
N PRO A 636 20.17 6.60 -10.68
CA PRO A 636 20.98 6.54 -11.88
C PRO A 636 20.13 6.15 -13.11
N THR A 637 20.51 6.67 -14.28
CA THR A 637 19.86 6.32 -15.56
C THR A 637 20.36 4.97 -16.07
N PHE A 638 19.48 4.04 -16.41
CA PHE A 638 19.76 2.71 -16.97
C PHE A 638 18.83 2.40 -18.15
N ASN A 639 19.15 1.39 -18.95
CA ASN A 639 18.40 1.05 -20.17
C ASN A 639 17.47 -0.14 -19.96
N VAL A 640 16.20 -0.02 -20.34
CA VAL A 640 15.19 -1.11 -20.31
C VAL A 640 15.06 -1.78 -21.69
N MET A 641 15.08 -3.11 -21.74
CA MET A 641 15.14 -3.99 -22.93
C MET A 641 14.01 -5.06 -22.90
N SER A 642 13.93 -5.98 -23.88
CA SER A 642 12.85 -7.02 -23.94
C SER A 642 13.14 -8.30 -23.11
N ALA A 643 12.12 -9.14 -22.85
CA ALA A 643 11.97 -10.01 -21.65
C ALA A 643 12.42 -11.51 -21.72
N ASN A 644 13.35 -11.93 -22.58
CA ASN A 644 13.54 -13.37 -22.88
C ASN A 644 14.70 -14.12 -22.16
N LEU A 645 15.54 -13.43 -21.38
CA LEU A 645 16.70 -14.02 -20.67
C LEU A 645 16.62 -13.74 -19.16
N LYS A 646 17.08 -14.71 -18.34
CA LYS A 646 17.15 -14.60 -16.88
C LYS A 646 18.45 -15.17 -16.29
N ILE A 647 19.27 -14.34 -15.64
CA ILE A 647 20.39 -14.82 -14.82
C ILE A 647 19.86 -15.35 -13.48
N VAL A 648 20.15 -16.62 -13.18
CA VAL A 648 19.66 -17.32 -11.97
C VAL A 648 20.72 -17.30 -10.88
N SER A 649 22.00 -17.44 -11.23
CA SER A 649 23.15 -17.16 -10.36
C SER A 649 24.39 -16.77 -11.20
N PRO A 650 25.32 -15.92 -10.71
CA PRO A 650 25.32 -15.34 -9.38
C PRO A 650 24.15 -14.41 -9.12
N GLY A 651 23.77 -14.30 -7.86
CA GLY A 651 23.21 -13.04 -7.40
C GLY A 651 24.31 -12.04 -7.03
N ARG A 652 23.87 -10.83 -6.71
CA ARG A 652 24.73 -9.79 -6.15
C ARG A 652 25.40 -10.31 -4.85
N ASP A 653 26.70 -10.02 -4.70
CA ASP A 653 27.54 -10.37 -3.54
C ASP A 653 27.84 -11.87 -3.34
N ASP A 654 27.44 -12.72 -4.28
CA ASP A 654 27.88 -14.11 -4.30
C ASP A 654 29.39 -14.21 -4.54
N VAL A 655 30.00 -15.19 -3.88
CA VAL A 655 31.44 -15.36 -3.93
C VAL A 655 31.82 -16.63 -4.71
N PHE A 656 32.35 -16.46 -5.92
CA PHE A 656 32.82 -17.55 -6.78
C PHE A 656 34.32 -17.74 -6.61
N ASN A 657 34.79 -18.94 -6.91
CA ASN A 657 36.18 -19.27 -7.17
C ASN A 657 36.29 -19.90 -8.57
N THR A 658 37.50 -20.21 -9.00
CA THR A 658 37.79 -20.78 -10.32
C THR A 658 37.14 -22.14 -10.62
N THR A 659 36.51 -22.79 -9.63
CA THR A 659 35.78 -24.06 -9.80
C THR A 659 34.27 -23.91 -9.65
N THR A 660 33.77 -22.69 -9.40
CA THR A 660 32.34 -22.44 -9.18
C THR A 660 31.64 -22.17 -10.52
N SER A 661 30.41 -22.67 -10.68
CA SER A 661 29.58 -22.44 -11.87
C SER A 661 28.45 -21.42 -11.65
N VAL A 662 28.35 -20.47 -12.57
CA VAL A 662 27.23 -19.57 -12.85
C VAL A 662 26.06 -20.39 -13.38
N TRP A 663 24.84 -20.00 -13.04
CA TRP A 663 23.65 -20.65 -13.56
C TRP A 663 22.78 -19.66 -14.30
N VAL A 664 22.50 -19.98 -15.55
CA VAL A 664 21.73 -19.11 -16.44
C VAL A 664 20.49 -19.86 -16.85
N ALA A 665 19.34 -19.18 -16.90
CA ALA A 665 18.09 -19.76 -17.38
C ALA A 665 17.34 -18.83 -18.35
N TRP A 666 16.34 -19.36 -19.03
CA TRP A 666 15.52 -18.58 -19.97
C TRP A 666 14.11 -19.15 -20.13
N SER A 667 13.15 -18.24 -20.34
CA SER A 667 11.72 -18.54 -20.36
C SER A 667 11.21 -19.01 -21.72
N ASN A 668 11.78 -18.50 -22.83
CA ASN A 668 11.29 -18.81 -24.16
C ASN A 668 12.42 -19.10 -25.18
N PRO A 669 12.81 -20.38 -25.38
CA PRO A 669 13.93 -20.75 -26.24
C PRO A 669 13.70 -20.49 -27.73
N SER A 670 12.47 -20.25 -28.20
CA SER A 670 12.18 -20.00 -29.62
C SER A 670 12.59 -18.60 -30.10
N HIS A 671 12.85 -17.65 -29.19
CA HIS A 671 13.29 -16.29 -29.50
C HIS A 671 14.78 -16.06 -29.21
N LEU A 672 15.52 -17.14 -28.93
CA LEU A 672 16.94 -17.07 -28.61
C LEU A 672 17.78 -17.59 -29.77
N THR A 673 18.71 -16.76 -30.23
CA THR A 673 19.90 -17.19 -31.00
C THR A 673 21.07 -17.32 -30.01
N PRO A 674 22.16 -18.07 -30.29
CA PRO A 674 23.05 -18.63 -29.26
C PRO A 674 23.26 -17.73 -28.03
N VAL A 675 22.99 -18.27 -26.85
CA VAL A 675 23.08 -17.51 -25.59
C VAL A 675 24.54 -17.44 -25.20
N THR A 676 25.06 -16.23 -25.07
CA THR A 676 26.43 -16.00 -24.61
C THR A 676 26.43 -15.49 -23.18
N VAL A 677 27.31 -16.06 -22.37
CA VAL A 677 27.62 -15.57 -21.02
C VAL A 677 28.96 -14.87 -21.11
N ASP A 678 28.98 -13.57 -20.83
CA ASP A 678 30.21 -12.79 -20.80
C ASP A 678 30.49 -12.36 -19.37
N VAL A 679 31.78 -12.29 -19.02
CA VAL A 679 32.27 -11.68 -17.78
C VAL A 679 33.01 -10.39 -18.10
N SER A 680 32.80 -9.37 -17.30
CA SER A 680 33.66 -8.20 -17.24
C SER A 680 34.43 -8.25 -15.93
N SER A 681 35.74 -8.04 -15.95
CA SER A 681 36.59 -7.97 -14.74
C SER A 681 36.90 -6.53 -14.30
N ASP A 682 36.43 -5.53 -15.05
CA ASP A 682 36.71 -4.11 -14.89
C ASP A 682 35.43 -3.28 -14.69
N GLY A 683 34.38 -3.91 -14.14
CA GLY A 683 33.13 -3.23 -13.80
C GLY A 683 32.26 -2.84 -15.01
N GLY A 684 32.39 -3.56 -16.12
CA GLY A 684 31.57 -3.44 -17.33
C GLY A 684 32.24 -2.67 -18.48
N ALA A 685 33.49 -2.23 -18.32
CA ALA A 685 34.20 -1.46 -19.34
C ALA A 685 34.69 -2.35 -20.50
N SER A 686 35.12 -3.57 -20.20
CA SER A 686 35.44 -4.61 -21.19
C SER A 686 34.76 -5.94 -20.83
N TRP A 687 34.42 -6.72 -21.86
CA TRP A 687 33.67 -7.97 -21.71
C TRP A 687 34.37 -9.11 -22.44
N GLY A 688 34.73 -10.16 -21.69
CA GLY A 688 35.25 -11.42 -22.20
C GLY A 688 34.16 -12.49 -22.19
N GLN A 689 33.96 -13.17 -23.31
CA GLN A 689 33.03 -14.30 -23.37
C GLN A 689 33.57 -15.49 -22.57
N VAL A 690 32.77 -16.00 -21.63
CA VAL A 690 33.13 -17.18 -20.81
C VAL A 690 32.47 -18.46 -21.29
N ALA A 691 31.30 -18.34 -21.94
CA ALA A 691 30.64 -19.46 -22.61
C ALA A 691 29.74 -18.98 -23.74
N SER A 692 29.57 -19.85 -24.73
CA SER A 692 28.51 -19.76 -25.75
C SER A 692 27.73 -21.05 -25.74
N ILE A 693 26.41 -20.93 -25.59
CA ILE A 693 25.48 -22.04 -25.55
C ILE A 693 24.74 -22.08 -26.88
N ALA A 694 25.15 -23.02 -27.72
CA ALA A 694 24.60 -23.26 -29.04
C ALA A 694 23.48 -24.32 -29.00
N GLY A 695 22.72 -24.43 -30.10
CA GLY A 695 21.71 -25.47 -30.26
C GLY A 695 20.44 -25.29 -29.43
N ILE A 696 20.20 -24.07 -28.92
CA ILE A 696 18.95 -23.70 -28.25
C ILE A 696 17.84 -23.67 -29.30
N SER A 697 16.84 -24.53 -29.14
CA SER A 697 15.70 -24.63 -30.05
C SER A 697 14.45 -25.10 -29.30
N ALA A 698 13.29 -25.03 -29.97
CA ALA A 698 12.06 -25.63 -29.45
C ALA A 698 12.17 -27.16 -29.22
N SER A 699 13.13 -27.83 -29.88
CA SER A 699 13.37 -29.27 -29.79
C SER A 699 14.53 -29.65 -28.85
N ASN A 700 15.32 -28.69 -28.39
CA ASN A 700 16.35 -28.87 -27.37
C ASN A 700 16.23 -27.73 -26.33
N PRO A 701 15.18 -27.77 -25.49
CA PRO A 701 14.92 -26.75 -24.50
C PRO A 701 15.82 -26.99 -23.29
N VAL A 702 17.13 -26.87 -23.47
CA VAL A 702 17.98 -26.41 -22.36
C VAL A 702 17.29 -25.13 -21.91
N THR A 703 16.72 -25.09 -20.70
CA THR A 703 16.10 -23.89 -20.12
C THR A 703 16.98 -23.33 -19.03
N SER A 704 18.03 -24.06 -18.64
CA SER A 704 19.10 -23.60 -17.79
C SER A 704 20.41 -24.34 -18.09
N THR A 705 21.55 -23.68 -17.85
CA THR A 705 22.88 -24.26 -18.06
C THR A 705 23.88 -23.72 -17.04
N ARG A 706 24.82 -24.57 -16.61
CA ARG A 706 25.93 -24.18 -15.72
C ARG A 706 27.13 -23.76 -16.55
N VAL A 707 27.70 -22.61 -16.22
CA VAL A 707 28.88 -22.04 -16.86
C VAL A 707 29.94 -21.82 -15.80
N ASN A 708 31.11 -22.42 -15.96
CA ASN A 708 32.20 -22.24 -15.00
C ASN A 708 32.70 -20.79 -15.02
N THR A 709 32.93 -20.22 -13.84
CA THR A 709 33.54 -18.89 -13.73
C THR A 709 35.04 -18.98 -14.09
N PRO A 710 35.57 -18.05 -14.91
CA PRO A 710 36.99 -18.02 -15.22
C PRO A 710 37.78 -17.51 -14.02
N ALA A 711 39.08 -17.82 -13.95
CA ALA A 711 39.96 -17.20 -12.96
C ALA A 711 40.09 -15.70 -13.22
N ALA A 712 39.41 -14.86 -12.42
CA ALA A 712 39.55 -13.41 -12.51
C ALA A 712 40.62 -12.92 -11.49
N GLY A 713 41.46 -11.97 -11.91
CA GLY A 713 42.46 -11.32 -11.05
C GLY A 713 41.93 -10.19 -10.18
N THR A 714 40.63 -9.87 -10.25
CA THR A 714 40.03 -8.70 -9.60
C THR A 714 38.78 -9.06 -8.81
N ALA A 715 38.52 -8.33 -7.72
CA ALA A 715 37.42 -8.58 -6.79
C ALA A 715 36.03 -8.21 -7.35
N ASN A 716 35.94 -7.75 -8.60
CA ASN A 716 34.82 -6.97 -9.09
C ASN A 716 34.36 -7.33 -10.52
N ALA A 717 33.85 -8.55 -10.70
CA ALA A 717 33.34 -9.02 -11.98
C ALA A 717 31.82 -8.77 -12.18
N ILE A 718 31.39 -8.58 -13.42
CA ILE A 718 29.97 -8.50 -13.82
C ILE A 718 29.69 -9.59 -14.85
N PHE A 719 28.50 -10.18 -14.84
CA PHE A 719 28.05 -11.18 -15.80
C PHE A 719 26.90 -10.56 -16.55
N ARG A 720 26.93 -10.76 -17.86
CA ARG A 720 25.79 -10.52 -18.71
C ARG A 720 25.47 -11.78 -19.47
N VAL A 721 24.19 -11.96 -19.72
CA VAL A 721 23.68 -12.99 -20.59
C VAL A 721 22.92 -12.30 -21.70
N ARG A 722 23.29 -12.61 -22.93
CA ARG A 722 22.69 -11.99 -24.11
C ARG A 722 22.41 -13.03 -25.18
N SER A 723 21.44 -12.72 -26.03
CA SER A 723 21.05 -13.58 -27.15
C SER A 723 21.09 -12.78 -28.45
N GLY A 724 21.94 -13.23 -29.38
CA GLY A 724 22.24 -12.54 -30.63
C GLY A 724 23.45 -11.62 -30.54
N GLY A 725 24.26 -11.60 -31.60
CA GLY A 725 25.48 -10.80 -31.75
C GLY A 725 26.78 -11.52 -31.36
N THR A 726 27.86 -11.28 -32.11
CA THR A 726 29.22 -11.82 -31.86
C THR A 726 30.22 -10.75 -31.38
N THR A 727 29.78 -9.50 -31.26
CA THR A 727 30.65 -8.35 -30.97
C THR A 727 30.67 -8.01 -29.47
N ALA A 728 31.85 -7.68 -28.95
CA ALA A 728 32.14 -7.50 -27.52
C ALA A 728 31.54 -6.23 -26.87
N THR A 729 30.86 -5.36 -27.62
CA THR A 729 30.32 -4.06 -27.14
C THR A 729 29.14 -4.19 -26.18
N ASN A 730 29.00 -3.25 -25.24
CA ASN A 730 27.97 -3.20 -24.17
C ASN A 730 26.54 -3.30 -24.72
N CYS A 731 25.90 -4.49 -24.66
CA CYS A 731 24.58 -4.88 -25.22
C CYS A 731 24.19 -4.25 -26.60
N GLY A 732 25.15 -3.83 -27.43
CA GLY A 732 24.97 -2.87 -28.53
C GLY A 732 23.92 -3.26 -29.59
N GLY A 733 22.66 -2.83 -29.38
CA GLY A 733 21.53 -3.14 -30.26
C GLY A 733 20.93 -4.54 -30.08
N VAL A 734 21.33 -5.27 -29.04
CA VAL A 734 20.82 -6.61 -28.75
C VAL A 734 19.44 -6.50 -28.09
N THR A 735 18.43 -7.11 -28.69
CA THR A 735 17.03 -7.03 -28.23
C THR A 735 16.77 -7.82 -26.94
N ASN A 736 17.57 -8.84 -26.66
CA ASN A 736 17.48 -9.71 -25.49
C ASN A 736 18.84 -9.70 -24.74
N CYS A 737 18.99 -8.80 -23.77
CA CYS A 737 20.17 -8.68 -22.90
C CYS A 737 19.71 -8.63 -21.44
N ASP A 738 20.38 -9.38 -20.57
CA ASP A 738 20.16 -9.40 -19.13
C ASP A 738 21.52 -9.27 -18.43
N GLU A 739 21.75 -8.13 -17.77
CA GLU A 739 22.93 -7.89 -16.94
C GLU A 739 22.58 -8.04 -15.45
N MET A 740 23.57 -8.46 -14.67
CA MET A 740 23.45 -8.42 -13.22
C MET A 740 23.57 -6.99 -12.70
N ASP A 741 22.72 -6.62 -11.73
CA ASP A 741 22.72 -5.32 -11.05
C ASP A 741 23.89 -5.13 -10.06
N GLY A 742 25.00 -5.79 -10.33
CA GLY A 742 25.98 -6.07 -9.32
C GLY A 742 27.30 -6.50 -9.90
N VAL A 743 28.32 -5.93 -9.30
CA VAL A 743 29.65 -6.49 -9.28
C VAL A 743 29.63 -7.63 -8.25
N PHE A 744 29.86 -8.86 -8.68
CA PHE A 744 30.17 -9.99 -7.80
C PHE A 744 31.68 -10.21 -7.83
N ALA A 745 32.19 -11.02 -6.90
CA ALA A 745 33.59 -11.37 -6.95
C ALA A 745 33.79 -12.79 -7.44
N VAL A 746 34.66 -12.92 -8.44
CA VAL A 746 35.38 -14.17 -8.64
C VAL A 746 36.69 -14.03 -7.88
N ARG A 747 36.89 -14.86 -6.86
CA ARG A 747 38.11 -14.88 -6.05
C ARG A 747 39.28 -15.33 -6.91
N GLY A 748 40.14 -14.37 -7.26
CA GLY A 748 41.50 -14.62 -7.74
C GLY A 748 42.46 -14.91 -6.58
N ALA A 749 43.60 -15.53 -6.89
CA ALA A 749 44.57 -16.00 -5.89
C ALA A 749 45.33 -14.88 -5.14
N THR A 750 45.19 -13.60 -5.50
CA THR A 750 46.09 -12.51 -5.03
C THR A 750 45.38 -11.22 -4.59
N GLY A 751 45.23 -11.04 -3.26
CA GLY A 751 45.76 -9.91 -2.47
C GLY A 751 45.33 -8.43 -2.62
N ALA A 752 44.54 -7.97 -3.60
CA ALA A 752 44.33 -6.52 -3.76
C ALA A 752 43.17 -5.93 -2.93
N PHE A 753 43.48 -4.94 -2.07
CA PHE A 753 42.54 -3.98 -1.48
C PHE A 753 42.45 -2.76 -2.39
N ASP A 754 41.32 -2.58 -3.08
CA ASP A 754 41.00 -1.32 -3.75
C ASP A 754 39.99 -0.57 -2.89
N ALA A 755 40.45 0.37 -2.07
CA ALA A 755 39.57 1.39 -1.50
C ALA A 755 39.14 2.32 -2.63
N LEU A 756 38.06 1.95 -3.33
CA LEU A 756 37.61 2.61 -4.56
C LEU A 756 37.28 4.10 -4.39
N ASN A 757 37.11 4.60 -3.15
CA ASN A 757 36.53 5.91 -2.91
C ASN A 757 37.41 6.92 -2.14
N LEU A 758 38.57 6.54 -1.60
CA LEU A 758 39.47 7.44 -0.85
C LEU A 758 40.89 7.47 -1.42
N ASN A 759 41.20 8.49 -2.22
CA ASN A 759 42.52 8.70 -2.80
C ASN A 759 43.51 9.34 -1.81
N ALA A 760 44.82 9.10 -2.02
CA ALA A 760 45.88 9.78 -1.27
C ALA A 760 45.79 11.32 -1.40
N GLY A 761 46.15 12.05 -0.34
CA GLY A 761 46.11 13.52 -0.32
C GLY A 761 44.71 14.16 -0.20
N ARG A 762 43.63 13.36 -0.05
CA ARG A 762 42.27 13.88 0.13
C ARG A 762 42.16 14.78 1.37
N THR A 763 41.41 15.86 1.26
CA THR A 763 41.05 16.69 2.42
C THR A 763 39.82 16.09 3.09
N LEU A 764 39.94 15.69 4.35
CA LEU A 764 38.85 15.20 5.19
C LEU A 764 38.43 16.31 6.15
N GLN A 765 37.13 16.44 6.40
CA GLN A 765 36.61 17.49 7.25
C GLN A 765 36.18 16.92 8.61
N VAL A 766 36.66 17.52 9.69
CA VAL A 766 36.24 17.16 11.05
C VAL A 766 34.72 17.30 11.17
N GLY A 767 34.08 16.26 11.72
CA GLY A 767 32.64 16.18 11.85
C GLY A 767 31.89 15.87 10.55
N ALA A 768 32.58 15.74 9.40
CA ALA A 768 31.97 15.20 8.20
C ALA A 768 31.86 13.67 8.27
N VAL A 769 30.84 13.14 7.60
CA VAL A 769 30.68 11.70 7.40
C VAL A 769 31.50 11.30 6.19
N GLU A 770 32.52 10.48 6.41
CA GLU A 770 33.36 9.90 5.36
C GLU A 770 32.97 8.43 5.17
N ARG A 771 32.47 8.08 3.98
CA ARG A 771 32.23 6.68 3.63
C ARG A 771 33.56 6.01 3.29
N ILE A 772 33.85 4.87 3.89
CA ILE A 772 35.04 4.05 3.58
C ILE A 772 34.55 2.75 2.97
N GLU A 773 35.00 2.41 1.76
CA GLU A 773 34.61 1.18 1.06
C GLU A 773 35.81 0.24 0.92
N TRP A 774 35.61 -1.08 1.04
CA TRP A 774 36.69 -2.06 0.90
C TRP A 774 36.28 -3.39 0.28
N SER A 775 37.29 -4.08 -0.24
CA SER A 775 37.26 -5.48 -0.65
C SER A 775 38.45 -6.24 -0.06
N SER A 776 38.22 -7.38 0.61
CA SER A 776 39.29 -8.17 1.21
C SER A 776 39.86 -9.30 0.32
N PRO A 777 41.09 -9.79 0.61
CA PRO A 777 41.71 -10.96 -0.02
C PRO A 777 40.93 -12.27 0.19
N GLN A 778 41.20 -13.29 -0.64
CA GLN A 778 40.52 -14.61 -0.66
C GLN A 778 40.38 -15.29 0.72
N THR A 779 41.40 -15.16 1.57
CA THR A 779 41.49 -15.80 2.89
C THR A 779 40.96 -14.93 4.03
N SER A 780 40.60 -13.67 3.75
CA SER A 780 40.02 -12.77 4.73
C SER A 780 38.50 -12.97 4.83
N ARG A 781 37.99 -12.86 6.06
CA ARG A 781 36.57 -12.85 6.44
C ARG A 781 36.20 -11.64 7.29
N LEU A 782 37.20 -10.98 7.89
CA LEU A 782 37.05 -9.80 8.73
C LEU A 782 38.09 -8.73 8.34
N VAL A 783 37.83 -7.45 8.61
CA VAL A 783 38.77 -6.32 8.43
C VAL A 783 38.69 -5.31 9.57
N THR A 784 39.84 -4.83 10.05
CA THR A 784 39.93 -3.73 11.02
C THR A 784 40.52 -2.50 10.35
N ILE A 785 39.90 -1.34 10.50
CA ILE A 785 40.34 -0.06 9.94
C ILE A 785 40.83 0.85 11.08
N THR A 786 41.98 1.48 10.88
CA THR A 786 42.62 2.40 11.85
C THR A 786 42.99 3.71 11.16
N ALA A 787 43.07 4.79 11.93
CA ALA A 787 43.43 6.14 11.51
C ALA A 787 44.56 6.70 12.38
N VAL A 788 45.45 7.49 11.80
CA VAL A 788 46.55 8.17 12.50
C VAL A 788 46.65 9.60 12.00
N SER A 789 46.64 10.59 12.90
CA SER A 789 46.89 12.00 12.57
C SER A 789 48.32 12.42 12.94
N SER A 790 48.96 13.21 12.08
CA SER A 790 50.29 13.78 12.31
C SER A 790 50.30 14.93 13.32
N GLY A 791 49.13 15.47 13.70
CA GLY A 791 49.00 16.57 14.66
C GLY A 791 49.03 16.15 16.14
N GLY A 792 49.31 14.88 16.42
CA GLY A 792 49.38 14.30 17.77
C GLY A 792 48.04 13.74 18.26
N GLY A 793 47.84 12.42 18.15
CA GLY A 793 46.60 11.76 18.60
C GLY A 793 46.63 10.23 18.73
N GLY A 794 47.78 9.56 18.51
CA GLY A 794 47.87 8.09 18.54
C GLY A 794 47.10 7.41 17.41
N VAL A 795 47.08 6.07 17.42
CA VAL A 795 46.26 5.26 16.49
C VAL A 795 44.81 5.25 16.99
N VAL A 796 43.90 5.74 16.17
CA VAL A 796 42.47 5.73 16.42
C VAL A 796 41.82 4.60 15.63
N THR A 797 41.21 3.63 16.31
CA THR A 797 40.44 2.59 15.63
C THR A 797 39.18 3.19 15.01
N VAL A 798 39.07 3.12 13.69
CA VAL A 798 37.90 3.58 12.93
C VAL A 798 36.77 2.56 13.04
N ALA A 799 37.11 1.29 12.84
CA ALA A 799 36.23 0.15 12.99
C ALA A 799 37.03 -1.14 13.15
N THR A 800 36.51 -2.12 13.87
CA THR A 800 37.14 -3.43 14.02
C THR A 800 36.24 -4.53 13.50
N ASP A 801 36.85 -5.59 12.96
CA ASP A 801 36.19 -6.83 12.57
C ASP A 801 35.00 -6.63 11.63
N LEU A 802 35.05 -5.63 10.75
CA LEU A 802 34.06 -5.46 9.72
C LEU A 802 34.06 -6.67 8.77
N PRO A 803 32.94 -7.00 8.11
CA PRO A 803 32.90 -8.09 7.13
C PRO A 803 33.99 -7.93 6.05
N ASP A 804 34.40 -9.03 5.42
CA ASP A 804 35.41 -9.04 4.36
C ASP A 804 35.07 -8.19 3.13
N ARG A 805 33.87 -7.63 3.04
CA ARG A 805 33.51 -6.53 2.16
C ARG A 805 32.49 -5.62 2.80
N GLY A 806 32.49 -4.37 2.39
CA GLY A 806 31.43 -3.47 2.78
C GLY A 806 31.86 -2.02 2.72
N PHE A 807 31.02 -1.22 3.36
CA PHE A 807 31.24 0.19 3.49
C PHE A 807 30.95 0.58 4.94
N PHE A 808 31.74 1.53 5.44
CA PHE A 808 31.66 2.01 6.80
C PHE A 808 31.60 3.52 6.75
N ASP A 809 30.49 4.09 7.21
CA ASP A 809 30.35 5.53 7.34
C ASP A 809 31.02 5.96 8.63
N TRP A 810 32.15 6.62 8.46
CA TRP A 810 32.98 7.11 9.53
C TRP A 810 32.70 8.58 9.78
N VAL A 811 32.14 8.89 10.95
CA VAL A 811 32.10 10.28 11.42
C VAL A 811 33.51 10.63 11.87
N MET A 812 34.17 11.52 11.14
CA MET A 812 35.54 11.92 11.46
C MET A 812 35.56 12.59 12.85
N PRO A 813 36.25 12.01 13.84
CA PRO A 813 36.35 12.59 15.18
C PRO A 813 37.14 13.91 15.14
N ASP A 814 37.10 14.67 16.24
CA ASP A 814 37.92 15.88 16.38
C ASP A 814 39.40 15.50 16.41
N PHE A 815 40.01 15.50 15.23
CA PHE A 815 41.44 15.36 15.06
C PHE A 815 42.09 16.75 15.11
N PRO A 816 43.29 16.86 15.70
CA PRO A 816 44.11 18.03 15.50
C PRO A 816 44.33 18.26 14.00
N ILE A 817 44.28 19.53 13.59
CA ILE A 817 44.55 19.92 12.21
C ILE A 817 45.96 19.43 11.83
N GLY A 818 46.07 18.74 10.69
CA GLY A 818 47.29 18.06 10.28
C GLY A 818 47.06 17.12 9.09
N THR A 819 47.95 16.14 8.91
CA THR A 819 47.78 15.07 7.92
C THR A 819 47.21 13.80 8.54
N ILE A 820 46.47 13.00 7.78
CA ILE A 820 45.86 11.75 8.22
C ILE A 820 46.25 10.57 7.33
N SER A 821 46.49 9.42 7.97
CA SER A 821 46.69 8.13 7.33
C SER A 821 45.67 7.11 7.83
N LEU A 822 45.10 6.31 6.93
CA LEU A 822 44.14 5.26 7.21
C LEU A 822 44.73 3.90 6.83
N THR A 823 44.52 2.84 7.62
CA THR A 823 45.08 1.49 7.38
C THR A 823 44.05 0.40 7.64
N ALA A 824 43.92 -0.58 6.74
CA ALA A 824 43.08 -1.79 6.84
C ALA A 824 43.92 -3.03 7.19
N ASN A 825 43.52 -3.78 8.20
CA ASN A 825 44.11 -5.06 8.59
C ASN A 825 43.10 -6.19 8.35
N PHE A 826 43.39 -7.04 7.37
CA PHE A 826 42.54 -8.16 6.99
C PHE A 826 42.75 -9.35 7.90
N LYS A 827 41.69 -10.08 8.21
CA LYS A 827 41.69 -11.19 9.15
C LYS A 827 40.84 -12.35 8.65
N THR A 828 41.16 -13.58 9.07
CA THR A 828 40.32 -14.78 8.90
C THR A 828 39.05 -14.69 9.77
N ASN A 829 38.15 -15.67 9.66
CA ASN A 829 36.97 -15.78 10.54
C ASN A 829 37.34 -16.06 12.01
N THR A 830 38.58 -16.45 12.27
CA THR A 830 39.14 -16.64 13.63
C THR A 830 39.90 -15.42 14.13
N GLY A 831 39.93 -14.32 13.36
CA GLY A 831 40.62 -13.07 13.73
C GLY A 831 42.12 -13.05 13.44
N ALA A 832 42.69 -14.11 12.84
CA ALA A 832 44.11 -14.14 12.48
C ALA A 832 44.39 -13.24 11.28
N ALA A 833 45.45 -12.42 11.34
CA ALA A 833 45.79 -11.51 10.25
C ALA A 833 46.10 -12.26 8.94
N VAL A 834 45.58 -11.71 7.84
CA VAL A 834 45.77 -12.18 6.47
C VAL A 834 46.71 -11.19 5.79
N GLY A 835 48.02 -11.46 5.91
CA GLY A 835 49.06 -10.60 5.36
C GLY A 835 49.32 -9.33 6.18
N ALA A 836 50.04 -8.38 5.57
CA ALA A 836 50.36 -7.09 6.19
C ALA A 836 49.19 -6.09 6.08
N PRO A 837 49.02 -5.17 7.03
CA PRO A 837 48.03 -4.11 6.94
C PRO A 837 48.24 -3.24 5.68
N VAL A 838 47.15 -2.91 4.99
CA VAL A 838 47.15 -2.11 3.76
C VAL A 838 46.81 -0.66 4.06
N THR A 839 47.62 0.29 3.57
CA THR A 839 47.34 1.73 3.73
C THR A 839 46.26 2.18 2.75
N ILE A 840 45.19 2.78 3.27
CA ILE A 840 43.99 3.27 2.58
C ILE A 840 44.17 4.72 2.13
N VAL A 841 44.62 5.59 3.04
CA VAL A 841 44.92 7.00 2.78
C VAL A 841 46.30 7.30 3.34
N ASN A 842 47.09 8.06 2.60
CA ASN A 842 48.38 8.56 3.04
C ASN A 842 48.44 10.08 2.80
N GLY A 843 48.72 10.85 3.84
CA GLY A 843 48.93 12.30 3.73
C GLY A 843 47.68 13.15 3.44
N GLY A 844 46.47 12.71 3.80
CA GLY A 844 45.25 13.52 3.62
C GLY A 844 45.20 14.73 4.57
N SER A 845 44.64 15.87 4.18
CA SER A 845 44.59 17.09 5.02
C SER A 845 43.31 17.17 5.87
N ILE A 846 43.39 17.67 7.10
CA ILE A 846 42.22 17.81 8.00
C ILE A 846 41.73 19.27 8.02
N ARG A 847 40.44 19.54 7.79
CA ARG A 847 39.82 20.89 7.87
C ARG A 847 38.56 20.93 8.74
N ARG A 848 38.15 22.11 9.23
CA ARG A 848 36.88 22.35 9.95
C ARG A 848 35.82 22.99 9.05
N LEU A 849 34.54 22.89 9.40
CA LEU A 849 33.47 23.56 8.66
C LEU A 849 33.48 25.08 8.91
N GLN A 850 33.21 25.87 7.88
CA GLN A 850 32.96 27.30 7.99
C GLN A 850 31.47 27.64 7.88
N THR A 851 30.96 28.54 8.73
CA THR A 851 29.54 28.93 8.78
C THR A 851 29.36 30.44 8.57
N ILE A 852 28.25 30.85 7.94
CA ILE A 852 27.83 32.26 7.74
C ILE A 852 26.54 32.50 8.53
N THR A 853 26.50 33.53 9.35
CA THR A 853 25.35 33.88 10.20
C THR A 853 24.85 35.29 9.87
N TYR A 854 23.56 35.44 9.55
CA TYR A 854 22.90 36.74 9.38
C TYR A 854 22.25 37.20 10.68
N GLY A 855 22.27 38.51 10.95
CA GLY A 855 21.52 39.14 12.03
C GLY A 855 20.05 39.40 11.66
N THR A 856 19.39 40.28 12.42
CA THR A 856 18.00 40.67 12.20
C THR A 856 17.79 41.30 10.81
N ILE A 857 16.78 40.85 10.07
CA ILE A 857 16.43 41.37 8.75
C ILE A 857 15.72 42.73 8.93
N PRO A 858 16.18 43.81 8.27
CA PRO A 858 15.54 45.12 8.38
C PRO A 858 14.27 45.24 7.52
N THR A 859 13.34 46.13 7.89
CA THR A 859 12.20 46.51 7.04
C THR A 859 12.66 47.48 5.95
N VAL A 860 12.38 47.16 4.70
CA VAL A 860 12.75 47.99 3.54
C VAL A 860 11.51 48.21 2.66
N VAL A 861 11.27 49.47 2.25
CA VAL A 861 10.22 49.86 1.30
C VAL A 861 10.85 50.29 -0.03
N PRO A 862 10.10 50.33 -1.15
CA PRO A 862 10.65 50.85 -2.41
C PRO A 862 11.19 52.26 -2.25
N GLY A 863 12.45 52.48 -2.65
CA GLY A 863 13.18 53.76 -2.49
C GLY A 863 13.87 53.95 -1.14
N GLY A 864 13.74 53.01 -0.18
CA GLY A 864 14.42 53.03 1.11
C GLY A 864 15.67 52.14 1.19
N SER A 865 16.50 52.29 2.23
CA SER A 865 17.70 51.48 2.46
C SER A 865 17.92 51.13 3.94
N ALA A 866 18.47 49.96 4.25
CA ALA A 866 18.79 49.54 5.62
C ALA A 866 20.01 48.57 5.71
N PRO A 867 20.81 48.60 6.80
CA PRO A 867 21.96 47.72 7.00
C PRO A 867 21.59 46.30 7.48
N ILE A 868 22.44 45.32 7.19
CA ILE A 868 22.34 43.93 7.68
C ILE A 868 23.66 43.44 8.30
N THR A 869 23.59 42.77 9.46
CA THR A 869 24.76 42.18 10.13
C THR A 869 25.05 40.78 9.59
N VAL A 870 26.31 40.43 9.30
CA VAL A 870 26.72 39.09 8.86
C VAL A 870 28.10 38.69 9.42
N THR A 871 28.24 37.48 9.98
CA THR A 871 29.49 37.00 10.65
C THR A 871 29.84 35.55 10.27
N THR A 872 31.10 35.11 10.53
CA THR A 872 31.53 33.71 10.36
C THR A 872 32.28 33.17 11.57
N ASN A 873 32.30 31.84 11.73
CA ASN A 873 33.07 31.15 12.78
C ASN A 873 34.59 31.14 12.52
N SER A 874 35.03 31.49 11.30
CA SER A 874 36.44 31.64 10.95
C SER A 874 36.96 33.07 11.11
N GLY A 875 36.07 34.03 11.37
CA GLY A 875 36.39 35.46 11.37
C GLY A 875 36.62 36.06 9.97
N GLN A 876 36.42 35.29 8.90
CA GLN A 876 36.57 35.78 7.51
C GLN A 876 35.40 36.68 7.08
N ALA A 877 35.67 37.65 6.22
CA ALA A 877 34.66 38.57 5.68
C ALA A 877 33.69 37.85 4.71
N VAL A 878 32.41 38.26 4.71
CA VAL A 878 31.36 37.70 3.86
C VAL A 878 31.08 38.60 2.65
N THR A 879 30.97 37.99 1.47
CA THR A 879 30.57 38.69 0.25
C THR A 879 29.06 38.53 0.04
N LEU A 880 28.31 39.63 0.03
CA LEU A 880 26.86 39.64 -0.19
C LEU A 880 26.50 40.01 -1.64
N THR A 881 25.58 39.27 -2.25
CA THR A 881 25.12 39.47 -3.64
C THR A 881 23.59 39.42 -3.68
N SER A 882 22.94 40.44 -4.26
CA SER A 882 21.50 40.38 -4.55
C SER A 882 21.23 39.45 -5.72
N GLN A 883 20.29 38.52 -5.55
CA GLN A 883 19.76 37.66 -6.61
C GLN A 883 18.54 38.28 -7.30
N THR A 884 17.99 39.36 -6.74
CA THR A 884 16.83 40.08 -7.29
C THR A 884 17.14 41.57 -7.48
N PRO A 885 18.08 41.95 -8.36
CA PRO A 885 18.51 43.34 -8.52
C PRO A 885 17.40 44.33 -8.91
N GLY A 886 16.32 43.83 -9.53
CA GLY A 886 15.14 44.66 -9.85
C GLY A 886 14.26 45.01 -8.64
N VAL A 887 14.35 44.24 -7.55
CA VAL A 887 13.59 44.44 -6.31
C VAL A 887 14.45 45.10 -5.24
N CYS A 888 15.72 44.69 -5.11
CA CYS A 888 16.67 45.27 -4.19
C CYS A 888 18.12 45.11 -4.67
N THR A 889 19.00 46.03 -4.32
CA THR A 889 20.46 45.91 -4.51
C THR A 889 21.18 45.85 -3.17
N VAL A 890 22.43 45.37 -3.19
CA VAL A 890 23.29 45.32 -2.00
C VAL A 890 24.59 46.07 -2.29
N THR A 891 25.03 46.91 -1.36
CA THR A 891 26.32 47.60 -1.40
C THR A 891 27.00 47.43 -0.06
N GLY A 892 28.10 46.68 -0.01
CA GLY A 892 28.69 46.23 1.24
C GLY A 892 27.68 45.40 2.05
N ASN A 893 27.35 45.87 3.25
CA ASN A 893 26.35 45.26 4.13
C ASN A 893 25.03 46.06 4.18
N THR A 894 24.74 46.89 3.16
CA THR A 894 23.52 47.70 3.09
C THR A 894 22.62 47.22 1.96
N ILE A 895 21.33 47.06 2.26
CA ILE A 895 20.28 46.64 1.34
C ILE A 895 19.49 47.89 0.90
N ASN A 896 19.34 48.08 -0.41
CA ASN A 896 18.55 49.17 -1.00
C ASN A 896 17.33 48.59 -1.70
N GLY A 897 16.11 49.01 -1.31
CA GLY A 897 14.85 48.60 -1.92
C GLY A 897 14.54 49.41 -3.18
N ILE A 898 14.22 48.74 -4.28
CA ILE A 898 13.99 49.35 -5.59
C ILE A 898 12.51 49.29 -5.97
N SER A 899 11.87 48.13 -5.83
CA SER A 899 10.45 47.95 -6.11
C SER A 899 9.81 47.01 -5.09
N ASN A 900 8.48 46.98 -5.03
CA ASN A 900 7.81 45.94 -4.26
C ASN A 900 8.15 44.56 -4.84
N GLY A 901 8.32 43.59 -3.97
CA GLY A 901 8.67 42.22 -4.37
C GLY A 901 9.52 41.51 -3.33
N VAL A 902 9.92 40.28 -3.64
CA VAL A 902 10.83 39.49 -2.80
C VAL A 902 12.27 39.91 -3.09
N CYS A 903 12.95 40.43 -2.08
CA CYS A 903 14.40 40.69 -2.09
C CYS A 903 15.13 39.43 -1.64
N THR A 904 16.00 38.87 -2.48
CA THR A 904 16.82 37.69 -2.18
C THR A 904 18.31 38.03 -2.21
N ILE A 905 19.06 37.68 -1.16
CA ILE A 905 20.49 37.96 -1.01
C ILE A 905 21.24 36.67 -0.67
N THR A 906 22.40 36.47 -1.29
CA THR A 906 23.31 35.35 -1.02
C THR A 906 24.61 35.86 -0.41
N GLY A 907 25.10 35.16 0.62
CA GLY A 907 26.35 35.43 1.31
C GLY A 907 27.33 34.28 1.07
N ASN A 908 28.56 34.62 0.68
CA ASN A 908 29.60 33.66 0.31
C ASN A 908 30.93 33.93 1.05
N VAL A 909 31.65 32.87 1.42
CA VAL A 909 33.00 32.94 2.02
C VAL A 909 33.85 31.75 1.56
N ALA A 910 35.06 32.02 1.07
CA ALA A 910 35.99 31.01 0.55
C ALA A 910 36.67 30.15 1.64
N ALA A 911 37.25 29.01 1.23
CA ALA A 911 38.03 28.13 2.10
C ALA A 911 39.39 28.73 2.48
N ASN A 912 39.97 28.28 3.59
CA ASN A 912 41.37 28.55 3.98
C ASN A 912 42.05 27.27 4.51
N GLY A 913 43.31 27.35 4.94
CA GLY A 913 44.09 26.17 5.39
C GLY A 913 43.45 25.37 6.53
N ASN A 914 42.62 25.99 7.37
CA ASN A 914 42.01 25.38 8.55
C ASN A 914 40.50 25.13 8.40
N TYR A 915 39.84 25.83 7.48
CA TYR A 915 38.39 25.82 7.29
C TYR A 915 38.01 25.58 5.83
N SER A 916 37.03 24.72 5.57
CA SER A 916 36.41 24.55 4.25
C SER A 916 35.63 25.81 3.83
N ALA A 917 35.30 25.93 2.54
CA ALA A 917 34.44 27.02 2.08
C ALA A 917 33.07 26.92 2.76
N ALA A 918 32.46 28.07 3.07
CA ALA A 918 31.11 28.07 3.60
C ALA A 918 30.12 27.77 2.47
N SER A 919 29.11 26.94 2.74
CA SER A 919 27.97 26.83 1.83
C SER A 919 27.31 28.20 1.64
N PRO A 920 26.94 28.59 0.41
CA PRO A 920 26.26 29.86 0.16
C PRO A 920 25.02 30.00 1.04
N SER A 921 24.94 31.09 1.81
CA SER A 921 23.85 31.33 2.75
C SER A 921 22.88 32.35 2.16
N VAL A 922 21.62 31.99 1.98
CA VAL A 922 20.61 32.82 1.30
C VAL A 922 19.57 33.34 2.30
N ILE A 923 19.22 34.62 2.19
CA ILE A 923 18.07 35.22 2.87
C ILE A 923 17.07 35.77 1.85
N SER A 924 15.79 35.78 2.20
CA SER A 924 14.75 36.43 1.39
C SER A 924 13.72 37.11 2.27
N PHE A 925 13.27 38.29 1.88
CA PHE A 925 12.24 39.07 2.58
C PHE A 925 11.54 40.02 1.60
N ASN A 926 10.33 40.47 1.94
CA ASN A 926 9.56 41.36 1.06
C ASN A 926 9.96 42.82 1.25
N VAL A 927 10.04 43.53 0.12
CA VAL A 927 10.07 44.99 0.06
C VAL A 927 8.62 45.49 -0.07
N GLY A 928 8.17 46.36 0.85
CA GLY A 928 6.80 46.91 0.94
C GLY A 928 6.01 46.50 2.20
N LEU A 929 4.92 47.22 2.55
CA LEU A 929 4.05 46.89 3.69
C LEU A 929 3.07 45.76 3.33
N SER A 930 2.78 44.85 4.26
CA SER A 930 1.82 43.75 4.02
C SER A 930 0.36 44.18 4.18
N GLN A 931 -0.54 43.48 3.49
CA GLN A 931 -2.00 43.65 3.56
C GLN A 931 -2.73 42.32 3.37
N THR A 932 -4.00 42.26 3.78
CA THR A 932 -4.84 41.05 3.78
C THR A 932 -6.23 41.31 3.20
N ILE A 933 -6.87 40.27 2.64
CA ILE A 933 -8.25 40.30 2.11
C ILE A 933 -9.18 39.52 3.05
N THR A 934 -10.36 40.07 3.33
CA THR A 934 -11.48 39.39 3.99
C THR A 934 -12.58 39.14 2.97
N PHE A 935 -12.88 37.88 2.69
CA PHE A 935 -13.92 37.45 1.73
C PHE A 935 -14.93 36.50 2.39
N ASN A 936 -16.15 36.99 2.61
CA ASN A 936 -17.26 36.27 3.24
C ASN A 936 -18.28 35.81 2.16
N SER A 937 -18.64 34.53 2.12
CA SER A 937 -19.66 33.99 1.18
C SER A 937 -20.31 32.70 1.73
N THR A 938 -21.61 32.49 1.47
CA THR A 938 -22.40 31.27 1.80
C THR A 938 -22.54 30.30 0.61
N ALA A 939 -23.03 29.08 0.87
CA ALA A 939 -22.55 27.85 0.25
C ALA A 939 -23.25 27.33 -1.04
N TYR A 940 -24.30 27.96 -1.59
CA TYR A 940 -25.00 27.39 -2.75
C TYR A 940 -25.59 28.45 -3.70
N ILE A 941 -25.63 28.14 -5.00
CA ILE A 941 -26.30 28.91 -6.06
C ILE A 941 -26.94 27.95 -7.08
N GLY A 942 -28.15 28.24 -7.55
CA GLY A 942 -28.80 27.43 -8.60
C GLY A 942 -28.22 27.73 -9.99
N VAL A 943 -28.14 26.74 -10.86
CA VAL A 943 -27.76 26.94 -12.28
C VAL A 943 -28.71 27.96 -12.94
N THR A 944 -28.15 28.88 -13.74
CA THR A 944 -28.75 30.10 -14.32
C THR A 944 -29.07 31.25 -13.35
N LYS A 945 -28.82 31.10 -12.05
CA LYS A 945 -29.00 32.19 -11.08
C LYS A 945 -27.72 33.02 -10.93
N SER A 946 -27.89 34.26 -10.47
CA SER A 946 -26.79 35.18 -10.22
C SER A 946 -26.84 35.76 -8.79
N ILE A 947 -25.67 36.02 -8.21
CA ILE A 947 -25.47 36.66 -6.89
C ILE A 947 -24.37 37.74 -7.00
N THR A 948 -24.35 38.70 -6.08
CA THR A 948 -23.28 39.72 -6.01
C THR A 948 -22.28 39.36 -4.92
N LEU A 949 -20.99 39.41 -5.22
CA LEU A 949 -19.89 39.09 -4.30
C LEU A 949 -19.35 40.35 -3.60
N SER A 950 -18.87 40.18 -2.36
CA SER A 950 -18.28 41.26 -1.55
C SER A 950 -17.05 40.81 -0.76
N ALA A 951 -15.97 41.60 -0.80
CA ALA A 951 -14.72 41.38 -0.06
C ALA A 951 -14.02 42.72 0.22
N THR A 952 -13.21 42.78 1.28
CA THR A 952 -12.50 44.01 1.71
C THR A 952 -11.01 43.75 1.95
N ALA A 953 -10.13 44.68 1.61
CA ALA A 953 -8.71 44.65 1.98
C ALA A 953 -8.41 45.61 3.14
N ASN A 954 -7.53 45.23 4.08
CA ASN A 954 -7.19 46.08 5.23
C ASN A 954 -6.41 47.35 4.85
N SER A 955 -5.84 47.41 3.65
CA SER A 955 -5.23 48.60 3.04
C SER A 955 -6.25 49.63 2.54
N GLY A 956 -7.54 49.27 2.49
CA GLY A 956 -8.59 50.08 1.87
C GLY A 956 -8.62 50.03 0.34
N LEU A 957 -7.72 49.27 -0.30
CA LEU A 957 -7.68 49.14 -1.76
C LEU A 957 -8.79 48.20 -2.29
N THR A 958 -9.28 48.48 -3.50
CA THR A 958 -10.37 47.73 -4.15
C THR A 958 -9.95 46.29 -4.46
N VAL A 959 -10.85 45.33 -4.18
CA VAL A 959 -10.69 43.89 -4.45
C VAL A 959 -11.38 43.52 -5.76
N THR A 960 -10.73 42.70 -6.58
CA THR A 960 -11.25 42.20 -7.85
C THR A 960 -11.62 40.72 -7.75
N PHE A 961 -12.70 40.29 -8.41
CA PHE A 961 -13.17 38.90 -8.40
C PHE A 961 -12.95 38.21 -9.74
N THR A 962 -12.46 36.97 -9.70
CA THR A 962 -12.28 36.14 -10.89
C THR A 962 -12.84 34.73 -10.65
N SER A 963 -13.64 34.22 -11.57
CA SER A 963 -14.03 32.81 -11.52
C SER A 963 -12.86 31.94 -11.98
N LEU A 964 -12.48 30.97 -11.15
CA LEU A 964 -11.48 29.95 -11.48
C LEU A 964 -12.13 28.73 -12.16
N THR A 965 -13.46 28.68 -12.21
CA THR A 965 -14.24 27.62 -12.85
C THR A 965 -15.23 28.21 -13.86
N PRO A 966 -14.78 28.89 -14.93
CA PRO A 966 -15.65 29.61 -15.87
C PRO A 966 -16.72 28.75 -16.56
N GLY A 967 -16.48 27.44 -16.69
CA GLY A 967 -17.47 26.48 -17.20
C GLY A 967 -18.63 26.21 -16.23
N ILE A 968 -18.43 26.41 -14.92
CA ILE A 968 -19.43 26.23 -13.86
C ILE A 968 -20.11 27.57 -13.52
N CYS A 969 -19.33 28.65 -13.46
CA CYS A 969 -19.85 29.98 -13.14
C CYS A 969 -18.97 31.09 -13.73
N THR A 970 -19.56 32.22 -14.12
CA THR A 970 -18.86 33.39 -14.67
C THR A 970 -19.00 34.60 -13.75
N ILE A 971 -18.02 35.50 -13.77
CA ILE A 971 -18.12 36.82 -13.13
C ILE A 971 -18.37 37.86 -14.22
N SER A 972 -19.37 38.71 -14.03
CA SER A 972 -19.72 39.84 -14.90
C SER A 972 -19.87 41.11 -14.08
N GLY A 973 -19.74 42.28 -14.72
CA GLY A 973 -19.89 43.58 -14.03
C GLY A 973 -18.87 43.84 -12.89
N GLY A 974 -17.81 43.03 -12.78
CA GLY A 974 -16.76 43.13 -11.76
C GLY A 974 -17.02 42.35 -10.48
N ASN A 975 -18.27 42.04 -10.13
CA ASN A 975 -18.60 41.32 -8.88
C ASN A 975 -19.89 40.47 -8.95
N VAL A 976 -20.54 40.34 -10.10
CA VAL A 976 -21.77 39.54 -10.26
C VAL A 976 -21.40 38.13 -10.72
N LEU A 977 -21.63 37.14 -9.88
CA LEU A 977 -21.42 35.74 -10.18
C LEU A 977 -22.69 35.12 -10.76
N THR A 978 -22.59 34.45 -11.90
CA THR A 978 -23.67 33.68 -12.54
C THR A 978 -23.27 32.21 -12.62
N ALA A 979 -24.11 31.30 -12.15
CA ALA A 979 -23.87 29.86 -12.30
C ALA A 979 -24.36 29.38 -13.68
N ASN A 980 -23.48 28.81 -14.48
CA ASN A 980 -23.75 28.37 -15.85
C ASN A 980 -24.02 26.86 -15.94
N SER A 981 -23.42 26.07 -15.05
CA SER A 981 -23.64 24.63 -14.98
C SER A 981 -23.45 24.12 -13.55
N SER A 982 -23.88 22.89 -13.29
CA SER A 982 -23.79 22.31 -11.96
C SER A 982 -22.37 21.84 -11.65
N GLY A 983 -21.85 22.15 -10.47
CA GLY A 983 -20.55 21.77 -9.99
C GLY A 983 -20.05 22.72 -8.91
N THR A 984 -18.81 22.54 -8.48
CA THR A 984 -18.17 23.50 -7.57
C THR A 984 -17.75 24.74 -8.35
N CYS A 985 -18.33 25.88 -8.00
CA CYS A 985 -17.93 27.20 -8.48
C CYS A 985 -16.86 27.78 -7.56
N THR A 986 -15.62 27.95 -8.06
CA THR A 986 -14.52 28.53 -7.30
C THR A 986 -14.24 29.96 -7.76
N VAL A 987 -14.17 30.89 -6.82
CA VAL A 987 -13.89 32.32 -7.08
C VAL A 987 -12.68 32.78 -6.29
N ALA A 988 -11.78 33.47 -6.98
CA ALA A 988 -10.67 34.19 -6.38
C ALA A 988 -11.04 35.66 -6.13
N ALA A 989 -10.65 36.17 -4.96
CA ALA A 989 -10.61 37.58 -4.62
C ALA A 989 -9.14 38.03 -4.55
N ASP A 990 -8.80 39.01 -5.39
CA ASP A 990 -7.43 39.49 -5.60
C ASP A 990 -7.31 40.97 -5.25
N GLN A 991 -6.15 41.37 -4.70
CA GLN A 991 -5.79 42.75 -4.46
C GLN A 991 -4.29 42.94 -4.82
N PRO A 992 -3.95 43.72 -5.85
CA PRO A 992 -2.59 43.79 -6.42
C PRO A 992 -1.59 44.71 -5.69
N GLY A 993 -2.01 45.43 -4.65
CA GLY A 993 -1.20 46.41 -3.93
C GLY A 993 -1.01 47.74 -4.66
N ASN A 994 -0.05 48.54 -4.18
CA ASN A 994 0.35 49.83 -4.74
C ASN A 994 1.81 50.16 -4.34
N GLY A 995 2.30 51.39 -4.56
CA GLY A 995 3.68 51.78 -4.20
C GLY A 995 4.05 51.71 -2.71
N THR A 996 3.10 51.45 -1.81
CA THR A 996 3.31 51.36 -0.35
C THR A 996 3.02 49.96 0.19
N TYR A 997 1.96 49.31 -0.30
CA TYR A 997 1.55 47.97 0.11
C TYR A 997 1.88 46.93 -0.96
N ALA A 998 2.54 45.84 -0.58
CA ALA A 998 2.74 44.66 -1.42
C ALA A 998 1.40 43.96 -1.68
N ALA A 999 1.24 43.24 -2.80
CA ALA A 999 0.00 42.51 -3.12
C ALA A 999 -0.48 41.60 -1.96
N ALA A 1000 -1.78 41.57 -1.72
CA ALA A 1000 -2.35 40.72 -0.68
C ALA A 1000 -2.35 39.24 -1.14
N PRO A 1001 -2.16 38.26 -0.23
CA PRO A 1001 -2.41 36.86 -0.57
C PRO A 1001 -3.83 36.67 -1.11
N GLN A 1002 -3.96 36.05 -2.29
CA GLN A 1002 -5.25 35.77 -2.92
C GLN A 1002 -6.12 34.92 -1.98
N VAL A 1003 -7.40 35.29 -1.85
CA VAL A 1003 -8.37 34.54 -1.05
C VAL A 1003 -9.39 33.88 -1.98
N GLN A 1004 -9.45 32.56 -1.96
CA GLN A 1004 -10.43 31.80 -2.74
C GLN A 1004 -11.62 31.35 -1.88
N ARG A 1005 -12.79 31.23 -2.51
CA ARG A 1005 -13.99 30.64 -1.93
C ARG A 1005 -14.67 29.71 -2.93
N ASN A 1006 -15.21 28.62 -2.40
CA ASN A 1006 -16.00 27.65 -3.16
C ASN A 1006 -17.48 27.86 -2.85
N LEU A 1007 -18.30 27.94 -3.89
CA LEU A 1007 -19.75 27.91 -3.85
C LEU A 1007 -20.21 26.66 -4.62
N GLN A 1008 -21.27 25.98 -4.18
CA GLN A 1008 -21.84 24.88 -4.94
C GLN A 1008 -22.88 25.40 -5.92
N ALA A 1009 -22.59 25.31 -7.23
CA ALA A 1009 -23.57 25.49 -8.27
C ALA A 1009 -24.34 24.17 -8.42
N MET A 1010 -25.61 24.13 -8.06
CA MET A 1010 -26.37 22.88 -8.15
C MET A 1010 -27.31 22.93 -9.35
N ALA A 1011 -27.31 21.85 -10.13
CA ALA A 1011 -28.39 21.60 -11.07
C ALA A 1011 -29.64 21.49 -10.21
N THR A 1012 -30.70 22.21 -10.56
CA THR A 1012 -31.97 22.07 -9.88
C THR A 1012 -32.49 20.65 -10.14
N ILE A 1013 -32.17 19.69 -9.27
CA ILE A 1013 -32.86 18.40 -9.25
C ILE A 1013 -34.25 18.70 -8.72
N LEU A 1014 -35.22 18.88 -9.62
CA LEU A 1014 -36.62 18.88 -9.24
C LEU A 1014 -36.99 17.42 -8.93
N LEU A 1015 -37.02 17.05 -7.66
CA LEU A 1015 -37.62 15.79 -7.23
C LEU A 1015 -39.05 15.71 -7.81
N PRO A 1016 -39.50 14.53 -8.30
CA PRO A 1016 -40.90 14.35 -8.65
C PRO A 1016 -41.75 14.70 -7.43
N ARG A 1017 -42.68 15.64 -7.61
CA ARG A 1017 -43.61 16.06 -6.56
C ARG A 1017 -44.89 16.61 -7.16
N LEU A 1018 -45.94 16.67 -6.33
CA LEU A 1018 -47.16 17.38 -6.67
C LEU A 1018 -46.92 18.89 -6.48
N ALA A 1019 -46.93 19.65 -7.57
CA ALA A 1019 -46.72 21.10 -7.56
C ALA A 1019 -48.02 21.91 -7.48
N ASN A 1020 -49.12 21.28 -7.90
CA ASN A 1020 -50.46 21.83 -7.81
C ASN A 1020 -51.45 20.70 -7.55
N LEU A 1021 -52.45 21.00 -6.73
CA LEU A 1021 -53.75 20.37 -6.88
C LEU A 1021 -54.84 21.43 -6.94
N SER A 1022 -55.84 21.18 -7.78
CA SER A 1022 -57.04 21.99 -7.89
C SER A 1022 -58.28 21.12 -7.92
N THR A 1023 -59.43 21.68 -7.57
CA THR A 1023 -60.71 21.01 -7.78
C THR A 1023 -61.74 22.00 -8.27
N ARG A 1024 -62.38 21.65 -9.38
CA ARG A 1024 -63.59 22.29 -9.88
C ARG A 1024 -64.79 21.47 -9.44
N GLY A 1025 -65.77 22.13 -8.84
CA GLY A 1025 -66.99 21.48 -8.39
C GLY A 1025 -68.10 22.47 -8.11
N PHE A 1026 -69.30 21.94 -7.86
CA PHE A 1026 -70.43 22.73 -7.42
C PHE A 1026 -70.22 23.19 -5.97
N VAL A 1027 -70.37 24.50 -5.75
CA VAL A 1027 -70.34 25.13 -4.43
C VAL A 1027 -71.78 25.42 -4.01
N GLY A 1028 -72.26 24.70 -3.00
CA GLY A 1028 -73.58 24.88 -2.41
C GLY A 1028 -73.58 25.87 -1.24
N SER A 1029 -74.72 25.96 -0.57
CA SER A 1029 -74.91 26.73 0.67
C SER A 1029 -74.98 25.82 1.89
N GLY A 1030 -74.70 26.33 3.09
CA GLY A 1030 -74.81 25.56 4.34
C GLY A 1030 -73.82 24.40 4.41
N GLY A 1031 -74.30 23.16 4.58
CA GLY A 1031 -73.45 21.97 4.66
C GLY A 1031 -72.81 21.54 3.32
N ASP A 1032 -73.31 22.08 2.21
CA ASP A 1032 -72.94 21.70 0.84
C ASP A 1032 -71.85 22.62 0.23
N VAL A 1033 -71.18 23.41 1.08
CA VAL A 1033 -70.01 24.20 0.68
C VAL A 1033 -68.87 23.29 0.20
N MET A 1034 -68.07 23.77 -0.75
CA MET A 1034 -66.91 23.02 -1.24
C MET A 1034 -65.77 23.16 -0.24
N ILE A 1035 -65.20 22.03 0.19
CA ILE A 1035 -64.11 22.00 1.17
C ILE A 1035 -62.93 21.25 0.58
N ALA A 1036 -61.82 21.95 0.36
CA ALA A 1036 -60.55 21.36 -0.04
C ALA A 1036 -59.63 21.18 1.17
N GLY A 1037 -59.12 19.99 1.41
CA GLY A 1037 -58.06 19.70 2.37
C GLY A 1037 -56.68 19.78 1.72
N LEU A 1038 -55.66 20.23 2.46
CA LEU A 1038 -54.26 20.11 2.06
C LEU A 1038 -53.37 19.67 3.24
N ILE A 1039 -52.27 18.96 2.95
CA ILE A 1039 -51.27 18.57 3.95
C ILE A 1039 -49.89 19.08 3.55
N ILE A 1040 -49.26 19.85 4.45
CA ILE A 1040 -47.86 20.26 4.34
C ILE A 1040 -46.97 19.18 4.99
N GLY A 1041 -46.11 18.55 4.20
CA GLY A 1041 -45.16 17.54 4.67
C GLY A 1041 -43.83 18.11 5.14
N GLY A 1042 -42.89 17.23 5.50
CA GLY A 1042 -41.51 17.60 5.84
C GLY A 1042 -41.33 18.28 7.21
N PRO A 1043 -40.08 18.61 7.60
CA PRO A 1043 -39.78 19.22 8.90
C PRO A 1043 -39.89 20.75 8.91
N THR A 1044 -40.01 21.41 7.75
CA THR A 1044 -39.97 22.86 7.59
C THR A 1044 -41.29 23.41 7.04
N ALA A 1045 -41.57 24.68 7.32
CA ALA A 1045 -42.76 25.35 6.82
C ALA A 1045 -42.67 25.63 5.31
N LYS A 1046 -43.80 25.63 4.62
CA LYS A 1046 -43.90 25.87 3.17
C LYS A 1046 -44.76 27.08 2.86
N THR A 1047 -44.31 27.91 1.91
CA THR A 1047 -45.13 28.99 1.34
C THR A 1047 -46.01 28.48 0.20
N VAL A 1048 -47.31 28.64 0.36
CA VAL A 1048 -48.34 28.29 -0.63
C VAL A 1048 -49.20 29.50 -0.99
N VAL A 1049 -49.82 29.44 -2.16
CA VAL A 1049 -50.94 30.31 -2.55
C VAL A 1049 -52.17 29.44 -2.75
N VAL A 1050 -53.27 29.79 -2.12
CA VAL A 1050 -54.59 29.18 -2.34
C VAL A 1050 -55.47 30.20 -3.05
N THR A 1051 -56.06 29.84 -4.18
CA THR A 1051 -56.94 30.71 -4.98
C THR A 1051 -58.29 30.07 -5.19
N VAL A 1052 -59.33 30.88 -5.38
CA VAL A 1052 -60.63 30.40 -5.88
C VAL A 1052 -61.01 31.19 -7.12
N ALA A 1053 -61.24 30.50 -8.24
CA ALA A 1053 -61.86 31.07 -9.42
C ALA A 1053 -63.38 30.84 -9.38
N GLY A 1054 -64.13 31.89 -9.71
CA GLY A 1054 -65.58 31.91 -9.81
C GLY A 1054 -65.97 32.64 -11.09
N PRO A 1055 -66.14 33.98 -11.07
CA PRO A 1055 -66.53 34.75 -12.26
C PRO A 1055 -65.65 34.51 -13.49
N SER A 1056 -64.34 34.30 -13.32
CA SER A 1056 -63.42 34.06 -14.45
C SER A 1056 -63.72 32.78 -15.22
N LEU A 1057 -64.44 31.82 -14.63
CA LEU A 1057 -64.76 30.54 -15.27
C LEU A 1057 -65.75 30.69 -16.44
N SER A 1058 -66.53 31.78 -16.52
CA SER A 1058 -67.38 32.03 -17.70
C SER A 1058 -66.56 32.18 -18.98
N GLY A 1059 -65.36 32.78 -18.87
CA GLY A 1059 -64.41 32.92 -19.97
C GLY A 1059 -63.83 31.58 -20.45
N ALA A 1060 -63.90 30.54 -19.61
CA ALA A 1060 -63.51 29.17 -19.94
C ALA A 1060 -64.68 28.30 -20.44
N GLY A 1061 -65.84 28.91 -20.73
CA GLY A 1061 -67.02 28.22 -21.23
C GLY A 1061 -67.78 27.41 -20.17
N ILE A 1062 -67.50 27.63 -18.88
CA ILE A 1062 -68.21 26.96 -17.79
C ILE A 1062 -69.53 27.70 -17.49
N PRO A 1063 -70.69 27.05 -17.58
CA PRO A 1063 -71.97 27.66 -17.25
C PRO A 1063 -72.11 27.82 -15.72
N ASN A 1064 -72.86 28.85 -15.29
CA ASN A 1064 -73.20 29.11 -13.89
C ASN A 1064 -72.00 29.19 -12.90
N PRO A 1065 -70.95 30.00 -13.17
CA PRO A 1065 -69.88 30.20 -12.22
C PRO A 1065 -70.37 30.83 -10.90
N LEU A 1066 -69.69 30.51 -9.80
CA LEU A 1066 -69.94 31.14 -8.50
C LEU A 1066 -69.62 32.65 -8.59
N ALA A 1067 -70.64 33.49 -8.47
CA ALA A 1067 -70.54 34.92 -8.80
C ALA A 1067 -69.65 35.76 -7.84
N ASN A 1068 -69.54 35.35 -6.57
CA ASN A 1068 -68.70 36.05 -5.59
C ASN A 1068 -68.13 35.06 -4.56
N PRO A 1069 -67.03 34.36 -4.87
CA PRO A 1069 -66.43 33.35 -4.00
C PRO A 1069 -65.70 33.96 -2.79
N THR A 1070 -65.75 33.25 -1.67
CA THR A 1070 -64.92 33.48 -0.48
C THR A 1070 -64.06 32.26 -0.21
N LEU A 1071 -62.88 32.49 0.37
CA LEU A 1071 -61.91 31.46 0.74
C LEU A 1071 -61.55 31.64 2.21
N THR A 1072 -61.73 30.60 3.01
CA THR A 1072 -61.30 30.58 4.41
C THR A 1072 -60.41 29.36 4.65
N LEU A 1073 -59.19 29.59 5.10
CA LEU A 1073 -58.20 28.57 5.40
C LEU A 1073 -58.13 28.32 6.90
N ILE A 1074 -58.30 27.06 7.29
CA ILE A 1074 -58.42 26.60 8.68
C ILE A 1074 -57.33 25.57 8.95
N ARG A 1075 -56.63 25.67 10.08
CA ARG A 1075 -55.71 24.62 10.54
C ARG A 1075 -56.51 23.50 11.21
N SER A 1076 -56.34 22.27 10.76
CA SER A 1076 -57.19 21.16 11.19
C SER A 1076 -56.93 20.67 12.62
N SER A 1077 -55.74 20.95 13.19
CA SER A 1077 -55.36 20.49 14.53
C SER A 1077 -56.11 21.21 15.66
N ASP A 1078 -56.49 22.46 15.46
CA ASP A 1078 -57.08 23.34 16.47
C ASP A 1078 -58.33 24.09 15.97
N GLY A 1079 -58.68 23.96 14.68
CA GLY A 1079 -59.84 24.63 14.07
C GLY A 1079 -59.63 26.13 13.85
N VAL A 1080 -58.41 26.65 13.99
CA VAL A 1080 -58.13 28.09 13.90
C VAL A 1080 -58.12 28.54 12.44
N VAL A 1081 -58.84 29.63 12.14
CA VAL A 1081 -58.75 30.32 10.86
C VAL A 1081 -57.38 30.99 10.75
N VAL A 1082 -56.58 30.56 9.79
CA VAL A 1082 -55.22 31.08 9.55
C VAL A 1082 -55.18 32.09 8.41
N GLY A 1083 -56.20 32.11 7.53
CA GLY A 1083 -56.34 33.12 6.49
C GLY A 1083 -57.75 33.14 5.94
N SER A 1084 -58.22 34.30 5.50
CA SER A 1084 -59.49 34.44 4.79
C SER A 1084 -59.40 35.56 3.78
N ASN A 1085 -60.08 35.42 2.65
CA ASN A 1085 -60.17 36.44 1.63
C ASN A 1085 -61.42 36.26 0.75
N ASP A 1086 -61.95 37.35 0.22
CA ASP A 1086 -63.00 37.41 -0.80
C ASP A 1086 -62.63 38.30 -2.00
N ASN A 1087 -61.52 39.04 -1.95
CA ASN A 1087 -61.02 39.89 -3.02
C ASN A 1087 -59.48 39.94 -3.00
N TRP A 1088 -58.80 39.27 -3.94
CA TRP A 1088 -57.33 39.14 -3.92
C TRP A 1088 -56.58 40.48 -3.92
N GLN A 1089 -57.11 41.50 -4.58
CA GLN A 1089 -56.47 42.83 -4.67
C GLN A 1089 -56.43 43.56 -3.34
N GLN A 1090 -57.29 43.18 -2.39
CA GLN A 1090 -57.37 43.77 -1.06
C GLN A 1090 -56.46 43.06 -0.04
N ALA A 1091 -55.82 41.95 -0.43
CA ALA A 1091 -54.88 41.25 0.43
C ALA A 1091 -53.62 42.10 0.68
N ALA A 1092 -53.11 42.09 1.92
CA ALA A 1092 -51.89 42.83 2.28
C ALA A 1092 -50.65 42.44 1.45
N ASN A 1093 -50.66 41.23 0.89
CA ASN A 1093 -49.63 40.68 0.03
C ASN A 1093 -50.05 40.55 -1.45
N ALA A 1094 -51.02 41.35 -1.92
CA ALA A 1094 -51.48 41.35 -3.31
C ALA A 1094 -50.34 41.53 -4.34
N ALA A 1095 -49.38 42.41 -4.06
CA ALA A 1095 -48.20 42.60 -4.91
C ALA A 1095 -47.32 41.34 -5.01
N GLN A 1096 -47.19 40.59 -3.91
CA GLN A 1096 -46.43 39.34 -3.88
C GLN A 1096 -47.17 38.24 -4.66
N ILE A 1097 -48.49 38.11 -4.47
CA ILE A 1097 -49.36 37.19 -5.22
C ILE A 1097 -49.26 37.45 -6.73
N GLN A 1098 -49.29 38.73 -7.13
CA GLN A 1098 -49.14 39.13 -8.53
C GLN A 1098 -47.74 38.82 -9.07
N SER A 1099 -46.69 39.13 -8.30
CA SER A 1099 -45.29 38.86 -8.70
C SER A 1099 -45.00 37.35 -8.84
N ALA A 1100 -45.67 36.52 -8.04
CA ALA A 1100 -45.57 35.07 -8.10
C ALA A 1100 -46.38 34.45 -9.26
N GLY A 1101 -47.20 35.25 -9.96
CA GLY A 1101 -47.99 34.80 -11.11
C GLY A 1101 -49.31 34.11 -10.76
N PHE A 1102 -49.78 34.21 -9.51
CA PHE A 1102 -50.98 33.52 -9.02
C PHE A 1102 -52.14 34.48 -8.72
N ALA A 1103 -52.12 35.69 -9.27
CA ALA A 1103 -53.23 36.63 -9.15
C ALA A 1103 -54.46 36.10 -9.93
N PRO A 1104 -55.62 35.92 -9.27
CA PRO A 1104 -56.87 35.63 -9.96
C PRO A 1104 -57.20 36.68 -11.03
N ALA A 1105 -57.87 36.23 -12.11
CA ALA A 1105 -58.14 37.09 -13.26
C ALA A 1105 -59.25 38.11 -12.99
N HIS A 1106 -60.17 37.84 -12.06
CA HIS A 1106 -61.24 38.75 -11.69
C HIS A 1106 -61.03 39.35 -10.28
N PRO A 1107 -61.34 40.64 -10.04
CA PRO A 1107 -61.13 41.27 -8.73
C PRO A 1107 -61.88 40.62 -7.56
N ALA A 1108 -63.10 40.12 -7.81
CA ALA A 1108 -63.96 39.46 -6.82
C ALA A 1108 -63.57 37.99 -6.52
N GLU A 1109 -62.39 37.56 -6.94
CA GLU A 1109 -61.87 36.22 -6.68
C GLU A 1109 -60.84 36.26 -5.55
N PRO A 1110 -60.90 35.35 -4.57
CA PRO A 1110 -59.98 35.38 -3.45
C PRO A 1110 -58.66 34.67 -3.74
N ALA A 1111 -57.60 35.18 -3.12
CA ALA A 1111 -56.32 34.49 -3.01
C ALA A 1111 -55.70 34.70 -1.62
N VAL A 1112 -55.13 33.65 -1.05
CA VAL A 1112 -54.41 33.67 0.23
C VAL A 1112 -53.01 33.11 0.01
N MET A 1113 -51.98 33.95 0.16
CA MET A 1113 -50.58 33.52 0.15
C MET A 1113 -50.02 33.51 1.56
N MET A 1114 -49.50 32.38 2.02
CA MET A 1114 -49.02 32.22 3.40
C MET A 1114 -47.98 31.11 3.53
N THR A 1115 -47.08 31.27 4.49
CA THR A 1115 -46.16 30.21 4.95
C THR A 1115 -46.83 29.38 6.03
N LEU A 1116 -47.06 28.10 5.75
CA LEU A 1116 -47.75 27.15 6.62
C LEU A 1116 -46.77 26.14 7.20
N ALA A 1117 -46.85 25.90 8.50
CA ALA A 1117 -46.09 24.85 9.18
C ALA A 1117 -46.59 23.45 8.75
N PRO A 1118 -45.76 22.39 8.87
CA PRO A 1118 -46.18 21.02 8.62
C PRO A 1118 -47.47 20.65 9.37
N GLY A 1119 -48.42 20.04 8.68
CA GLY A 1119 -49.74 19.73 9.23
C GLY A 1119 -50.87 19.78 8.19
N ALA A 1120 -52.08 19.44 8.64
CA ALA A 1120 -53.30 19.43 7.82
C ALA A 1120 -54.07 20.75 7.93
N TYR A 1121 -54.61 21.21 6.80
CA TYR A 1121 -55.41 22.43 6.67
C TYR A 1121 -56.61 22.19 5.77
N THR A 1122 -57.67 22.98 5.95
CA THR A 1122 -58.87 22.96 5.11
C THR A 1122 -59.20 24.36 4.59
N ALA A 1123 -59.37 24.46 3.27
CA ALA A 1123 -59.86 25.62 2.55
C ALA A 1123 -61.37 25.44 2.29
N VAL A 1124 -62.18 26.29 2.92
CA VAL A 1124 -63.63 26.34 2.75
C VAL A 1124 -63.95 27.39 1.70
N VAL A 1125 -64.73 26.99 0.69
CA VAL A 1125 -65.18 27.84 -0.40
C VAL A 1125 -66.69 27.95 -0.39
N GLN A 1126 -67.19 29.19 -0.40
CA GLN A 1126 -68.62 29.50 -0.38
C GLN A 1126 -68.90 30.87 -1.02
N ALA A 1127 -70.16 31.17 -1.35
CA ALA A 1127 -70.57 32.51 -1.76
C ALA A 1127 -70.36 33.53 -0.64
N SER A 1128 -69.97 34.76 -0.97
CA SER A 1128 -69.90 35.87 -0.02
C SER A 1128 -71.27 36.11 0.63
N GLY A 1129 -71.30 36.22 1.96
CA GLY A 1129 -72.53 36.27 2.76
C GLY A 1129 -73.23 34.91 2.98
N GLY A 1130 -72.67 33.80 2.48
CA GLY A 1130 -73.20 32.44 2.70
C GLY A 1130 -74.45 32.09 1.88
N VAL A 1131 -74.87 32.98 0.97
CA VAL A 1131 -76.08 32.83 0.15
C VAL A 1131 -75.70 32.93 -1.33
N GLY A 1132 -75.91 31.84 -2.08
CA GLY A 1132 -75.57 31.73 -3.50
C GLY A 1132 -74.90 30.40 -3.82
N THR A 1133 -75.09 29.91 -5.05
CA THR A 1133 -74.53 28.63 -5.51
C THR A 1133 -73.95 28.78 -6.92
N GLY A 1134 -73.05 27.88 -7.31
CA GLY A 1134 -72.45 27.88 -8.65
C GLY A 1134 -71.17 27.06 -8.70
N ILE A 1135 -70.53 27.01 -9.87
CA ILE A 1135 -69.28 26.30 -10.07
C ILE A 1135 -68.10 27.15 -9.58
N GLY A 1136 -67.29 26.59 -8.68
CA GLY A 1136 -66.03 27.19 -8.22
C GLY A 1136 -64.85 26.28 -8.52
N LEU A 1137 -63.67 26.87 -8.68
CA LEU A 1137 -62.41 26.14 -8.79
C LEU A 1137 -61.45 26.61 -7.71
N VAL A 1138 -61.17 25.76 -6.74
CA VAL A 1138 -60.15 25.99 -5.72
C VAL A 1138 -58.82 25.40 -6.18
N GLY A 1139 -57.73 26.15 -6.05
CA GLY A 1139 -56.39 25.71 -6.42
C GLY A 1139 -55.39 26.03 -5.32
N VAL A 1140 -54.48 25.10 -5.05
CA VAL A 1140 -53.34 25.31 -4.16
C VAL A 1140 -52.06 25.19 -4.98
N TYR A 1141 -51.19 26.18 -4.85
CA TYR A 1141 -49.96 26.29 -5.60
C TYR A 1141 -48.79 26.48 -4.64
N GLU A 1142 -47.71 25.76 -4.88
CA GLU A 1142 -46.45 26.04 -4.19
C GLU A 1142 -45.78 27.31 -4.74
N VAL A 1143 -45.14 28.09 -3.86
CA VAL A 1143 -44.38 29.29 -4.27
C VAL A 1143 -42.88 29.16 -3.97
N ALA A 1144 -42.52 28.47 -2.90
CA ALA A 1144 -41.14 28.28 -2.45
C ALA A 1144 -40.94 26.91 -1.79
N GLU A 1145 -39.67 26.58 -1.52
CA GLU A 1145 -39.23 25.34 -0.85
C GLU A 1145 -39.65 24.06 -1.61
N PRO A 1146 -39.23 23.87 -2.88
CA PRO A 1146 -39.56 22.68 -3.70
C PRO A 1146 -39.13 21.34 -3.08
N GLU A 1147 -38.22 21.36 -2.11
CA GLU A 1147 -37.78 20.23 -1.30
C GLU A 1147 -38.81 19.76 -0.26
N VAL A 1148 -39.77 20.62 0.09
CA VAL A 1148 -40.90 20.27 0.96
C VAL A 1148 -42.03 19.81 0.03
N PRO A 1149 -42.55 18.57 0.09
CA PRO A 1149 -43.61 18.15 -0.83
C PRO A 1149 -45.01 18.58 -0.36
N LEU A 1150 -45.92 18.88 -1.29
CA LEU A 1150 -47.36 18.78 -1.04
C LEU A 1150 -47.74 17.30 -1.09
N ILE A 1151 -48.24 16.75 0.02
CA ILE A 1151 -48.44 15.30 0.16
C ILE A 1151 -49.86 14.87 -0.27
N ASN A 1152 -50.85 15.74 -0.08
CA ASN A 1152 -52.25 15.48 -0.39
C ASN A 1152 -53.00 16.79 -0.64
N ILE A 1153 -53.88 16.79 -1.64
CA ILE A 1153 -55.08 17.64 -1.61
C ILE A 1153 -56.31 16.76 -1.90
N SER A 1154 -57.36 17.00 -1.14
CA SER A 1154 -58.64 16.30 -1.27
C SER A 1154 -59.77 17.31 -1.31
N THR A 1155 -60.87 17.00 -1.99
CA THR A 1155 -62.02 17.92 -2.02
C THR A 1155 -63.30 17.15 -1.74
N ARG A 1156 -64.06 17.62 -0.75
CA ARG A 1156 -65.45 17.24 -0.53
C ARG A 1156 -66.36 18.23 -1.25
N GLY A 1157 -67.32 17.72 -2.01
CA GLY A 1157 -68.32 18.55 -2.67
C GLY A 1157 -69.40 17.72 -3.34
N PHE A 1158 -70.42 18.41 -3.86
CA PHE A 1158 -71.48 17.78 -4.63
C PHE A 1158 -70.96 17.38 -6.02
N VAL A 1159 -71.17 16.11 -6.39
CA VAL A 1159 -70.85 15.55 -7.70
C VAL A 1159 -72.12 15.55 -8.55
N GLY A 1160 -72.16 16.42 -9.56
CA GLY A 1160 -73.25 16.52 -10.53
C GLY A 1160 -73.05 15.64 -11.76
N THR A 1161 -73.74 15.97 -12.85
CA THR A 1161 -73.64 15.29 -14.16
C THR A 1161 -73.23 16.28 -15.24
N GLY A 1162 -72.79 15.78 -16.41
CA GLY A 1162 -72.40 16.64 -17.54
C GLY A 1162 -71.27 17.60 -17.18
N ASN A 1163 -71.50 18.91 -17.30
CA ASN A 1163 -70.50 19.93 -16.97
C ASN A 1163 -70.30 20.13 -15.46
N ASP A 1164 -71.22 19.62 -14.64
CA ASP A 1164 -71.26 19.79 -13.18
C ASP A 1164 -70.60 18.62 -12.42
N VAL A 1165 -69.94 17.71 -13.15
CA VAL A 1165 -69.09 16.67 -12.54
C VAL A 1165 -67.96 17.32 -11.74
N MET A 1166 -67.52 16.63 -10.68
CA MET A 1166 -66.37 17.08 -9.90
C MET A 1166 -65.09 16.71 -10.63
N ILE A 1167 -64.18 17.68 -10.75
CA ILE A 1167 -62.92 17.49 -11.46
C ILE A 1167 -61.76 17.91 -10.58
N ALA A 1168 -60.91 16.95 -10.20
CA ALA A 1168 -59.65 17.23 -9.51
C ALA A 1168 -58.50 17.29 -10.51
N GLY A 1169 -57.79 18.42 -10.56
CA GLY A 1169 -56.59 18.60 -11.37
C GLY A 1169 -55.33 18.38 -10.54
N LEU A 1170 -54.34 17.68 -11.11
CA LEU A 1170 -53.01 17.57 -10.51
C LEU A 1170 -51.91 17.92 -11.52
N ILE A 1171 -50.83 18.52 -11.03
CA ILE A 1171 -49.60 18.73 -11.82
C ILE A 1171 -48.45 18.00 -11.13
N VAL A 1172 -47.87 17.05 -11.86
CA VAL A 1172 -46.59 16.44 -11.50
C VAL A 1172 -45.49 17.32 -12.08
N GLN A 1173 -44.62 17.85 -11.23
CA GLN A 1173 -43.38 18.52 -11.63
C GLN A 1173 -42.19 17.73 -11.12
N GLY A 1174 -41.07 17.84 -11.82
CA GLY A 1174 -39.91 17.01 -11.56
C GLY A 1174 -39.20 16.62 -12.83
N SER A 1175 -38.04 15.98 -12.71
CA SER A 1175 -37.35 15.34 -13.84
C SER A 1175 -37.70 13.86 -14.00
N ASN A 1176 -38.46 13.27 -13.05
CA ASN A 1176 -38.80 11.85 -13.01
C ASN A 1176 -40.32 11.66 -12.83
N THR A 1177 -40.80 10.41 -12.94
CA THR A 1177 -42.20 10.06 -12.67
C THR A 1177 -42.54 10.14 -11.18
N GLN A 1178 -43.76 10.54 -10.82
CA GLN A 1178 -44.33 10.49 -9.46
C GLN A 1178 -45.37 9.39 -9.36
N SER A 1179 -45.29 8.55 -8.33
CA SER A 1179 -46.35 7.58 -8.03
C SER A 1179 -47.44 8.23 -7.18
N VAL A 1180 -48.70 8.05 -7.55
CA VAL A 1180 -49.86 8.62 -6.87
C VAL A 1180 -50.93 7.54 -6.66
N VAL A 1181 -51.68 7.68 -5.57
CA VAL A 1181 -52.98 7.01 -5.40
C VAL A 1181 -54.07 8.07 -5.48
N ILE A 1182 -55.10 7.81 -6.28
CA ILE A 1182 -56.27 8.68 -6.37
C ILE A 1182 -57.49 7.88 -5.95
N THR A 1183 -58.24 8.38 -4.97
CA THR A 1183 -59.42 7.71 -4.41
C THR A 1183 -60.66 8.59 -4.48
N VAL A 1184 -61.84 7.97 -4.51
CA VAL A 1184 -63.11 8.67 -4.30
C VAL A 1184 -63.90 7.95 -3.22
N ALA A 1185 -64.18 8.64 -2.12
CA ALA A 1185 -65.14 8.18 -1.11
C ALA A 1185 -66.55 8.65 -1.48
N GLY A 1186 -67.51 7.73 -1.34
CA GLY A 1186 -68.93 7.94 -1.60
C GLY A 1186 -69.76 7.27 -0.51
N PRO A 1187 -70.09 5.97 -0.63
CA PRO A 1187 -70.88 5.24 0.37
C PRO A 1187 -70.33 5.33 1.81
N SER A 1188 -69.00 5.35 1.97
CA SER A 1188 -68.38 5.44 3.31
C SER A 1188 -68.68 6.77 4.02
N LEU A 1189 -69.03 7.83 3.29
CA LEU A 1189 -69.34 9.14 3.86
C LEU A 1189 -70.64 9.13 4.69
N ALA A 1190 -71.57 8.20 4.44
CA ALA A 1190 -72.74 8.01 5.29
C ALA A 1190 -72.34 7.73 6.76
N GLY A 1191 -71.32 6.88 6.94
CA GLY A 1191 -70.78 6.54 8.26
C GLY A 1191 -70.05 7.70 8.95
N ALA A 1192 -69.65 8.72 8.20
CA ALA A 1192 -69.06 9.96 8.69
C ALA A 1192 -70.12 11.06 8.96
N GLY A 1193 -71.41 10.74 8.89
CA GLY A 1193 -72.51 11.68 9.15
C GLY A 1193 -72.79 12.66 8.01
N ILE A 1194 -72.26 12.42 6.81
CA ILE A 1194 -72.49 13.26 5.63
C ILE A 1194 -73.79 12.82 4.94
N PRO A 1195 -74.79 13.71 4.76
CA PRO A 1195 -76.03 13.38 4.08
C PRO A 1195 -75.84 13.22 2.57
N ASN A 1196 -76.68 12.40 1.93
CA ASN A 1196 -76.74 12.19 0.48
C ASN A 1196 -75.39 11.84 -0.20
N PRO A 1197 -74.64 10.83 0.28
CA PRO A 1197 -73.41 10.40 -0.38
C PRO A 1197 -73.65 9.88 -1.79
N LEU A 1198 -72.66 10.01 -2.66
CA LEU A 1198 -72.67 9.40 -3.98
C LEU A 1198 -72.59 7.87 -3.82
N ASN A 1199 -73.67 7.16 -4.15
CA ASN A 1199 -73.82 5.72 -3.84
C ASN A 1199 -72.90 4.79 -4.64
N ASN A 1200 -72.45 5.20 -5.82
CA ASN A 1200 -71.52 4.41 -6.64
C ASN A 1200 -70.60 5.33 -7.45
N PRO A 1201 -69.53 5.87 -6.83
CA PRO A 1201 -68.57 6.74 -7.49
C PRO A 1201 -67.73 6.01 -8.54
N MET A 1202 -67.38 6.74 -9.60
CA MET A 1202 -66.47 6.32 -10.66
C MET A 1202 -65.45 7.43 -10.88
N ILE A 1203 -64.20 7.05 -11.10
CA ILE A 1203 -63.10 7.95 -11.43
C ILE A 1203 -62.53 7.63 -12.82
N THR A 1204 -62.27 8.68 -13.60
CA THR A 1204 -61.57 8.60 -14.88
C THR A 1204 -60.39 9.59 -14.87
N ILE A 1205 -59.18 9.08 -15.12
CA ILE A 1205 -57.95 9.89 -15.17
C ILE A 1205 -57.63 10.21 -16.62
N VAL A 1206 -57.44 11.50 -16.92
CA VAL A 1206 -57.16 12.02 -18.25
C VAL A 1206 -55.85 12.81 -18.22
N ARG A 1207 -55.00 12.63 -19.22
CA ARG A 1207 -53.82 13.48 -19.42
C ARG A 1207 -54.25 14.76 -20.13
N ALA A 1208 -53.90 15.92 -19.57
CA ALA A 1208 -54.37 17.20 -20.12
C ALA A 1208 -53.73 17.56 -21.47
N SER A 1209 -52.53 17.04 -21.79
CA SER A 1209 -51.80 17.39 -23.01
C SER A 1209 -52.41 16.84 -24.30
N ASP A 1210 -53.06 15.68 -24.23
CA ASP A 1210 -53.58 14.94 -25.40
C ASP A 1210 -55.01 14.42 -25.20
N GLY A 1211 -55.61 14.63 -24.02
CA GLY A 1211 -56.96 14.17 -23.69
C GLY A 1211 -57.08 12.66 -23.52
N VAL A 1212 -55.96 11.93 -23.44
CA VAL A 1212 -55.97 10.45 -23.35
C VAL A 1212 -56.44 10.01 -21.97
N VAL A 1213 -57.39 9.07 -21.94
CA VAL A 1213 -57.79 8.37 -20.72
C VAL A 1213 -56.68 7.41 -20.30
N ILE A 1214 -56.13 7.63 -19.12
CA ILE A 1214 -55.05 6.83 -18.53
C ILE A 1214 -55.61 5.66 -17.73
N ALA A 1215 -56.65 5.91 -16.95
CA ALA A 1215 -57.25 4.90 -16.09
C ALA A 1215 -58.72 5.22 -15.85
N THR A 1216 -59.49 4.19 -15.54
CA THR A 1216 -60.88 4.32 -15.12
C THR A 1216 -61.18 3.22 -14.11
N ASN A 1217 -61.88 3.57 -13.03
CA ASN A 1217 -62.23 2.62 -11.98
C ASN A 1217 -63.52 3.05 -11.27
N ASP A 1218 -64.35 2.09 -10.90
CA ASP A 1218 -65.55 2.25 -10.06
C ASP A 1218 -65.52 1.35 -8.81
N ASN A 1219 -64.53 0.44 -8.70
CA ASN A 1219 -64.36 -0.47 -7.57
C ASN A 1219 -62.87 -0.73 -7.32
N TRP A 1220 -62.35 -0.31 -6.17
CA TRP A 1220 -60.90 -0.36 -5.89
C TRP A 1220 -60.33 -1.78 -5.82
N GLN A 1221 -61.15 -2.76 -5.49
CA GLN A 1221 -60.73 -4.17 -5.39
C GLN A 1221 -60.53 -4.82 -6.76
N THR A 1222 -61.01 -4.17 -7.83
CA THR A 1222 -60.90 -4.64 -9.21
C THR A 1222 -60.09 -3.64 -10.03
N GLN A 1223 -58.80 -3.89 -10.17
CA GLN A 1223 -57.87 -3.06 -10.93
C GLN A 1223 -57.56 -3.67 -12.29
N THR A 1224 -57.22 -2.85 -13.28
CA THR A 1224 -56.75 -3.33 -14.60
C THR A 1224 -55.47 -4.16 -14.46
N ASN A 1225 -54.56 -3.78 -13.55
CA ASN A 1225 -53.46 -4.62 -13.11
C ASN A 1225 -53.74 -5.14 -11.69
N PRO A 1226 -53.88 -6.45 -11.47
CA PRO A 1226 -54.20 -7.00 -10.15
C PRO A 1226 -53.21 -6.63 -9.03
N GLY A 1227 -51.94 -6.38 -9.37
CA GLY A 1227 -50.91 -5.96 -8.41
C GLY A 1227 -51.16 -4.57 -7.79
N ASP A 1228 -51.95 -3.72 -8.45
CA ASP A 1228 -52.25 -2.37 -7.98
C ASP A 1228 -53.11 -2.40 -6.71
N VAL A 1229 -53.92 -3.45 -6.50
CA VAL A 1229 -54.69 -3.64 -5.24
C VAL A 1229 -53.73 -3.70 -4.05
N THR A 1230 -52.65 -4.47 -4.15
CA THR A 1230 -51.64 -4.60 -3.11
C THR A 1230 -50.87 -3.29 -2.91
N LEU A 1231 -50.59 -2.55 -3.99
CA LEU A 1231 -49.90 -1.25 -3.89
C LEU A 1231 -50.77 -0.19 -3.20
N ILE A 1232 -52.06 -0.14 -3.50
CA ILE A 1232 -53.04 0.75 -2.85
C ILE A 1232 -53.15 0.43 -1.35
N GLN A 1233 -53.19 -0.87 -1.00
CA GLN A 1233 -53.22 -1.32 0.40
C GLN A 1233 -51.93 -0.97 1.15
N ASN A 1234 -50.77 -1.23 0.54
CA ASN A 1234 -49.46 -0.94 1.15
C ASN A 1234 -49.23 0.57 1.34
N ALA A 1235 -49.76 1.40 0.44
CA ALA A 1235 -49.73 2.85 0.58
C ALA A 1235 -50.68 3.36 1.68
N GLY A 1236 -51.56 2.52 2.22
CA GLY A 1236 -52.51 2.87 3.28
C GLY A 1236 -53.75 3.64 2.80
N PHE A 1237 -54.02 3.65 1.48
CA PHE A 1237 -55.10 4.43 0.87
C PHE A 1237 -56.22 3.57 0.27
N ALA A 1238 -56.38 2.33 0.73
CA ALA A 1238 -57.48 1.47 0.32
C ALA A 1238 -58.83 2.05 0.81
N PRO A 1239 -59.81 2.29 -0.09
CA PRO A 1239 -61.15 2.70 0.32
C PRO A 1239 -61.82 1.69 1.24
N ALA A 1240 -62.68 2.18 2.12
CA ALA A 1240 -63.34 1.36 3.13
C ALA A 1240 -64.52 0.56 2.55
N HIS A 1241 -65.17 1.06 1.49
CA HIS A 1241 -66.31 0.39 0.86
C HIS A 1241 -65.92 -0.22 -0.51
N PRO A 1242 -66.42 -1.40 -0.89
CA PRO A 1242 -66.07 -2.05 -2.17
C PRO A 1242 -66.40 -1.22 -3.41
N ASN A 1243 -67.57 -0.54 -3.41
CA ASN A 1243 -68.04 0.32 -4.51
C ASN A 1243 -67.35 1.69 -4.58
N GLU A 1244 -66.20 1.86 -3.92
CA GLU A 1244 -65.43 3.10 -4.00
C GLU A 1244 -64.23 2.89 -4.89
N PRO A 1245 -63.95 3.79 -5.85
CA PRO A 1245 -62.83 3.62 -6.74
C PRO A 1245 -61.53 4.09 -6.12
N ALA A 1246 -60.45 3.41 -6.52
CA ALA A 1246 -59.10 3.88 -6.34
C ALA A 1246 -58.25 3.49 -7.54
N VAL A 1247 -57.24 4.29 -7.87
CA VAL A 1247 -56.25 3.98 -8.90
C VAL A 1247 -54.85 4.28 -8.37
N TYR A 1248 -53.91 3.36 -8.60
CA TYR A 1248 -52.47 3.57 -8.39
C TYR A 1248 -51.82 3.86 -9.73
N LEU A 1249 -51.15 5.01 -9.87
CA LEU A 1249 -50.55 5.43 -11.13
C LEU A 1249 -49.14 5.96 -10.92
N THR A 1250 -48.23 5.63 -11.83
CA THR A 1250 -46.92 6.26 -11.94
C THR A 1250 -46.97 7.23 -13.11
N LEU A 1251 -47.00 8.53 -12.79
CA LEU A 1251 -47.26 9.60 -13.74
C LEU A 1251 -45.97 10.36 -14.08
N PRO A 1252 -45.62 10.51 -15.36
CA PRO A 1252 -44.59 11.47 -15.79
C PRO A 1252 -44.91 12.92 -15.38
N PRO A 1253 -43.92 13.83 -15.44
CA PRO A 1253 -44.19 15.26 -15.31
C PRO A 1253 -45.24 15.72 -16.32
N GLY A 1254 -46.26 16.44 -15.86
CA GLY A 1254 -47.39 16.84 -16.68
C GLY A 1254 -48.65 17.18 -15.87
N ALA A 1255 -49.65 17.74 -16.55
CA ALA A 1255 -50.95 18.02 -15.97
C ALA A 1255 -51.94 16.88 -16.26
N TYR A 1256 -52.69 16.49 -15.23
CA TYR A 1256 -53.64 15.40 -15.25
C TYR A 1256 -54.95 15.82 -14.58
N THR A 1257 -56.01 15.13 -14.93
CA THR A 1257 -57.36 15.44 -14.49
C THR A 1257 -58.09 14.17 -14.09
N ALA A 1258 -58.56 14.13 -12.84
CA ALA A 1258 -59.42 13.10 -12.31
C ALA A 1258 -60.88 13.59 -12.38
N ILE A 1259 -61.66 12.97 -13.27
CA ILE A 1259 -63.09 13.24 -13.42
C ILE A 1259 -63.83 12.27 -12.52
N VAL A 1260 -64.65 12.81 -11.62
CA VAL A 1260 -65.45 12.04 -10.66
C VAL A 1260 -66.92 12.19 -11.01
N GLN A 1261 -67.59 11.06 -11.16
CA GLN A 1261 -69.01 10.97 -11.52
C GLN A 1261 -69.66 9.76 -10.87
N GLY A 1262 -70.99 9.73 -10.80
CA GLY A 1262 -71.72 8.53 -10.41
C GLY A 1262 -71.87 7.55 -11.57
N VAL A 1263 -71.75 6.25 -11.31
CA VAL A 1263 -72.15 5.20 -12.25
C VAL A 1263 -73.62 5.43 -12.63
N SER A 1264 -73.93 5.35 -13.92
CA SER A 1264 -75.26 5.66 -14.49
C SER A 1264 -75.74 7.10 -14.23
N SER A 1265 -74.84 8.07 -14.15
CA SER A 1265 -75.16 9.50 -13.96
C SER A 1265 -75.90 9.82 -12.65
N THR A 1266 -75.64 9.05 -11.59
CA THR A 1266 -76.13 9.37 -10.25
C THR A 1266 -75.38 10.59 -9.67
N THR A 1267 -76.04 11.32 -8.77
CA THR A 1267 -75.49 12.52 -8.12
C THR A 1267 -75.44 12.34 -6.60
N GLY A 1268 -74.54 13.05 -5.93
CA GLY A 1268 -74.42 13.01 -4.48
C GLY A 1268 -73.10 13.62 -4.00
N VAL A 1269 -72.87 13.62 -2.69
CA VAL A 1269 -71.62 14.12 -2.11
C VAL A 1269 -70.51 13.09 -2.31
N GLY A 1270 -69.39 13.52 -2.88
CA GLY A 1270 -68.18 12.72 -3.03
C GLY A 1270 -66.98 13.42 -2.39
N LEU A 1271 -65.98 12.62 -2.01
CA LEU A 1271 -64.68 13.12 -1.59
C LEU A 1271 -63.58 12.50 -2.46
N VAL A 1272 -62.97 13.30 -3.31
CA VAL A 1272 -61.82 12.90 -4.11
C VAL A 1272 -60.53 13.23 -3.37
N GLY A 1273 -59.57 12.31 -3.34
CA GLY A 1273 -58.25 12.54 -2.74
C GLY A 1273 -57.14 12.12 -3.69
N VAL A 1274 -56.10 12.94 -3.81
CA VAL A 1274 -54.88 12.65 -4.58
C VAL A 1274 -53.70 12.61 -3.62
N TYR A 1275 -53.05 11.46 -3.52
CA TYR A 1275 -52.00 11.18 -2.55
C TYR A 1275 -50.69 10.86 -3.26
N ALA A 1276 -49.63 11.60 -2.94
CA ALA A 1276 -48.29 11.23 -3.37
C ALA A 1276 -47.80 10.01 -2.58
N VAL A 1277 -47.30 8.99 -3.27
CA VAL A 1277 -46.67 7.81 -2.64
C VAL A 1277 -45.16 8.03 -2.62
N ALA A 1278 -44.54 7.89 -1.46
CA ALA A 1278 -43.09 7.97 -1.31
C ALA A 1278 -42.43 6.86 -2.16
N GLN A 1279 -41.42 7.24 -2.94
CA GLN A 1279 -40.60 6.30 -3.72
C GLN A 1279 -39.51 5.67 -2.87
#